data_AF-Q8NDA8-F1
#
_entry.id   AF-Q8NDA8-F1
#
_cell.length_a   1.000
_cell.length_b   1.000
_cell.length_c   1.000
_cell.angle_alpha   90.00
_cell.angle_beta   90.00
_cell.angle_gamma   90.00
#
_symmetry.space_group_name_H-M   'P 1'
#
loop_
_entity.id
_entity.type
_entity.pdbx_description
1 polymer ?
#
loop_
_entity_poly.entity_id
_entity_poly.type
_entity_poly.pdbx_seq_one_letter_code
_entity_poly.pdbx_strand_id
1 'polypeptide(L)'
;MTESSMKKLASTLLDAITDKDPLVQEQVCSALCSLGEARPVETLRACEEYLRQHDKLAHPYRAAVLRAMERVLSSRASELDKDTASTIILLASSEMTKTKDLVWDWQQAASGVLVAVGRQFISKVMEELLRRLHPGTLPHCAVLHTLASLSVANAFGVVPFLPSVLSSLLPVLGVAKQDTVRVAFCSALQRFSEGALEYLANLDRAPDPTVRKDAFATDIFSAYDVLFHQWLQSREAKLRLAVVEALGPMSHLLPSERLEEQLPKLLPGILALYKKHAETFYLSKSLGQILEAAVSVGSRTLETQLDALLAALHSQICVPVESSSPLVMSNQKEVLRCFTVLACSSPDRLLAFLLPRLDTSNERTRVGTLQVVRHVINSAAAQMEDKKPFILSSMRLPLLDTNSKVKRAVVQVISAMAHHGYLEQPGGEAMIEYIVQQCALPPEQEPEKPGPGSKDPKADSVRAISVRTLYLVSTTVDRMSHVLWPYLLQFLTPVRFTGALTPLCRSLVHLAQKRQEAGADAFLIQYDAHASLPSPYAVTGRLLVVSSSPYLGDGRGAAALRLLSVLHPNIHPLLGQHWETTVPLLLGYLDEHTEETLPQEEWEEKLLMFLRDTLAIISDNAWICQLSLELCRQLPCYDEAPQEKNFLYKCIGTTLGAASSKEVVRKHLQELLETARYQEEAEREGLACCFGICAISHLEDTLAQLEDFVRSEVFRKSIGILNIFKDRSENEVEKVKSALILCYGHVAARAPRELVLAKVESDILRNICQHFSTKVLGIKVETKDPALKLCLVQSVCMVSRAICSSTQAGSFHFTRKAELVAQMMEFIRAEPPDSLRTPIRKKAMLTCTYLVSVEPALDEQARADVIHGCLHSIMALLPEPKEEDGGCQKSLYLETLHALEDLLTSLLQRNMTPQGLQIMIEHLSPWIKSPRGHERARALGLSALLLRYFLEHLRVSALVPFHNLGLLIGLFSPRCADLWPATRQEAVDCVYSLLYLQLGYEGFSRDYRDDVAERLLSLKDGLVHPDPAILFHTCHSVGQIIAKRLPPDQLISLLLTMFEALGDPEKNCSRAATVMINCLLQERGGVLQEKVPEIVSVLRSKLQEAQGEHVLPAAQHSVYLLATQHCAAVVSSLLGSPLPLDSHTCMLWRALAVEPRLAAQVLGLLLEKMSRDVPFKESRAFLLGRTPDRVATLLPLSATCALFEVMSTPAAGPAVLELYPQLFVVLLLRVSCTVGVQLPRNLQAQERRGASPALATRNLEPCSSAVDTLRSMLLRSGSEDVVQRMDLEGGWELLRTSAGHEEGATRLARAMAEHAGPRLPLVLKTLACTHSSAYENQRVTTTAFLAELLNSNVANDLMLLDSLLESLAARQKDTCASVRRLVLRGLANLASGCPDKVRTHGPQLLTAMIGGLDDGDNPHSPVALEAMLGLARLVHLVESWDLRSGLLHVAIRIRPFFDSEKMEFRTASIRLFGHLNKVCHGDCEDVFLDQVVGGLAPLLLHLQDPQATVASACRFALRMCGPNLACEELSAAFQKHLQEGRALHFGEFLNTTCKHLMHHFPDLLGRLLTTCLFYFKSSWENVRAAAPLFTGFLVLHSEPRQQPQVDLDQLIAALQILLKDPAPEVRTRAAEALGRLVKLA
;
A
#
# COMPACT_ATOMS: atom_id res chain seq x y z
N MET A 1 -45.48 5.62 66.82
CA MET A 1 -45.23 6.72 65.87
C MET A 1 -44.87 6.08 64.56
N THR A 2 -45.80 6.04 63.60
CA THR A 2 -45.57 5.44 62.29
C THR A 2 -44.69 6.40 61.49
N GLU A 3 -43.42 6.03 61.38
CA GLU A 3 -42.49 6.64 60.44
C GLU A 3 -43.12 6.55 59.04
N SER A 4 -43.24 7.69 58.33
CA SER A 4 -43.83 7.72 56.99
C SER A 4 -43.14 6.67 56.12
N SER A 5 -43.93 5.79 55.47
CA SER A 5 -43.44 4.75 54.56
C SER A 5 -42.49 5.33 53.51
N MET A 6 -42.73 6.57 53.08
CA MET A 6 -41.86 7.31 52.16
C MET A 6 -40.48 7.62 52.76
N LYS A 7 -40.41 7.96 54.05
CA LYS A 7 -39.13 8.17 54.75
C LYS A 7 -38.34 6.87 54.86
N LYS A 8 -39.00 5.73 55.15
CA LYS A 8 -38.37 4.40 55.15
C LYS A 8 -37.84 3.99 53.78
N LEU A 9 -38.57 4.30 52.70
CA LEU A 9 -38.12 4.01 51.33
C LEU A 9 -36.91 4.87 50.93
N ALA A 10 -36.99 6.19 51.15
CA ALA A 10 -35.89 7.10 50.89
C ALA A 10 -34.66 6.72 51.72
N SER A 11 -34.81 6.40 53.01
CA SER A 11 -33.69 5.97 53.86
C SER A 11 -33.07 4.66 53.37
N THR A 12 -33.89 3.67 53.00
CA THR A 12 -33.39 2.38 52.49
C THR A 12 -32.58 2.55 51.19
N LEU A 13 -33.01 3.44 50.30
CA LEU A 13 -32.28 3.76 49.07
C LEU A 13 -31.03 4.60 49.34
N LEU A 14 -31.12 5.61 50.20
CA LEU A 14 -29.97 6.43 50.59
C LEU A 14 -28.89 5.59 51.29
N ASP A 15 -29.25 4.59 52.09
CA ASP A 15 -28.30 3.63 52.66
C ASP A 15 -27.61 2.79 51.57
N ALA A 16 -28.37 2.39 50.55
CA ALA A 16 -27.87 1.62 49.41
C ALA A 16 -26.97 2.45 48.46
N ILE A 17 -26.91 3.77 48.60
CA ILE A 17 -26.04 4.62 47.76
C ILE A 17 -24.55 4.34 47.97
N THR A 18 -24.23 3.63 49.06
CA THR A 18 -22.88 3.20 49.41
C THR A 18 -22.48 1.84 48.81
N ASP A 19 -23.29 1.25 47.91
CA ASP A 19 -22.95 0.02 47.19
C ASP A 19 -21.61 0.17 46.44
N LYS A 20 -20.91 -0.94 46.19
CA LYS A 20 -19.63 -0.93 45.48
C LYS A 20 -19.80 -0.95 43.96
N ASP A 21 -20.94 -1.43 43.48
CA ASP A 21 -21.23 -1.57 42.06
C ASP A 21 -21.86 -0.27 41.51
N PRO A 22 -21.25 0.35 40.47
CA PRO A 22 -21.74 1.61 39.94
C PRO A 22 -23.11 1.50 39.27
N LEU A 23 -23.51 0.34 38.72
CA LEU A 23 -24.85 0.15 38.15
C LEU A 23 -25.91 0.12 39.26
N VAL A 24 -25.58 -0.48 40.41
CA VAL A 24 -26.46 -0.45 41.58
C VAL A 24 -26.56 0.97 42.13
N GLN A 25 -25.44 1.70 42.25
CA GLN A 25 -25.47 3.11 42.65
C GLN A 25 -26.28 3.97 41.69
N GLU A 26 -26.14 3.77 40.38
CA GLU A 26 -26.91 4.47 39.37
C GLU A 26 -28.40 4.14 39.46
N GLN A 27 -28.76 2.86 39.64
CA GLN A 27 -30.15 2.45 39.82
C GLN A 27 -30.74 2.99 41.13
N VAL A 28 -29.95 3.07 42.19
CA VAL A 28 -30.34 3.73 43.45
C VAL A 28 -30.55 5.23 43.24
N CYS A 29 -29.64 5.91 42.53
CA CYS A 29 -29.80 7.32 42.16
C CYS A 29 -31.02 7.53 41.26
N SER A 30 -31.30 6.59 40.35
CA SER A 30 -32.48 6.59 39.48
C SER A 30 -33.76 6.40 40.29
N ALA A 31 -33.77 5.46 41.24
CA ALA A 31 -34.88 5.27 42.17
C ALA A 31 -35.11 6.52 43.04
N LEU A 32 -34.03 7.18 43.51
CA LEU A 32 -34.12 8.47 44.19
C LEU A 32 -34.63 9.58 43.26
N CYS A 33 -34.24 9.59 41.99
CA CYS A 33 -34.81 10.53 41.01
C CYS A 33 -36.29 10.24 40.76
N SER A 34 -36.72 8.98 40.67
CA SER A 34 -38.16 8.61 40.53
C SER A 34 -38.98 9.05 41.74
N LEU A 35 -38.41 8.92 42.95
CA LEU A 35 -38.99 9.51 44.16
C LEU A 35 -39.07 11.04 44.03
N GLY A 36 -38.03 11.68 43.51
CA GLY A 36 -37.93 13.13 43.28
C GLY A 36 -38.81 13.66 42.16
N GLU A 37 -39.18 12.85 41.19
CA GLU A 37 -40.16 13.22 40.17
C GLU A 37 -41.59 13.17 40.73
N ALA A 38 -41.90 12.18 41.58
CA ALA A 38 -43.22 12.04 42.19
C ALA A 38 -43.46 13.07 43.31
N ARG A 39 -42.42 13.32 44.13
CA ARG A 39 -42.46 14.24 45.27
C ARG A 39 -41.13 15.04 45.34
N PRO A 40 -40.90 16.05 44.47
CA PRO A 40 -39.63 16.78 44.40
C PRO A 40 -39.26 17.45 45.71
N VAL A 41 -40.23 18.05 46.40
CA VAL A 41 -39.97 18.71 47.69
C VAL A 41 -39.62 17.71 48.79
N GLU A 42 -40.36 16.60 48.93
CA GLU A 42 -40.10 15.60 49.97
C GLU A 42 -38.78 14.86 49.73
N THR A 43 -38.43 14.61 48.47
CA THR A 43 -37.18 13.93 48.11
C THR A 43 -35.99 14.86 48.22
N LEU A 44 -36.07 16.11 47.74
CA LEU A 44 -35.00 17.09 47.93
C LEU A 44 -34.80 17.39 49.43
N ARG A 45 -35.88 17.38 50.24
CA ARG A 45 -35.79 17.44 51.71
C ARG A 45 -35.20 16.17 52.33
N ALA A 46 -35.52 14.99 51.83
CA ALA A 46 -34.91 13.74 52.31
C ALA A 46 -33.41 13.70 51.99
N CYS A 47 -33.00 14.14 50.79
CA CYS A 47 -31.60 14.28 50.40
C CYS A 47 -30.88 15.34 51.27
N GLU A 48 -31.53 16.48 51.51
CA GLU A 48 -31.02 17.53 52.40
C GLU A 48 -30.88 17.01 53.83
N GLU A 49 -31.93 16.41 54.40
CA GLU A 49 -31.93 15.86 55.76
C GLU A 49 -30.89 14.74 55.89
N TYR A 50 -30.73 13.90 54.87
CA TYR A 50 -29.70 12.85 54.84
C TYR A 50 -28.28 13.41 54.80
N LEU A 51 -28.01 14.38 53.91
CA LEU A 51 -26.71 15.06 53.85
C LEU A 51 -26.38 15.81 55.15
N ARG A 52 -27.41 16.29 55.86
CA ARG A 52 -27.31 16.97 57.16
C ARG A 52 -27.10 16.00 58.32
N GLN A 53 -27.75 14.83 58.32
CA GLN A 53 -27.60 13.81 59.35
C GLN A 53 -26.28 13.02 59.18
N HIS A 54 -25.81 12.85 57.96
CA HIS A 54 -24.60 12.07 57.63
C HIS A 54 -23.40 12.97 57.39
N ASP A 55 -23.01 13.75 58.39
CA ASP A 55 -21.86 14.66 58.29
C ASP A 55 -20.53 13.95 57.98
N LYS A 56 -20.41 12.65 58.28
CA LYS A 56 -19.22 11.83 58.01
C LYS A 56 -19.26 11.07 56.67
N LEU A 57 -20.28 11.30 55.83
CA LEU A 57 -20.39 10.63 54.52
C LEU A 57 -19.21 11.02 53.61
N ALA A 58 -18.57 10.04 52.99
CA ALA A 58 -17.43 10.28 52.11
C ALA A 58 -17.81 11.14 50.89
N HIS A 59 -16.88 11.99 50.44
CA HIS A 59 -17.11 13.00 49.40
C HIS A 59 -17.71 12.46 48.09
N PRO A 60 -17.32 11.28 47.57
CA PRO A 60 -17.92 10.74 46.33
C PRO A 60 -19.41 10.48 46.45
N TYR A 61 -19.87 9.97 47.60
CA TYR A 61 -21.30 9.71 47.84
C TYR A 61 -22.07 11.00 48.08
N ARG A 62 -21.48 12.00 48.76
CA ARG A 62 -22.07 13.35 48.83
C ARG A 62 -22.23 13.95 47.43
N ALA A 63 -21.22 13.80 46.56
CA ALA A 63 -21.29 14.24 45.18
C ALA A 63 -22.37 13.49 44.38
N ALA A 64 -22.59 12.19 44.61
CA ALA A 64 -23.66 11.42 43.97
C ALA A 64 -25.06 11.97 44.34
N VAL A 65 -25.29 12.26 45.63
CA VAL A 65 -26.53 12.91 46.09
C VAL A 65 -26.68 14.30 45.46
N LEU A 66 -25.62 15.12 45.44
CA LEU A 66 -25.65 16.47 44.86
C LEU A 66 -25.86 16.46 43.35
N ARG A 67 -25.32 15.47 42.63
CA ARG A 67 -25.60 15.28 41.20
C ARG A 67 -27.04 14.83 40.96
N ALA A 68 -27.60 13.96 41.81
CA ALA A 68 -29.02 13.63 41.75
C ALA A 68 -29.87 14.91 41.94
N MET A 69 -29.48 15.77 42.89
CA MET A 69 -30.11 17.08 43.08
C MET A 69 -29.91 18.01 41.86
N GLU A 70 -28.70 18.13 41.30
CA GLU A 70 -28.40 18.91 40.09
C GLU A 70 -29.26 18.47 38.91
N ARG A 71 -29.52 17.16 38.78
CA ARG A 71 -30.33 16.58 37.70
C ARG A 71 -31.82 16.88 37.89
N VAL A 72 -32.32 16.76 39.12
CA VAL A 72 -33.68 17.20 39.49
C VAL A 72 -33.83 18.70 39.27
N LEU A 73 -32.79 19.51 39.53
CA LEU A 73 -32.83 20.98 39.38
C LEU A 73 -32.69 21.45 37.94
N SER A 74 -31.78 20.88 37.15
CA SER A 74 -31.61 21.24 35.74
C SER A 74 -32.87 20.96 34.91
N SER A 75 -33.74 20.05 35.38
CA SER A 75 -35.01 19.69 34.74
C SER A 75 -36.24 20.40 35.32
N ARG A 76 -36.33 20.55 36.65
CA ARG A 76 -37.52 21.07 37.35
C ARG A 76 -37.26 22.36 38.15
N ALA A 77 -36.21 23.13 37.82
CA ALA A 77 -35.87 24.41 38.49
C ALA A 77 -37.07 25.38 38.58
N SER A 78 -38.00 25.32 37.63
CA SER A 78 -39.20 26.15 37.58
C SER A 78 -40.33 25.75 38.55
N GLU A 79 -40.37 24.51 39.05
CA GLU A 79 -41.41 23.99 39.95
C GLU A 79 -41.09 24.19 41.43
N LEU A 80 -39.88 24.66 41.72
CA LEU A 80 -39.49 24.98 43.08
C LEU A 80 -40.14 26.27 43.53
N ASP A 81 -40.82 26.19 44.66
CA ASP A 81 -41.19 27.38 45.39
C ASP A 81 -39.93 28.12 45.87
N LYS A 82 -40.07 29.43 46.12
CA LYS A 82 -38.95 30.29 46.50
C LYS A 82 -38.29 29.84 47.81
N ASP A 83 -39.00 29.18 48.71
CA ASP A 83 -38.47 28.74 50.02
C ASP A 83 -37.61 27.49 49.86
N THR A 84 -38.07 26.53 49.05
CA THR A 84 -37.32 25.32 48.71
C THR A 84 -36.10 25.66 47.85
N ALA A 85 -36.24 26.54 46.84
CA ALA A 85 -35.10 27.05 46.08
C ALA A 85 -34.08 27.76 46.98
N SER A 86 -34.54 28.56 47.95
CA SER A 86 -33.65 29.20 48.93
C SER A 86 -32.96 28.17 49.83
N THR A 87 -33.67 27.12 50.27
CA THR A 87 -33.11 26.03 51.08
C THR A 87 -32.02 25.28 50.32
N ILE A 88 -32.25 25.02 49.02
CA ILE A 88 -31.28 24.34 48.15
C ILE A 88 -30.10 25.23 47.81
N ILE A 89 -30.32 26.52 47.51
CA ILE A 89 -29.24 27.49 47.31
C ILE A 89 -28.37 27.55 48.58
N LEU A 90 -29.00 27.60 49.76
CA LEU A 90 -28.29 27.58 51.05
C LEU A 90 -27.54 26.26 51.26
N LEU A 91 -28.13 25.12 50.93
CA LEU A 91 -27.48 23.81 51.02
C LEU A 91 -26.29 23.73 50.05
N ALA A 92 -26.46 24.06 48.77
CA ALA A 92 -25.41 23.98 47.77
C ALA A 92 -24.27 24.97 48.06
N SER A 93 -24.61 26.19 48.46
CA SER A 93 -23.67 27.18 48.97
C SER A 93 -22.93 26.66 50.22
N SER A 94 -23.65 26.03 51.15
CA SER A 94 -23.07 25.41 52.35
C SER A 94 -22.16 24.25 51.99
N GLU A 95 -22.56 23.30 51.15
CA GLU A 95 -21.77 22.14 50.72
C GLU A 95 -20.52 22.59 49.93
N MET A 96 -20.67 23.57 49.04
CA MET A 96 -19.57 24.17 48.29
C MET A 96 -18.53 24.81 49.21
N THR A 97 -18.95 25.32 50.38
CA THR A 97 -18.09 26.02 51.34
C THR A 97 -17.84 25.25 52.64
N LYS A 98 -18.31 23.99 52.75
CA LYS A 98 -18.34 23.21 53.99
C LYS A 98 -16.94 22.86 54.48
N THR A 99 -16.05 22.51 53.55
CA THR A 99 -14.63 22.28 53.83
C THR A 99 -13.81 23.41 53.24
N LYS A 100 -12.80 23.87 53.99
CA LYS A 100 -11.81 24.82 53.48
C LYS A 100 -10.85 24.18 52.48
N ASP A 101 -10.70 22.86 52.53
CA ASP A 101 -9.85 22.09 51.63
C ASP A 101 -10.53 21.89 50.27
N LEU A 102 -9.73 21.89 49.22
CA LEU A 102 -10.20 21.86 47.84
C LEU A 102 -10.50 20.41 47.42
N VAL A 103 -11.79 20.04 47.41
CA VAL A 103 -12.28 18.74 46.94
C VAL A 103 -13.06 18.98 45.65
N TRP A 104 -12.33 18.96 44.53
CA TRP A 104 -12.82 19.49 43.26
C TRP A 104 -14.17 18.89 42.84
N ASP A 105 -14.33 17.56 42.81
CA ASP A 105 -15.57 16.91 42.32
C ASP A 105 -16.82 17.25 43.16
N TRP A 106 -16.68 17.32 44.48
CA TRP A 106 -17.80 17.61 45.37
C TRP A 106 -18.16 19.09 45.35
N GLN A 107 -17.15 19.98 45.41
CA GLN A 107 -17.35 21.42 45.34
C GLN A 107 -17.83 21.85 43.95
N GLN A 108 -17.37 21.16 42.90
CA GLN A 108 -17.86 21.36 41.54
C GLN A 108 -19.30 20.87 41.40
N ALA A 109 -19.69 19.72 41.99
CA ALA A 109 -21.09 19.29 41.98
C ALA A 109 -22.00 20.32 42.69
N ALA A 110 -21.55 20.87 43.81
CA ALA A 110 -22.25 21.96 44.50
C ALA A 110 -22.27 23.27 43.70
N SER A 111 -21.16 23.65 43.04
CA SER A 111 -21.11 24.78 42.11
C SER A 111 -22.00 24.54 40.89
N GLY A 112 -22.13 23.30 40.43
CA GLY A 112 -23.00 22.87 39.35
C GLY A 112 -24.46 23.11 39.71
N VAL A 113 -24.87 22.71 40.92
CA VAL A 113 -26.19 23.04 41.48
C VAL A 113 -26.42 24.56 41.48
N LEU A 114 -25.44 25.37 41.88
CA LEU A 114 -25.57 26.84 41.89
C LEU A 114 -25.61 27.47 40.49
N VAL A 115 -24.81 26.99 39.54
CA VAL A 115 -24.81 27.46 38.14
C VAL A 115 -26.11 27.04 37.45
N ALA A 116 -26.61 25.83 37.72
CA ALA A 116 -27.89 25.33 37.18
C ALA A 116 -29.06 26.19 37.68
N VAL A 117 -29.12 26.46 38.98
CA VAL A 117 -30.12 27.39 39.55
C VAL A 117 -29.88 28.83 39.06
N GLY A 118 -28.62 29.23 38.85
CA GLY A 118 -28.18 30.58 38.46
C GLY A 118 -28.48 30.98 37.03
N ARG A 119 -28.83 30.04 36.14
CA ARG A 119 -29.35 30.38 34.80
C ARG A 119 -30.71 31.08 34.86
N GLN A 120 -31.56 30.71 35.82
CA GLN A 120 -32.91 31.25 35.96
C GLN A 120 -33.02 32.22 37.14
N PHE A 121 -32.37 31.94 38.26
CA PHE A 121 -32.41 32.74 39.47
C PHE A 121 -31.07 33.46 39.69
N ILE A 122 -30.47 34.06 38.63
CA ILE A 122 -29.15 34.72 38.71
C ILE A 122 -29.11 35.79 39.80
N SER A 123 -30.20 36.52 40.03
CA SER A 123 -30.29 37.51 41.10
C SER A 123 -30.18 36.88 42.50
N LYS A 124 -30.93 35.81 42.79
CA LYS A 124 -30.87 35.07 44.06
C LYS A 124 -29.51 34.38 44.26
N VAL A 125 -28.93 33.85 43.19
CA VAL A 125 -27.61 33.20 43.23
C VAL A 125 -26.53 34.23 43.45
N MET A 126 -26.55 35.37 42.74
CA MET A 126 -25.65 36.48 42.99
C MET A 126 -25.87 37.06 44.38
N GLU A 127 -27.10 37.18 44.89
CA GLU A 127 -27.39 37.59 46.28
C GLU A 127 -26.77 36.63 47.30
N GLU A 128 -26.88 35.31 47.13
CA GLU A 128 -26.23 34.34 48.02
C GLU A 128 -24.71 34.36 47.88
N LEU A 129 -24.16 34.39 46.65
CA LEU A 129 -22.72 34.44 46.43
C LEU A 129 -22.12 35.74 46.98
N LEU A 130 -22.82 36.87 46.84
CA LEU A 130 -22.45 38.15 47.45
C LEU A 130 -22.56 38.11 48.99
N ARG A 131 -23.54 37.41 49.57
CA ARG A 131 -23.58 37.17 51.03
C ARG A 131 -22.40 36.34 51.52
N ARG A 132 -21.87 35.43 50.70
CA ARG A 132 -20.65 34.67 51.01
C ARG A 132 -19.38 35.50 50.83
N LEU A 133 -19.46 36.57 50.04
CA LEU A 133 -18.42 37.59 49.90
C LEU A 133 -18.54 38.62 51.04
N HIS A 134 -18.08 38.28 52.23
CA HIS A 134 -18.06 39.27 53.31
C HIS A 134 -16.90 40.26 53.11
N PRO A 135 -17.18 41.57 53.12
CA PRO A 135 -16.15 42.60 53.01
C PRO A 135 -15.05 42.36 54.05
N GLY A 136 -13.79 42.31 53.60
CA GLY A 136 -12.64 42.12 54.49
C GLY A 136 -12.28 40.68 54.84
N THR A 137 -12.99 39.66 54.33
CA THR A 137 -12.61 38.24 54.50
C THR A 137 -12.32 37.51 53.18
N LEU A 138 -11.36 36.58 53.22
CA LEU A 138 -11.02 35.76 52.05
C LEU A 138 -12.21 34.90 51.60
N PRO A 139 -12.67 35.04 50.34
CA PRO A 139 -13.70 34.17 49.81
C PRO A 139 -13.16 32.76 49.56
N HIS A 140 -14.08 31.80 49.61
CA HIS A 140 -13.79 30.43 49.25
C HIS A 140 -13.43 30.32 47.76
N CYS A 141 -12.40 29.53 47.39
CA CYS A 141 -11.97 29.38 45.99
C CYS A 141 -13.11 28.98 45.06
N ALA A 142 -13.99 28.08 45.51
CA ALA A 142 -15.14 27.65 44.73
C ALA A 142 -16.07 28.84 44.41
N VAL A 143 -16.28 29.80 45.33
CA VAL A 143 -17.10 31.01 45.07
C VAL A 143 -16.47 31.86 43.95
N LEU A 144 -15.14 32.05 43.97
CA LEU A 144 -14.42 32.75 42.91
C LEU A 144 -14.53 32.04 41.56
N HIS A 145 -14.38 30.71 41.56
CA HIS A 145 -14.54 29.90 40.35
C HIS A 145 -15.98 29.93 39.82
N THR A 146 -16.98 29.91 40.70
CA THR A 146 -18.39 30.05 40.31
C THR A 146 -18.63 31.43 39.69
N LEU A 147 -18.09 32.51 40.25
CA LEU A 147 -18.21 33.86 39.68
C LEU A 147 -17.49 34.02 38.34
N ALA A 148 -16.28 33.47 38.21
CA ALA A 148 -15.54 33.46 36.94
C ALA A 148 -16.31 32.64 35.88
N SER A 149 -16.82 31.47 36.26
CA SER A 149 -17.65 30.62 35.39
C SER A 149 -18.95 31.31 34.98
N LEU A 150 -19.59 32.05 35.90
CA LEU A 150 -20.75 32.88 35.59
C LEU A 150 -20.40 34.05 34.66
N SER A 151 -19.20 34.66 34.79
CA SER A 151 -18.76 35.78 33.92
C SER A 151 -18.54 35.34 32.49
N VAL A 152 -18.16 34.08 32.28
CA VAL A 152 -18.05 33.48 30.95
C VAL A 152 -19.41 32.95 30.48
N ALA A 153 -20.18 32.28 31.35
CA ALA A 153 -21.48 31.70 30.99
C ALA A 153 -22.59 32.75 30.77
N ASN A 154 -22.44 33.94 31.36
CA ASN A 154 -23.39 35.05 31.26
C ASN A 154 -22.72 36.42 31.52
N ALA A 155 -21.79 36.86 30.66
CA ALA A 155 -21.06 38.14 30.79
C ALA A 155 -22.01 39.35 30.96
N PHE A 156 -23.09 39.41 30.18
CA PHE A 156 -24.08 40.49 30.27
C PHE A 156 -24.84 40.49 31.60
N GLY A 157 -25.14 39.33 32.19
CA GLY A 157 -25.80 39.21 33.49
C GLY A 157 -24.86 39.47 34.67
N VAL A 158 -23.54 39.33 34.49
CA VAL A 158 -22.54 39.47 35.57
C VAL A 158 -21.82 40.82 35.56
N VAL A 159 -21.52 41.41 34.41
CA VAL A 159 -20.82 42.72 34.30
C VAL A 159 -21.51 43.83 35.12
N PRO A 160 -22.85 43.94 35.19
CA PRO A 160 -23.51 44.92 36.05
C PRO A 160 -23.24 44.73 37.56
N PHE A 161 -22.91 43.51 37.99
CA PHE A 161 -22.52 43.21 39.37
C PHE A 161 -21.01 43.32 39.59
N LEU A 162 -20.18 43.44 38.54
CA LEU A 162 -18.72 43.47 38.67
C LEU A 162 -18.22 44.62 39.56
N PRO A 163 -18.75 45.86 39.51
CA PRO A 163 -18.34 46.89 40.45
C PRO A 163 -18.55 46.47 41.92
N SER A 164 -19.70 45.86 42.24
CA SER A 164 -20.00 45.35 43.58
C SER A 164 -19.10 44.17 43.96
N VAL A 165 -18.86 43.25 43.01
CA VAL A 165 -17.96 42.10 43.22
C VAL A 165 -16.53 42.58 43.45
N LEU A 166 -16.02 43.50 42.62
CA LEU A 166 -14.69 44.08 42.75
C LEU A 166 -14.56 44.84 44.07
N SER A 167 -15.54 45.67 44.45
CA SER A 167 -15.52 46.40 45.73
C SER A 167 -15.43 45.47 46.95
N SER A 168 -15.94 44.24 46.83
CA SER A 168 -15.87 43.22 47.89
C SER A 168 -14.57 42.41 47.85
N LEU A 169 -14.04 42.14 46.65
CA LEU A 169 -12.84 41.32 46.44
C LEU A 169 -11.53 42.11 46.62
N LEU A 170 -11.50 43.39 46.27
CA LEU A 170 -10.29 44.21 46.31
C LEU A 170 -9.66 44.32 47.71
N PRO A 171 -10.42 44.62 48.80
CA PRO A 171 -9.84 44.75 50.13
C PRO A 171 -9.18 43.47 50.65
N VAL A 172 -9.53 42.31 50.09
CA VAL A 172 -9.10 40.99 50.58
C VAL A 172 -7.97 40.36 49.77
N LEU A 173 -7.58 40.97 48.65
CA LEU A 173 -6.42 40.53 47.86
C LEU A 173 -5.15 40.48 48.73
N GLY A 174 -4.90 41.51 49.55
CA GLY A 174 -3.75 41.53 50.47
C GLY A 174 -3.77 40.42 51.54
N VAL A 175 -4.94 39.83 51.80
CA VAL A 175 -5.12 38.77 52.82
C VAL A 175 -4.80 37.38 52.25
N ALA A 176 -4.90 37.18 50.92
CA ALA A 176 -4.68 35.90 50.26
C ALA A 176 -3.22 35.41 50.41
N LYS A 177 -3.00 34.34 51.19
CA LYS A 177 -1.66 33.73 51.38
C LYS A 177 -1.40 32.48 50.55
N GLN A 178 -2.43 31.68 50.25
CA GLN A 178 -2.28 30.43 49.50
C GLN A 178 -2.26 30.68 47.98
N ASP A 179 -1.31 30.07 47.27
CA ASP A 179 -1.13 30.32 45.84
C ASP A 179 -2.30 29.81 44.99
N THR A 180 -2.98 28.74 45.38
CA THR A 180 -4.21 28.25 44.72
C THR A 180 -5.32 29.31 44.76
N VAL A 181 -5.51 29.96 45.91
CA VAL A 181 -6.49 31.04 46.07
C VAL A 181 -6.10 32.24 45.22
N ARG A 182 -4.82 32.61 45.22
CA ARG A 182 -4.30 33.73 44.41
C ARG A 182 -4.44 33.47 42.91
N VAL A 183 -4.20 32.25 42.45
CA VAL A 183 -4.45 31.86 41.06
C VAL A 183 -5.93 32.02 40.72
N ALA A 184 -6.84 31.55 41.59
CA ALA A 184 -8.27 31.73 41.38
C ALA A 184 -8.67 33.21 41.29
N PHE A 185 -8.07 34.09 42.11
CA PHE A 185 -8.24 35.54 41.99
C PHE A 185 -7.68 36.09 40.67
N CYS A 186 -6.48 35.67 40.24
CA CYS A 186 -5.89 36.11 38.99
C CYS A 186 -6.76 35.71 37.80
N SER A 187 -7.21 34.45 37.77
CA SER A 187 -8.13 33.98 36.74
C SER A 187 -9.46 34.72 36.77
N ALA A 188 -10.03 34.98 37.95
CA ALA A 188 -11.25 35.79 38.06
C ALA A 188 -11.02 37.20 37.52
N LEU A 189 -9.98 37.92 37.95
CA LEU A 189 -9.65 39.27 37.51
C LEU A 189 -9.31 39.37 36.02
N GLN A 190 -8.61 38.39 35.48
CA GLN A 190 -8.38 38.25 34.05
C GLN A 190 -9.72 38.13 33.33
N ARG A 191 -10.58 37.17 33.72
CA ARG A 191 -11.88 36.95 33.07
C ARG A 191 -12.83 38.13 33.23
N PHE A 192 -12.75 38.85 34.35
CA PHE A 192 -13.50 40.09 34.55
C PHE A 192 -12.97 41.20 33.63
N SER A 193 -11.65 41.33 33.48
CA SER A 193 -11.02 42.34 32.61
C SER A 193 -11.27 42.05 31.13
N GLU A 194 -11.18 40.79 30.74
CA GLU A 194 -11.56 40.32 29.41
C GLU A 194 -13.04 40.54 29.16
N GLY A 195 -13.91 40.14 30.09
CA GLY A 195 -15.35 40.39 30.02
C GLY A 195 -15.69 41.88 29.93
N ALA A 196 -14.93 42.74 30.64
CA ALA A 196 -15.08 44.20 30.55
C ALA A 196 -14.56 44.76 29.23
N LEU A 197 -13.40 44.31 28.72
CA LEU A 197 -12.88 44.70 27.41
C LEU A 197 -13.79 44.21 26.28
N GLU A 198 -14.39 43.03 26.41
CA GLU A 198 -15.40 42.49 25.47
C GLU A 198 -16.67 43.33 25.51
N TYR A 199 -17.13 43.72 26.70
CA TYR A 199 -18.24 44.65 26.87
C TYR A 199 -17.94 46.03 26.24
N LEU A 200 -16.73 46.56 26.43
CA LEU A 200 -16.32 47.89 25.92
C LEU A 200 -16.03 47.91 24.41
N ALA A 201 -15.55 46.80 23.86
CA ALA A 201 -15.37 46.63 22.42
C ALA A 201 -16.71 46.43 21.68
N ASN A 202 -17.75 45.90 22.38
CA ASN A 202 -19.07 45.55 21.81
C ASN A 202 -20.23 46.22 22.56
N LEU A 203 -20.17 47.54 22.76
CA LEU A 203 -21.17 48.32 23.50
C LEU A 203 -22.59 48.24 22.91
N ASP A 204 -22.75 47.77 21.67
CA ASP A 204 -24.02 47.64 20.96
C ASP A 204 -24.94 46.50 21.48
N ARG A 205 -24.42 45.52 22.23
CA ARG A 205 -25.20 44.33 22.72
C ARG A 205 -25.47 44.30 24.22
N ALA A 206 -25.03 45.34 24.93
CA ALA A 206 -25.02 45.40 26.37
C ALA A 206 -26.40 45.74 27.00
N PRO A 207 -26.77 45.16 28.17
CA PRO A 207 -27.94 45.59 28.93
C PRO A 207 -27.81 47.04 29.46
N ASP A 208 -26.58 47.59 29.53
CA ASP A 208 -26.31 49.01 29.83
C ASP A 208 -25.16 49.57 28.95
N PRO A 209 -25.45 50.28 27.85
CA PRO A 209 -24.44 50.81 26.93
C PRO A 209 -23.70 52.06 27.47
N THR A 210 -24.02 52.56 28.66
CA THR A 210 -23.40 53.77 29.22
C THR A 210 -22.04 53.52 29.88
N VAL A 211 -21.68 52.25 30.11
CA VAL A 211 -20.44 51.84 30.76
C VAL A 211 -19.22 52.27 29.93
N ARG A 212 -18.27 52.97 30.56
CA ARG A 212 -16.99 53.42 29.96
C ARG A 212 -15.80 52.81 30.68
N LYS A 213 -14.60 52.91 30.08
CA LYS A 213 -13.33 52.45 30.68
C LYS A 213 -13.14 52.97 32.11
N ASP A 214 -13.59 54.19 32.37
CA ASP A 214 -13.47 54.85 33.67
C ASP A 214 -14.25 54.14 34.80
N ALA A 215 -15.31 53.38 34.46
CA ALA A 215 -16.11 52.65 35.44
C ALA A 215 -15.34 51.50 36.12
N PHE A 216 -14.27 51.01 35.48
CA PHE A 216 -13.44 49.93 36.00
C PHE A 216 -12.02 50.40 36.37
N ALA A 217 -11.58 51.55 35.86
CA ALA A 217 -10.17 51.96 35.88
C ALA A 217 -9.58 52.03 37.30
N THR A 218 -10.32 52.57 38.27
CA THR A 218 -9.86 52.70 39.67
C THR A 218 -9.79 51.34 40.38
N ASP A 219 -10.78 50.48 40.16
CA ASP A 219 -10.86 49.15 40.77
C ASP A 219 -9.81 48.22 40.18
N ILE A 220 -9.65 48.23 38.85
CA ILE A 220 -8.63 47.45 38.15
C ILE A 220 -7.23 47.93 38.53
N PHE A 221 -6.99 49.23 38.70
CA PHE A 221 -5.71 49.71 39.21
C PHE A 221 -5.43 49.21 40.63
N SER A 222 -6.44 49.18 41.51
CA SER A 222 -6.29 48.65 42.87
C SER A 222 -5.93 47.16 42.87
N ALA A 223 -6.55 46.37 41.99
CA ALA A 223 -6.17 44.96 41.79
C ALA A 223 -4.76 44.83 41.20
N TYR A 224 -4.46 45.63 40.17
CA TYR A 224 -3.17 45.66 39.49
C TYR A 224 -2.04 45.89 40.50
N ASP A 225 -2.22 46.86 41.40
CA ASP A 225 -1.19 47.24 42.37
C ASP A 225 -0.82 46.07 43.28
N VAL A 226 -1.81 45.30 43.75
CA VAL A 226 -1.57 44.11 44.56
C VAL A 226 -0.94 42.98 43.74
N LEU A 227 -1.52 42.67 42.57
CA LEU A 227 -1.04 41.59 41.70
C LEU A 227 0.42 41.82 41.31
N PHE A 228 0.74 43.02 40.85
CA PHE A 228 2.06 43.39 40.36
C PHE A 228 3.09 43.51 41.50
N HIS A 229 2.81 44.31 42.53
CA HIS A 229 3.82 44.58 43.57
C HIS A 229 3.96 43.45 44.59
N GLN A 230 2.88 42.70 44.88
CA GLN A 230 2.90 41.67 45.93
C GLN A 230 2.96 40.25 45.37
N TRP A 231 2.13 39.90 44.37
CA TRP A 231 1.97 38.50 43.97
C TRP A 231 2.93 38.04 42.88
N LEU A 232 3.36 38.95 41.99
CA LEU A 232 4.35 38.64 40.94
C LEU A 232 5.66 38.10 41.52
N GLN A 233 6.00 38.49 42.75
CA GLN A 233 7.20 38.06 43.46
C GLN A 233 7.09 36.64 44.05
N SER A 234 5.95 35.96 43.90
CA SER A 234 5.75 34.59 44.42
C SER A 234 6.74 33.59 43.82
N ARG A 235 7.08 32.55 44.60
CA ARG A 235 7.92 31.43 44.14
C ARG A 235 7.17 30.52 43.17
N GLU A 236 5.84 30.43 43.29
CA GLU A 236 4.98 29.54 42.51
C GLU A 236 4.86 29.98 41.05
N ALA A 237 5.22 29.09 40.12
CA ALA A 237 5.29 29.43 38.69
C ALA A 237 3.90 29.68 38.10
N LYS A 238 2.91 28.85 38.43
CA LYS A 238 1.54 29.01 37.94
C LYS A 238 0.92 30.34 38.36
N LEU A 239 1.18 30.77 39.60
CA LEU A 239 0.72 32.06 40.08
C LEU A 239 1.40 33.21 39.32
N ARG A 240 2.72 33.18 39.14
CA ARG A 240 3.42 34.24 38.40
C ARG A 240 2.89 34.39 36.97
N LEU A 241 2.64 33.29 36.28
CA LEU A 241 2.07 33.31 34.93
C LEU A 241 0.64 33.87 34.95
N ALA A 242 -0.22 33.38 35.84
CA ALA A 242 -1.59 33.88 35.99
C ALA A 242 -1.63 35.38 36.30
N VAL A 243 -0.68 35.89 37.09
CA VAL A 243 -0.52 37.34 37.31
C VAL A 243 -0.16 38.04 36.00
N VAL A 244 0.86 37.60 35.26
CA VAL A 244 1.27 38.24 34.00
C VAL A 244 0.15 38.22 32.95
N GLU A 245 -0.59 37.12 32.87
CA GLU A 245 -1.74 36.99 31.97
C GLU A 245 -2.86 37.96 32.34
N ALA A 246 -3.08 38.23 33.62
CA ALA A 246 -4.03 39.26 34.06
C ALA A 246 -3.49 40.68 33.77
N LEU A 247 -2.21 40.96 34.02
CA LEU A 247 -1.62 42.30 33.88
C LEU A 247 -1.68 42.87 32.46
N GLY A 248 -1.57 42.02 31.43
CA GLY A 248 -1.63 42.43 30.02
C GLY A 248 -2.93 43.17 29.68
N PRO A 249 -4.10 42.51 29.72
CA PRO A 249 -5.39 43.17 29.49
C PRO A 249 -5.70 44.25 30.52
N MET A 250 -5.30 44.08 31.79
CA MET A 250 -5.49 45.13 32.81
C MET A 250 -4.75 46.43 32.45
N SER A 251 -3.58 46.37 31.81
CA SER A 251 -2.78 47.55 31.43
C SER A 251 -3.51 48.49 30.47
N HIS A 252 -4.42 47.95 29.65
CA HIS A 252 -5.30 48.77 28.79
C HIS A 252 -6.44 49.43 29.56
N LEU A 253 -6.85 48.89 30.71
CA LEU A 253 -7.88 49.46 31.58
C LEU A 253 -7.32 50.46 32.60
N LEU A 254 -5.99 50.56 32.75
CA LEU A 254 -5.36 51.51 33.67
C LEU A 254 -5.53 52.98 33.22
N PRO A 255 -5.60 53.93 34.17
CA PRO A 255 -5.45 55.35 33.89
C PRO A 255 -4.06 55.66 33.32
N SER A 256 -3.99 56.56 32.33
CA SER A 256 -2.76 56.93 31.62
C SER A 256 -1.63 57.39 32.55
N GLU A 257 -1.95 58.27 33.51
CA GLU A 257 -0.97 58.79 34.48
C GLU A 257 -0.40 57.68 35.37
N ARG A 258 -1.25 56.73 35.79
CA ARG A 258 -0.83 55.60 36.61
C ARG A 258 0.03 54.62 35.82
N LEU A 259 -0.28 54.37 34.55
CA LEU A 259 0.56 53.51 33.71
C LEU A 259 1.98 54.10 33.57
N GLU A 260 2.11 55.41 33.33
CA GLU A 260 3.40 56.13 33.29
C GLU A 260 4.20 55.99 34.59
N GLU A 261 3.55 56.11 35.75
CA GLU A 261 4.21 55.93 37.05
C GLU A 261 4.71 54.49 37.27
N GLN A 262 4.01 53.49 36.74
CA GLN A 262 4.32 52.08 36.99
C GLN A 262 5.29 51.47 35.98
N LEU A 263 5.39 52.00 34.75
CA LEU A 263 6.26 51.47 33.70
C LEU A 263 7.73 51.22 34.11
N PRO A 264 8.40 52.12 34.86
CA PRO A 264 9.77 51.90 35.35
C PRO A 264 9.95 50.65 36.21
N LYS A 265 8.87 50.16 36.83
CA LYS A 265 8.88 48.93 37.63
C LYS A 265 8.32 47.75 36.85
N LEU A 266 7.23 47.97 36.10
CA LEU A 266 6.49 46.97 35.34
C LEU A 266 7.37 46.26 34.31
N LEU A 267 8.09 47.04 33.49
CA LEU A 267 8.92 46.48 32.42
C LEU A 267 10.06 45.61 32.99
N PRO A 268 10.93 46.09 33.91
CA PRO A 268 11.92 45.21 34.53
C PRO A 268 11.31 43.98 35.22
N GLY A 269 10.14 44.14 35.85
CA GLY A 269 9.42 43.06 36.53
C GLY A 269 9.04 41.92 35.61
N ILE A 270 8.46 42.22 34.44
CA ILE A 270 8.10 41.21 33.43
C ILE A 270 9.35 40.65 32.75
N LEU A 271 10.32 41.51 32.40
CA LEU A 271 11.55 41.09 31.74
C LEU A 271 12.34 40.05 32.56
N ALA A 272 12.35 40.20 33.89
CA ALA A 272 13.00 39.26 34.78
C ALA A 272 12.39 37.83 34.72
N LEU A 273 11.17 37.67 34.21
CA LEU A 273 10.47 36.39 34.12
C LEU A 273 10.86 35.56 32.90
N TYR A 274 11.42 36.15 31.85
CA TYR A 274 11.93 35.39 30.69
C TYR A 274 12.99 34.36 31.08
N LYS A 275 13.74 34.60 32.15
CA LYS A 275 14.73 33.64 32.68
C LYS A 275 14.12 32.58 33.59
N LYS A 276 12.89 32.76 34.05
CA LYS A 276 12.24 31.92 35.07
C LYS A 276 11.18 30.97 34.53
N HIS A 277 10.72 31.18 33.29
CA HIS A 277 9.62 30.40 32.68
C HIS A 277 9.99 29.91 31.29
N ALA A 278 9.63 28.67 30.99
CA ALA A 278 9.82 28.08 29.67
C ALA A 278 8.79 28.59 28.64
N GLU A 279 7.57 28.89 29.07
CA GLU A 279 6.49 29.39 28.21
C GLU A 279 6.56 30.92 28.06
N THR A 280 7.54 31.38 27.27
CA THR A 280 7.81 32.82 27.10
C THR A 280 6.76 33.54 26.26
N PHE A 281 5.87 32.81 25.55
CA PHE A 281 4.81 33.39 24.75
C PHE A 281 3.86 34.28 25.58
N TYR A 282 3.35 33.79 26.71
CA TYR A 282 2.43 34.57 27.56
C TYR A 282 3.11 35.84 28.10
N LEU A 283 4.43 35.77 28.35
CA LEU A 283 5.24 36.92 28.76
C LEU A 283 5.37 37.93 27.61
N SER A 284 5.73 37.49 26.40
CA SER A 284 5.89 38.36 25.23
C SER A 284 4.57 38.97 24.78
N LYS A 285 3.46 38.22 24.86
CA LYS A 285 2.12 38.73 24.55
C LYS A 285 1.72 39.83 25.52
N SER A 286 1.86 39.56 26.82
CA SER A 286 1.55 40.55 27.85
C SER A 286 2.49 41.77 27.76
N LEU A 287 3.78 41.56 27.49
CA LEU A 287 4.76 42.64 27.26
C LEU A 287 4.42 43.46 26.01
N GLY A 288 3.99 42.82 24.93
CA GLY A 288 3.52 43.48 23.71
C GLY A 288 2.32 44.39 24.00
N GLN A 289 1.31 43.88 24.71
CA GLN A 289 0.14 44.66 25.16
C GLN A 289 0.55 45.87 26.02
N ILE A 290 1.53 45.68 26.91
CA ILE A 290 2.05 46.75 27.77
C ILE A 290 2.85 47.79 26.97
N LEU A 291 3.70 47.38 26.03
CA LEU A 291 4.47 48.29 25.18
C LEU A 291 3.55 49.09 24.25
N GLU A 292 2.49 48.47 23.73
CA GLU A 292 1.45 49.17 22.98
C GLU A 292 0.72 50.19 23.85
N ALA A 293 0.30 49.78 25.05
CA ALA A 293 -0.30 50.71 25.99
C ALA A 293 0.67 51.88 26.27
N ALA A 294 1.94 51.62 26.57
CA ALA A 294 2.95 52.64 26.88
C ALA A 294 3.24 53.60 25.71
N VAL A 295 3.36 53.08 24.49
CA VAL A 295 3.59 53.91 23.30
C VAL A 295 2.34 54.70 22.93
N SER A 296 1.14 54.15 23.14
CA SER A 296 -0.13 54.87 22.87
C SER A 296 -0.33 56.10 23.74
N VAL A 297 0.28 56.13 24.93
CA VAL A 297 0.30 57.32 25.81
C VAL A 297 1.54 58.21 25.63
N GLY A 298 2.47 57.88 24.72
CA GLY A 298 3.66 58.70 24.45
C GLY A 298 4.67 58.69 25.59
N SER A 299 4.89 57.53 26.22
CA SER A 299 5.64 57.46 27.47
C SER A 299 7.11 57.87 27.38
N ARG A 300 7.53 58.81 28.24
CA ARG A 300 8.95 59.22 28.37
C ARG A 300 9.75 58.27 29.25
N THR A 301 9.09 57.58 30.18
CA THR A 301 9.77 56.63 31.08
C THR A 301 10.27 55.39 30.34
N LEU A 302 9.62 55.00 29.24
CA LEU A 302 10.04 53.89 28.38
C LEU A 302 11.50 54.07 27.87
N GLU A 303 11.92 55.28 27.52
CA GLU A 303 13.27 55.57 27.02
C GLU A 303 14.37 55.23 28.02
N THR A 304 14.08 55.35 29.32
CA THR A 304 15.06 55.05 30.38
C THR A 304 15.29 53.56 30.58
N GLN A 305 14.32 52.72 30.19
CA GLN A 305 14.36 51.26 30.34
C GLN A 305 14.77 50.53 29.05
N LEU A 306 15.00 51.28 27.98
CA LEU A 306 15.16 50.75 26.64
C LEU A 306 16.32 49.74 26.53
N ASP A 307 17.46 50.01 27.16
CA ASP A 307 18.64 49.14 27.05
C ASP A 307 18.39 47.74 27.64
N ALA A 308 17.68 47.67 28.78
CA ALA A 308 17.31 46.40 29.42
C ALA A 308 16.25 45.65 28.60
N LEU A 309 15.29 46.39 28.04
CA LEU A 309 14.25 45.85 27.15
C LEU A 309 14.85 45.25 25.89
N LEU A 310 15.73 45.99 25.21
CA LEU A 310 16.43 45.56 23.99
C LEU A 310 17.28 44.32 24.26
N ALA A 311 17.99 44.27 25.38
CA ALA A 311 18.78 43.10 25.76
C ALA A 311 17.91 41.84 25.95
N ALA A 312 16.77 41.97 26.63
CA ALA A 312 15.87 40.84 26.86
C ALA A 312 15.20 40.36 25.57
N LEU A 313 14.65 41.28 24.77
CA LEU A 313 14.02 40.95 23.48
C LEU A 313 15.03 40.34 22.49
N HIS A 314 16.24 40.89 22.40
CA HIS A 314 17.30 40.37 21.54
C HIS A 314 17.69 38.94 21.91
N SER A 315 17.76 38.64 23.21
CA SER A 315 18.03 37.28 23.68
C SER A 315 16.99 36.26 23.20
N GLN A 316 15.71 36.65 23.08
CA GLN A 316 14.63 35.79 22.61
C GLN A 316 14.71 35.52 21.09
N ILE A 317 15.21 36.50 20.31
CA ILE A 317 15.47 36.31 18.87
C ILE A 317 16.68 35.42 18.62
N CYS A 318 17.70 35.50 19.47
CA CYS A 318 18.91 34.68 19.36
C CYS A 318 18.69 33.20 19.71
N VAL A 319 17.49 32.80 20.17
CA VAL A 319 17.17 31.40 20.44
C VAL A 319 16.94 30.65 19.12
N PRO A 320 17.64 29.52 18.87
CA PRO A 320 17.44 28.72 17.66
C PRO A 320 16.01 28.19 17.56
N VAL A 321 15.37 28.35 16.40
CA VAL A 321 14.10 27.70 16.07
C VAL A 321 14.40 26.26 15.66
N GLU A 322 14.78 25.43 16.62
CA GLU A 322 15.12 24.01 16.37
C GLU A 322 13.89 23.08 16.42
N SER A 323 12.67 23.63 16.54
CA SER A 323 11.43 22.87 16.35
C SER A 323 10.28 23.77 15.94
N SER A 324 9.41 23.26 15.07
CA SER A 324 8.15 23.85 14.57
C SER A 324 7.06 24.03 15.66
N SER A 325 7.46 24.27 16.92
CA SER A 325 6.51 24.57 17.99
C SER A 325 5.79 25.89 17.68
N PRO A 326 4.46 25.88 17.52
CA PRO A 326 3.70 27.08 17.17
C PRO A 326 3.88 28.20 18.21
N LEU A 327 4.16 27.85 19.46
CA LEU A 327 4.42 28.80 20.55
C LEU A 327 5.75 29.55 20.38
N VAL A 328 6.81 28.93 19.87
CA VAL A 328 8.13 29.57 19.68
C VAL A 328 8.11 30.54 18.49
N MET A 329 7.48 30.13 17.39
CA MET A 329 7.27 31.00 16.23
C MET A 329 6.36 32.19 16.57
N SER A 330 5.29 31.93 17.32
CA SER A 330 4.41 33.00 17.81
C SER A 330 5.17 33.95 18.74
N ASN A 331 6.05 33.42 19.58
CA ASN A 331 6.92 34.22 20.43
C ASN A 331 7.90 35.09 19.63
N GLN A 332 8.62 34.55 18.63
CA GLN A 332 9.54 35.36 17.80
C GLN A 332 8.82 36.46 17.03
N LYS A 333 7.61 36.18 16.51
CA LYS A 333 6.79 37.22 15.87
C LYS A 333 6.40 38.30 16.85
N GLU A 334 5.96 37.93 18.05
CA GLU A 334 5.61 38.90 19.10
C GLU A 334 6.83 39.74 19.53
N VAL A 335 8.02 39.14 19.60
CA VAL A 335 9.27 39.84 19.92
C VAL A 335 9.70 40.78 18.79
N LEU A 336 9.63 40.36 17.52
CA LEU A 336 9.89 41.24 16.37
C LEU A 336 8.89 42.39 16.30
N ARG A 337 7.62 42.13 16.65
CA ARG A 337 6.59 43.17 16.78
C ARG A 337 6.98 44.19 17.84
N CYS A 338 7.52 43.75 18.99
CA CYS A 338 8.09 44.64 19.98
C CYS A 338 9.25 45.48 19.39
N PHE A 339 10.18 44.89 18.64
CA PHE A 339 11.26 45.65 17.98
C PHE A 339 10.76 46.68 16.97
N THR A 340 9.67 46.41 16.25
CA THR A 340 9.04 47.41 15.38
C THR A 340 8.52 48.59 16.20
N VAL A 341 7.76 48.31 17.27
CA VAL A 341 7.24 49.35 18.19
C VAL A 341 8.40 50.22 18.74
N LEU A 342 9.55 49.61 19.04
CA LEU A 342 10.74 50.32 19.53
C LEU A 342 11.52 51.06 18.43
N ALA A 343 11.65 50.49 17.24
CA ALA A 343 12.33 51.13 16.11
C ALA A 343 11.61 52.40 15.66
N CYS A 344 10.27 52.41 15.71
CA CYS A 344 9.45 53.58 15.40
C CYS A 344 9.55 54.68 16.47
N SER A 345 9.86 54.34 17.73
CA SER A 345 9.96 55.32 18.81
C SER A 345 11.39 55.81 19.08
N SER A 346 12.43 54.96 18.95
CA SER A 346 13.81 55.27 19.40
C SER A 346 14.91 54.59 18.54
N PRO A 347 15.06 54.94 17.25
CA PRO A 347 15.93 54.26 16.30
C PRO A 347 17.44 54.35 16.62
N ASP A 348 17.93 55.48 17.13
CA ASP A 348 19.35 55.70 17.42
C ASP A 348 19.88 54.74 18.50
N ARG A 349 19.12 54.61 19.60
CA ARG A 349 19.45 53.72 20.72
C ARG A 349 19.42 52.26 20.27
N LEU A 350 18.45 51.89 19.44
CA LEU A 350 18.36 50.55 18.86
C LEU A 350 19.61 50.20 18.03
N LEU A 351 20.07 51.09 17.15
CA LEU A 351 21.27 50.85 16.34
C LEU A 351 22.54 50.80 17.17
N ALA A 352 22.69 51.70 18.14
CA ALA A 352 23.82 51.70 19.08
C ALA A 352 23.89 50.38 19.88
N PHE A 353 22.74 49.76 20.14
CA PHE A 353 22.66 48.43 20.77
C PHE A 353 23.01 47.30 19.79
N LEU A 354 22.48 47.31 18.56
CA LEU A 354 22.62 46.18 17.64
C LEU A 354 24.01 46.08 17.00
N LEU A 355 24.54 47.18 16.47
CA LEU A 355 25.71 47.12 15.57
C LEU A 355 26.99 46.56 16.20
N PRO A 356 27.34 46.91 17.46
CA PRO A 356 28.51 46.30 18.13
C PRO A 356 28.39 44.78 18.31
N ARG A 357 27.18 44.21 18.27
CA ARG A 357 26.96 42.76 18.46
C ARG A 357 27.27 41.94 17.20
N LEU A 358 27.43 42.59 16.05
CA LEU A 358 27.87 41.93 14.82
C LEU A 358 29.32 41.40 14.90
N ASP A 359 30.13 41.95 15.82
CA ASP A 359 31.52 41.56 16.06
C ASP A 359 31.67 40.57 17.24
N THR A 360 30.56 40.02 17.75
CA THR A 360 30.64 39.06 18.85
C THR A 360 31.06 37.68 18.36
N SER A 361 31.81 36.92 19.18
CA SER A 361 32.23 35.55 18.83
C SER A 361 31.07 34.55 18.72
N ASN A 362 29.91 34.85 19.30
CA ASN A 362 28.74 33.98 19.31
C ASN A 362 27.94 34.07 17.98
N GLU A 363 27.94 32.97 17.22
CA GLU A 363 27.23 32.85 15.94
C GLU A 363 25.73 33.20 16.06
N ARG A 364 25.04 32.69 17.07
CA ARG A 364 23.60 32.95 17.27
C ARG A 364 23.32 34.42 17.50
N THR A 365 24.20 35.09 18.23
CA THR A 365 24.12 36.53 18.47
C THR A 365 24.32 37.30 17.17
N ARG A 366 25.29 36.91 16.33
CA ARG A 366 25.50 37.54 15.02
C ARG A 366 24.31 37.33 14.09
N VAL A 367 23.81 36.11 13.95
CA VAL A 367 22.64 35.78 13.11
C VAL A 367 21.39 36.51 13.60
N GLY A 368 21.09 36.44 14.90
CA GLY A 368 19.93 37.14 15.48
C GLY A 368 20.02 38.65 15.30
N THR A 369 21.23 39.24 15.45
CA THR A 369 21.45 40.66 15.19
C THR A 369 21.24 41.01 13.72
N LEU A 370 21.78 40.24 12.78
CA LEU A 370 21.57 40.44 11.34
C LEU A 370 20.08 40.32 10.97
N GLN A 371 19.33 39.43 11.63
CA GLN A 371 17.89 39.29 11.42
C GLN A 371 17.12 40.52 11.90
N VAL A 372 17.47 41.09 13.06
CA VAL A 372 16.88 42.35 13.53
C VAL A 372 17.27 43.50 12.61
N VAL A 373 18.54 43.62 12.21
CA VAL A 373 19.01 44.66 11.28
C VAL A 373 18.24 44.58 9.95
N ARG A 374 18.09 43.38 9.38
CA ARG A 374 17.26 43.16 8.19
C ARG A 374 15.80 43.58 8.41
N HIS A 375 15.19 43.16 9.53
CA HIS A 375 13.81 43.49 9.85
C HIS A 375 13.59 44.99 10.00
N VAL A 376 14.53 45.69 10.64
CA VAL A 376 14.47 47.13 10.88
C VAL A 376 14.71 47.93 9.60
N ILE A 377 15.67 47.53 8.74
CA ILE A 377 15.87 48.12 7.40
C ILE A 377 14.56 48.07 6.60
N ASN A 378 13.80 46.98 6.71
CA ASN A 378 12.53 46.81 6.00
C ASN A 378 11.32 47.50 6.67
N SER A 379 11.14 47.34 7.99
CA SER A 379 9.93 47.78 8.71
C SER A 379 9.97 49.23 9.19
N ALA A 380 11.17 49.83 9.29
CA ALA A 380 11.39 51.20 9.75
C ALA A 380 12.35 51.95 8.80
N ALA A 381 12.19 51.75 7.48
CA ALA A 381 13.10 52.30 6.46
C ALA A 381 13.28 53.82 6.55
N ALA A 382 12.19 54.57 6.81
CA ALA A 382 12.22 56.02 6.91
C ALA A 382 13.13 56.52 8.04
N GLN A 383 13.18 55.78 9.15
CA GLN A 383 14.00 56.10 10.32
C GLN A 383 15.48 55.72 10.15
N MET A 384 15.82 54.89 9.15
CA MET A 384 17.18 54.35 8.93
C MET A 384 17.99 55.08 7.86
N GLU A 385 17.39 56.04 7.14
CA GLU A 385 17.98 56.70 5.97
C GLU A 385 19.28 57.46 6.30
N ASP A 386 19.30 58.24 7.38
CA ASP A 386 20.48 59.02 7.80
C ASP A 386 21.59 58.18 8.43
N LYS A 387 21.40 56.85 8.54
CA LYS A 387 22.29 55.92 9.27
C LYS A 387 23.03 54.93 8.36
N LYS A 388 22.83 55.00 7.04
CA LYS A 388 23.45 54.09 6.05
C LYS A 388 24.96 53.94 6.19
N PRO A 389 25.77 55.02 6.28
CA PRO A 389 27.23 54.90 6.33
C PRO A 389 27.69 54.11 7.56
N PHE A 390 26.99 54.30 8.69
CA PHE A 390 27.32 53.65 9.93
C PHE A 390 27.04 52.14 9.86
N ILE A 391 25.90 51.75 9.31
CA ILE A 391 25.54 50.34 9.10
C ILE A 391 26.51 49.68 8.11
N LEU A 392 26.87 50.33 6.99
CA LEU A 392 27.85 49.81 6.01
C LEU A 392 29.21 49.54 6.64
N SER A 393 29.72 50.48 7.43
CA SER A 393 31.02 50.35 8.07
C SER A 393 31.08 49.13 9.01
N SER A 394 29.96 48.80 9.66
CA SER A 394 29.83 47.67 10.59
C SER A 394 29.78 46.31 9.87
N MET A 395 29.49 46.27 8.56
CA MET A 395 29.40 45.01 7.80
C MET A 395 30.75 44.41 7.39
N ARG A 396 31.88 45.14 7.54
CA ARG A 396 33.21 44.65 7.14
C ARG A 396 33.61 43.33 7.81
N LEU A 397 33.32 43.18 9.10
CA LEU A 397 33.63 41.96 9.86
C LEU A 397 32.73 40.78 9.47
N PRO A 398 31.39 40.93 9.38
CA PRO A 398 30.51 39.88 8.88
C PRO A 398 30.87 39.35 7.48
N LEU A 399 31.42 40.18 6.59
CA LEU A 399 31.91 39.73 5.27
C LEU A 399 33.06 38.72 5.36
N LEU A 400 33.85 38.73 6.43
CA LEU A 400 34.98 37.83 6.62
C LEU A 400 34.58 36.55 7.39
N ASP A 401 33.30 36.40 7.76
CA ASP A 401 32.83 35.28 8.57
C ASP A 401 32.87 33.96 7.77
N THR A 402 33.35 32.90 8.42
CA THR A 402 33.47 31.57 7.84
C THR A 402 32.19 30.74 7.98
N ASN A 403 31.29 31.10 8.89
CA ASN A 403 30.09 30.32 9.20
C ASN A 403 28.98 30.50 8.15
N SER A 404 28.51 29.40 7.56
CA SER A 404 27.49 29.41 6.50
C SER A 404 26.17 30.07 6.89
N LYS A 405 25.73 29.96 8.15
CA LYS A 405 24.51 30.64 8.65
C LYS A 405 24.70 32.15 8.73
N VAL A 406 25.88 32.60 9.14
CA VAL A 406 26.22 34.03 9.16
C VAL A 406 26.34 34.55 7.73
N LYS A 407 27.08 33.86 6.86
CA LYS A 407 27.19 34.22 5.42
C LYS A 407 25.81 34.35 4.77
N ARG A 408 24.90 33.42 5.04
CA ARG A 408 23.50 33.50 4.58
C ARG A 408 22.81 34.77 5.06
N ALA A 409 22.88 35.06 6.35
CA ALA A 409 22.28 36.25 6.94
C ALA A 409 22.91 37.54 6.36
N VAL A 410 24.23 37.54 6.12
CA VAL A 410 24.97 38.64 5.49
C VAL A 410 24.47 38.88 4.07
N VAL A 411 24.34 37.85 3.23
CA VAL A 411 23.80 38.01 1.86
C VAL A 411 22.37 38.56 1.88
N GLN A 412 21.54 38.11 2.82
CA GLN A 412 20.17 38.63 2.98
C GLN A 412 20.14 40.11 3.41
N VAL A 413 21.08 40.53 4.28
CA VAL A 413 21.25 41.94 4.64
C VAL A 413 21.77 42.74 3.44
N ILE A 414 22.75 42.23 2.68
CA ILE A 414 23.26 42.89 1.47
C ILE A 414 22.15 43.07 0.42
N SER A 415 21.24 42.09 0.29
CA SER A 415 20.08 42.20 -0.58
C SER A 415 19.13 43.33 -0.16
N ALA A 416 18.83 43.45 1.14
CA ALA A 416 18.05 44.57 1.67
C ALA A 416 18.78 45.91 1.47
N MET A 417 20.10 45.94 1.74
CA MET A 417 20.96 47.10 1.52
C MET A 417 20.96 47.58 0.06
N ALA A 418 20.97 46.66 -0.91
CA ALA A 418 20.89 47.00 -2.32
C ALA A 418 19.59 47.74 -2.67
N HIS A 419 18.43 47.28 -2.16
CA HIS A 419 17.13 47.91 -2.42
C HIS A 419 17.04 49.33 -1.86
N HIS A 420 17.70 49.57 -0.73
CA HIS A 420 17.70 50.85 -0.05
C HIS A 420 18.94 51.72 -0.39
N GLY A 421 19.71 51.42 -1.45
CA GLY A 421 20.77 52.30 -1.97
C GLY A 421 22.05 52.38 -1.12
N TYR A 422 22.36 51.34 -0.35
CA TYR A 422 23.58 51.31 0.48
C TYR A 422 24.84 50.99 -0.36
N LEU A 423 24.74 50.18 -1.43
CA LEU A 423 25.90 49.68 -2.18
C LEU A 423 26.56 50.69 -3.13
N GLU A 424 25.94 51.86 -3.32
CA GLU A 424 26.53 52.98 -4.09
C GLU A 424 27.56 53.77 -3.28
N GLN A 425 27.55 53.60 -1.95
CA GLN A 425 28.43 54.31 -1.05
C GLN A 425 29.83 53.65 -1.00
N PRO A 426 30.88 54.39 -0.58
CA PRO A 426 32.22 53.85 -0.39
C PRO A 426 32.20 52.61 0.52
N GLY A 427 32.67 51.47 -0.01
CA GLY A 427 32.61 50.16 0.66
C GLY A 427 31.63 49.15 0.05
N GLY A 428 30.76 49.58 -0.86
CA GLY A 428 29.86 48.69 -1.60
C GLY A 428 30.58 47.68 -2.51
N GLU A 429 31.75 48.04 -3.07
CA GLU A 429 32.55 47.16 -3.94
C GLU A 429 32.95 45.85 -3.25
N ALA A 430 33.35 45.92 -1.97
CA ALA A 430 33.69 44.74 -1.19
C ALA A 430 32.50 43.79 -0.99
N MET A 431 31.27 44.33 -0.94
CA MET A 431 30.04 43.54 -0.85
C MET A 431 29.74 42.84 -2.18
N ILE A 432 30.02 43.50 -3.31
CA ILE A 432 29.84 42.93 -4.66
C ILE A 432 30.85 41.81 -4.90
N GLU A 433 32.14 42.06 -4.61
CA GLU A 433 33.16 41.02 -4.72
C GLU A 433 32.82 39.81 -3.84
N TYR A 434 32.36 40.06 -2.61
CA TYR A 434 31.92 38.99 -1.72
C TYR A 434 30.79 38.14 -2.32
N ILE A 435 29.79 38.77 -2.95
CA ILE A 435 28.72 38.05 -3.66
C ILE A 435 29.31 37.21 -4.80
N VAL A 436 30.20 37.76 -5.64
CA VAL A 436 30.81 37.01 -6.77
C VAL A 436 31.63 35.83 -6.26
N GLN A 437 32.40 36.00 -5.18
CA GLN A 437 33.12 34.91 -4.54
C GLN A 437 32.18 33.83 -4.00
N GLN A 438 31.05 34.21 -3.39
CA GLN A 438 30.06 33.23 -2.94
C GLN A 438 29.34 32.54 -4.11
N CYS A 439 29.18 33.19 -5.26
CA CYS A 439 28.67 32.56 -6.50
C CYS A 439 29.65 31.53 -7.08
N ALA A 440 30.96 31.74 -6.89
CA ALA A 440 32.02 30.86 -7.38
C ALA A 440 32.21 29.61 -6.51
N LEU A 441 31.55 29.51 -5.35
CA LEU A 441 31.57 28.31 -4.53
C LEU A 441 31.02 27.12 -5.33
N PRO A 442 31.58 25.91 -5.13
CA PRO A 442 31.00 24.71 -5.70
C PRO A 442 29.55 24.54 -5.18
N PRO A 443 28.63 23.97 -5.97
CA PRO A 443 27.34 23.58 -5.45
C PRO A 443 27.57 22.65 -4.25
N GLU A 444 26.99 22.99 -3.09
CA GLU A 444 27.09 22.14 -1.89
C GLU A 444 26.58 20.75 -2.27
N GLN A 445 27.48 19.76 -2.29
CA GLN A 445 27.11 18.37 -2.53
C GLN A 445 26.04 18.00 -1.49
N GLU A 446 24.89 17.54 -1.99
CA GLU A 446 23.88 16.99 -1.09
C GLU A 446 24.56 15.90 -0.26
N PRO A 447 24.53 15.96 1.08
CA PRO A 447 24.94 14.81 1.86
C PRO A 447 24.03 13.66 1.45
N GLU A 448 24.66 12.60 0.93
CA GLU A 448 23.99 11.35 0.59
C GLU A 448 23.08 10.95 1.76
N LYS A 449 21.77 10.91 1.49
CA LYS A 449 20.70 10.38 2.36
C LYS A 449 20.73 10.87 3.83
N PRO A 450 19.96 11.92 4.17
CA PRO A 450 19.52 12.08 5.55
C PRO A 450 18.50 10.98 5.88
N GLY A 451 18.67 10.30 7.02
CA GLY A 451 17.76 9.27 7.51
C GLY A 451 16.30 9.75 7.65
N PRO A 452 15.34 8.82 7.76
CA PRO A 452 13.91 9.13 7.79
C PRO A 452 13.56 9.84 9.10
N GLY A 453 13.72 11.17 9.13
CA GLY A 453 13.46 11.96 10.33
C GLY A 453 13.55 13.48 10.18
N SER A 454 14.32 14.03 9.23
CA SER A 454 14.43 15.49 9.07
C SER A 454 13.52 16.03 7.96
N LYS A 455 12.27 16.35 8.31
CA LYS A 455 11.37 17.18 7.47
C LYS A 455 11.61 18.67 7.75
N ASP A 456 12.83 19.15 7.53
CA ASP A 456 13.06 20.60 7.44
C ASP A 456 13.28 20.99 5.97
N PRO A 457 12.66 22.08 5.47
CA PRO A 457 12.95 22.59 4.14
C PRO A 457 14.44 22.93 4.09
N LYS A 458 15.19 22.26 3.19
CA LYS A 458 16.64 22.43 3.00
C LYS A 458 16.93 23.93 2.87
N ALA A 459 17.55 24.50 3.91
CA ALA A 459 17.83 25.92 3.97
C ALA A 459 18.74 26.30 2.78
N ASP A 460 18.26 27.19 1.89
CA ASP A 460 18.97 27.61 0.67
C ASP A 460 20.48 27.81 0.92
N SER A 461 21.32 27.16 0.11
CA SER A 461 22.78 27.22 0.24
C SER A 461 23.30 28.65 0.05
N VAL A 462 24.47 28.96 0.61
CA VAL A 462 25.08 30.30 0.48
C VAL A 462 25.26 30.68 -0.99
N ARG A 463 25.68 29.72 -1.84
CA ARG A 463 25.80 29.91 -3.30
C ARG A 463 24.47 30.29 -3.93
N ALA A 464 23.41 29.52 -3.66
CA ALA A 464 22.10 29.73 -4.29
C ALA A 464 21.52 31.12 -3.98
N ILE A 465 21.62 31.54 -2.70
CA ILE A 465 21.16 32.87 -2.29
C ILE A 465 22.03 33.95 -2.92
N SER A 466 23.34 33.75 -3.04
CA SER A 466 24.26 34.73 -3.64
C SER A 466 24.01 34.90 -5.13
N VAL A 467 23.81 33.81 -5.88
CA VAL A 467 23.44 33.84 -7.31
C VAL A 467 22.13 34.59 -7.51
N ARG A 468 21.12 34.26 -6.69
CA ARG A 468 19.81 34.93 -6.75
C ARG A 468 19.93 36.41 -6.40
N THR A 469 20.79 36.75 -5.44
CA THR A 469 21.06 38.14 -5.04
C THR A 469 21.78 38.91 -6.15
N LEU A 470 22.83 38.35 -6.76
CA LEU A 470 23.54 39.00 -7.88
C LEU A 470 22.59 39.29 -9.04
N TYR A 471 21.75 38.32 -9.39
CA TYR A 471 20.78 38.48 -10.47
C TYR A 471 19.69 39.50 -10.10
N LEU A 472 19.13 39.41 -8.89
CA LEU A 472 18.12 40.35 -8.39
C LEU A 472 18.66 41.79 -8.40
N VAL A 473 19.88 42.01 -7.90
CA VAL A 473 20.49 43.34 -7.86
C VAL A 473 20.80 43.86 -9.26
N SER A 474 21.25 42.99 -10.18
CA SER A 474 21.54 43.38 -11.57
C SER A 474 20.29 43.72 -12.38
N THR A 475 19.13 43.13 -12.04
CA THR A 475 17.88 43.24 -12.82
C THR A 475 16.86 44.21 -12.21
N THR A 476 16.68 44.22 -10.89
CA THR A 476 15.59 44.95 -10.23
C THR A 476 16.02 46.29 -9.62
N VAL A 477 17.32 46.51 -9.42
CA VAL A 477 17.84 47.72 -8.77
C VAL A 477 18.50 48.62 -9.81
N ASP A 478 17.70 49.51 -10.43
CA ASP A 478 18.13 50.33 -11.59
C ASP A 478 19.45 51.07 -11.38
N ARG A 479 19.60 51.65 -10.20
CA ARG A 479 20.74 52.43 -9.73
C ARG A 479 22.07 51.65 -9.68
N MET A 480 22.04 50.31 -9.64
CA MET A 480 23.25 49.48 -9.59
C MET A 480 23.92 49.23 -10.96
N SER A 481 23.25 49.56 -12.07
CA SER A 481 23.75 49.24 -13.42
C SER A 481 25.10 49.90 -13.76
N HIS A 482 25.31 51.13 -13.29
CA HIS A 482 26.54 51.89 -13.52
C HIS A 482 27.73 51.34 -12.74
N VAL A 483 27.49 50.80 -11.55
CA VAL A 483 28.52 50.25 -10.67
C VAL A 483 28.93 48.85 -11.14
N LEU A 484 27.98 47.99 -11.49
CA LEU A 484 28.24 46.59 -11.78
C LEU A 484 28.95 46.35 -13.13
N TRP A 485 28.71 47.18 -14.15
CA TRP A 485 29.19 46.91 -15.52
C TRP A 485 30.73 46.76 -15.66
N PRO A 486 31.56 47.78 -15.36
CA PRO A 486 33.01 47.64 -15.50
C PRO A 486 33.62 46.67 -14.46
N TYR A 487 32.97 46.51 -13.32
CA TYR A 487 33.48 45.69 -12.21
C TYR A 487 33.31 44.20 -12.49
N LEU A 488 32.17 43.76 -13.03
CA LEU A 488 31.91 42.34 -13.27
C LEU A 488 32.78 41.75 -14.41
N LEU A 489 33.22 42.57 -15.37
CA LEU A 489 34.08 42.14 -16.49
C LEU A 489 35.46 41.64 -16.05
N GLN A 490 35.98 42.14 -14.93
CA GLN A 490 37.29 41.77 -14.38
C GLN A 490 37.33 40.30 -13.91
N PHE A 491 36.17 39.66 -13.75
CA PHE A 491 36.04 38.30 -13.23
C PHE A 491 35.87 37.23 -14.33
N LEU A 492 35.91 37.56 -15.62
CA LEU A 492 35.65 36.62 -16.73
C LEU A 492 36.81 35.67 -17.07
N THR A 493 38.04 36.17 -17.10
CA THR A 493 39.24 35.41 -17.51
C THR A 493 39.90 34.61 -16.38
N PRO A 494 39.99 35.13 -15.13
CA PRO A 494 40.66 34.41 -14.05
C PRO A 494 39.99 33.06 -13.72
N VAL A 495 40.79 31.98 -13.72
CA VAL A 495 40.30 30.61 -13.51
C VAL A 495 39.56 30.41 -12.17
N ARG A 496 39.93 31.17 -11.12
CA ARG A 496 39.29 31.09 -9.79
C ARG A 496 37.79 31.44 -9.77
N PHE A 497 37.29 32.14 -10.79
CA PHE A 497 35.88 32.52 -10.90
C PHE A 497 35.10 31.69 -11.91
N THR A 498 35.69 30.59 -12.42
CA THR A 498 35.05 29.72 -13.42
C THR A 498 33.67 29.23 -12.94
N GLY A 499 33.51 28.90 -11.65
CA GLY A 499 32.22 28.49 -11.07
C GLY A 499 31.14 29.58 -11.03
N ALA A 500 31.54 30.85 -11.17
CA ALA A 500 30.65 32.01 -11.26
C ALA A 500 30.41 32.49 -12.70
N LEU A 501 30.98 31.85 -13.73
CA LEU A 501 30.84 32.34 -15.10
C LEU A 501 29.39 32.41 -15.57
N THR A 502 28.55 31.43 -15.22
CA THR A 502 27.13 31.47 -15.59
C THR A 502 26.41 32.70 -15.02
N PRO A 503 26.39 32.94 -13.70
CA PRO A 503 25.73 34.13 -13.15
C PRO A 503 26.41 35.43 -13.58
N LEU A 504 27.74 35.44 -13.78
CA LEU A 504 28.46 36.61 -14.31
C LEU A 504 28.04 36.94 -15.73
N CYS A 505 28.10 35.98 -16.67
CA CYS A 505 27.69 36.15 -18.05
C CYS A 505 26.23 36.57 -18.16
N ARG A 506 25.31 35.96 -17.39
CA ARG A 506 23.89 36.35 -17.40
C ARG A 506 23.68 37.79 -16.90
N SER A 507 24.38 38.17 -15.83
CA SER A 507 24.28 39.54 -15.28
C SER A 507 24.88 40.55 -16.25
N LEU A 508 26.03 40.24 -16.85
CA LEU A 508 26.68 41.07 -17.85
C LEU A 508 25.84 41.21 -19.12
N VAL A 509 25.23 40.14 -19.64
CA VAL A 509 24.32 40.25 -20.81
C VAL A 509 23.18 41.22 -20.52
N HIS A 510 22.56 41.14 -19.34
CA HIS A 510 21.49 42.07 -18.97
C HIS A 510 21.99 43.52 -18.82
N LEU A 511 23.13 43.72 -18.17
CA LEU A 511 23.76 45.04 -18.04
C LEU A 511 24.16 45.62 -19.41
N ALA A 512 24.68 44.78 -20.29
CA ALA A 512 25.07 45.14 -21.64
C ALA A 512 23.88 45.63 -22.46
N GLN A 513 22.77 44.88 -22.45
CA GLN A 513 21.51 45.26 -23.11
C GLN A 513 21.00 46.60 -22.58
N LYS A 514 20.94 46.75 -21.25
CA LYS A 514 20.50 47.98 -20.61
C LYS A 514 21.38 49.19 -20.96
N ARG A 515 22.69 48.99 -21.16
CA ARG A 515 23.61 50.06 -21.56
C ARG A 515 23.56 50.38 -23.05
N GLN A 516 23.30 49.39 -23.91
CA GLN A 516 23.02 49.65 -25.32
C GLN A 516 21.79 50.56 -25.48
N GLU A 517 20.75 50.35 -24.67
CA GLU A 517 19.56 51.22 -24.61
C GLU A 517 19.90 52.66 -24.17
N ALA A 518 20.94 52.84 -23.35
CA ALA A 518 21.38 54.15 -22.84
C ALA A 518 22.29 54.94 -23.82
N GLY A 519 22.83 54.29 -24.88
CA GLY A 519 23.63 54.93 -25.94
C GLY A 519 24.99 54.27 -26.20
N ALA A 520 25.49 54.40 -27.44
CA ALA A 520 26.69 53.70 -27.93
C ALA A 520 27.97 54.03 -27.15
N ASP A 521 28.18 55.29 -26.77
CA ASP A 521 29.37 55.71 -26.00
C ASP A 521 29.37 55.16 -24.57
N ALA A 522 28.19 54.91 -24.00
CA ALA A 522 28.06 54.33 -22.66
C ALA A 522 28.32 52.81 -22.63
N PHE A 523 28.32 52.17 -23.81
CA PHE A 523 28.49 50.73 -23.99
C PHE A 523 29.94 50.32 -24.28
N LEU A 524 30.69 51.13 -25.04
CA LEU A 524 32.07 50.84 -25.41
C LEU A 524 33.01 50.91 -24.20
N ILE A 525 33.86 49.88 -24.07
CA ILE A 525 34.83 49.76 -22.98
C ILE A 525 36.13 50.46 -23.37
N GLN A 526 36.53 51.48 -22.60
CA GLN A 526 37.86 52.09 -22.74
C GLN A 526 38.91 51.23 -22.00
N TYR A 527 39.47 50.25 -22.70
CA TYR A 527 40.49 49.35 -22.14
C TYR A 527 41.71 50.08 -21.56
N ASP A 528 42.05 51.27 -22.09
CA ASP A 528 43.19 52.07 -21.63
C ASP A 528 42.96 52.74 -20.26
N ALA A 529 41.71 52.95 -19.84
CA ALA A 529 41.39 53.65 -18.59
C ALA A 529 41.43 52.72 -17.36
N HIS A 530 41.35 51.40 -17.56
CA HIS A 530 41.22 50.41 -16.50
C HIS A 530 42.18 49.25 -16.74
N ALA A 531 43.41 49.38 -16.21
CA ALA A 531 44.50 48.41 -16.38
C ALA A 531 44.19 46.97 -15.91
N SER A 532 43.08 46.75 -15.20
CA SER A 532 42.64 45.43 -14.74
C SER A 532 41.71 44.69 -15.71
N LEU A 533 41.36 45.28 -16.87
CA LEU A 533 40.48 44.65 -17.85
C LEU A 533 41.21 43.66 -18.80
N PRO A 534 40.58 42.54 -19.16
CA PRO A 534 41.17 41.55 -20.06
C PRO A 534 41.15 41.97 -21.55
N SER A 535 42.14 41.51 -22.32
CA SER A 535 42.25 41.83 -23.76
C SER A 535 41.14 41.17 -24.59
N PRO A 536 40.81 41.72 -25.77
CA PRO A 536 39.82 41.14 -26.70
C PRO A 536 40.12 39.69 -27.11
N TYR A 537 41.38 39.36 -27.37
CA TYR A 537 41.82 38.00 -27.71
C TYR A 537 41.61 37.03 -26.54
N ALA A 538 41.93 37.47 -25.32
CA ALA A 538 41.79 36.66 -24.12
C ALA A 538 40.31 36.37 -23.82
N VAL A 539 39.43 37.37 -23.96
CA VAL A 539 37.98 37.20 -23.82
C VAL A 539 37.43 36.27 -24.89
N THR A 540 37.85 36.45 -26.15
CA THR A 540 37.36 35.64 -27.28
C THR A 540 37.78 34.17 -27.13
N GLY A 541 39.07 33.91 -26.86
CA GLY A 541 39.57 32.56 -26.61
C GLY A 541 38.88 31.91 -25.41
N ARG A 542 38.78 32.62 -24.28
CA ARG A 542 38.17 32.09 -23.06
C ARG A 542 36.72 31.70 -23.27
N LEU A 543 35.91 32.60 -23.85
CA LEU A 543 34.48 32.38 -24.04
C LEU A 543 34.21 31.34 -25.14
N LEU A 544 35.01 31.28 -26.22
CA LEU A 544 34.85 30.28 -27.27
C LEU A 544 35.17 28.87 -26.76
N VAL A 545 36.26 28.70 -26.02
CA VAL A 545 36.66 27.38 -25.51
C VAL A 545 35.63 26.85 -24.51
N VAL A 546 35.14 27.66 -23.56
CA VAL A 546 34.10 27.18 -22.63
C VAL A 546 32.74 26.93 -23.32
N SER A 547 32.56 27.39 -24.56
CA SER A 547 31.37 27.12 -25.36
C SER A 547 31.37 25.72 -25.97
N SER A 548 32.52 25.03 -26.03
CA SER A 548 32.59 23.62 -26.46
C SER A 548 31.86 22.68 -25.52
N SER A 549 31.70 23.09 -24.26
CA SER A 549 30.99 22.35 -23.23
C SER A 549 29.80 23.18 -22.72
N PRO A 550 28.72 23.29 -23.52
CA PRO A 550 27.65 24.28 -23.33
C PRO A 550 26.92 24.17 -22.00
N TYR A 551 26.80 22.96 -21.45
CA TYR A 551 26.01 22.66 -20.24
C TYR A 551 26.81 22.71 -18.92
N LEU A 552 28.14 22.70 -18.97
CA LEU A 552 28.98 22.70 -17.76
C LEU A 552 28.71 23.94 -16.88
N GLY A 553 28.71 23.75 -15.56
CA GLY A 553 28.60 24.85 -14.58
C GLY A 553 27.29 25.64 -14.66
N ASP A 554 26.15 24.96 -14.74
CA ASP A 554 24.80 25.54 -14.91
C ASP A 554 24.59 26.24 -16.29
N GLY A 555 25.24 25.73 -17.35
CA GLY A 555 25.12 26.28 -18.70
C GLY A 555 26.09 27.43 -19.01
N ARG A 556 27.34 27.33 -18.54
CA ARG A 556 28.35 28.39 -18.71
C ARG A 556 28.71 28.64 -20.15
N GLY A 557 28.75 27.61 -21.00
CA GLY A 557 29.11 27.74 -22.40
C GLY A 557 28.02 28.43 -23.20
N ALA A 558 26.74 28.08 -22.96
CA ALA A 558 25.63 28.82 -23.55
C ALA A 558 25.59 30.29 -23.10
N ALA A 559 25.90 30.55 -21.82
CA ALA A 559 25.99 31.92 -21.30
C ALA A 559 27.18 32.69 -21.91
N ALA A 560 28.31 32.01 -22.16
CA ALA A 560 29.49 32.58 -22.81
C ALA A 560 29.23 32.96 -24.28
N LEU A 561 28.54 32.09 -25.05
CA LEU A 561 28.10 32.43 -26.42
C LEU A 561 27.18 33.66 -26.44
N ARG A 562 26.21 33.74 -25.52
CA ARG A 562 25.33 34.91 -25.39
C ARG A 562 26.12 36.17 -25.07
N LEU A 563 27.15 36.08 -24.24
CA LEU A 563 28.02 37.21 -23.94
C LEU A 563 28.88 37.61 -25.15
N LEU A 564 29.44 36.66 -25.90
CA LEU A 564 30.19 36.93 -27.15
C LEU A 564 29.33 37.67 -28.17
N SER A 565 28.06 37.26 -28.33
CA SER A 565 27.11 37.92 -29.22
C SER A 565 26.92 39.39 -28.88
N VAL A 566 26.94 39.77 -27.60
CA VAL A 566 26.75 41.17 -27.19
C VAL A 566 28.07 41.95 -27.19
N LEU A 567 29.20 41.29 -26.93
CA LEU A 567 30.53 41.91 -26.88
C LEU A 567 31.21 42.09 -28.24
N HIS A 568 30.58 41.69 -29.36
CA HIS A 568 31.17 41.81 -30.70
C HIS A 568 31.79 43.19 -31.02
N PRO A 569 31.20 44.35 -30.62
CA PRO A 569 31.78 45.66 -30.95
C PRO A 569 33.07 45.94 -30.17
N ASN A 570 33.19 45.33 -28.98
CA ASN A 570 34.35 45.44 -28.11
C ASN A 570 35.47 44.47 -28.52
N ILE A 571 35.18 43.44 -29.35
CA ILE A 571 36.17 42.47 -29.82
C ILE A 571 36.79 42.92 -31.14
N HIS A 572 35.97 43.09 -32.17
CA HIS A 572 36.44 43.57 -33.46
C HIS A 572 35.28 44.18 -34.28
N PRO A 573 35.44 45.37 -34.88
CA PRO A 573 34.35 46.10 -35.52
C PRO A 573 33.68 45.37 -36.70
N LEU A 574 34.38 44.45 -37.36
CA LEU A 574 33.85 43.70 -38.51
C LEU A 574 32.93 42.51 -38.14
N LEU A 575 32.84 42.13 -36.86
CA LEU A 575 32.15 40.90 -36.46
C LEU A 575 30.64 41.05 -36.34
N GLY A 576 30.14 42.28 -36.19
CA GLY A 576 28.76 42.54 -35.77
C GLY A 576 27.71 41.85 -36.63
N GLN A 577 27.73 42.06 -37.95
CA GLN A 577 26.72 41.47 -38.85
C GLN A 577 26.73 39.93 -38.82
N HIS A 578 27.91 39.32 -38.76
CA HIS A 578 28.02 37.86 -38.81
C HIS A 578 27.62 37.23 -37.48
N TRP A 579 28.12 37.75 -36.36
CA TRP A 579 27.85 37.17 -35.04
C TRP A 579 26.39 37.33 -34.62
N GLU A 580 25.74 38.43 -35.01
CA GLU A 580 24.30 38.63 -34.80
C GLU A 580 23.43 37.59 -35.53
N THR A 581 23.94 36.96 -36.59
CA THR A 581 23.22 35.93 -37.34
C THR A 581 23.61 34.52 -36.88
N THR A 582 24.90 34.26 -36.72
CA THR A 582 25.41 32.90 -36.49
C THR A 582 25.24 32.44 -35.05
N VAL A 583 25.44 33.32 -34.05
CA VAL A 583 25.34 32.92 -32.64
C VAL A 583 23.92 32.51 -32.24
N PRO A 584 22.84 33.18 -32.68
CA PRO A 584 21.48 32.70 -32.44
C PRO A 584 21.19 31.31 -33.01
N LEU A 585 21.74 30.95 -34.18
CA LEU A 585 21.57 29.61 -34.75
C LEU A 585 22.29 28.55 -33.92
N LEU A 586 23.48 28.87 -33.41
CA LEU A 586 24.21 28.00 -32.49
C LEU A 586 23.45 27.81 -31.18
N LEU A 587 22.87 28.88 -30.62
CA LEU A 587 22.04 28.80 -29.42
C LEU A 587 20.74 28.01 -29.66
N GLY A 588 20.09 28.19 -30.81
CA GLY A 588 18.91 27.41 -31.19
C GLY A 588 19.20 25.92 -31.31
N TYR A 589 20.35 25.56 -31.88
CA TYR A 589 20.81 24.17 -31.91
C TYR A 589 21.04 23.60 -30.51
N LEU A 590 21.54 24.40 -29.56
CA LEU A 590 21.67 23.97 -28.16
C LEU A 590 20.30 23.81 -27.49
N ASP A 591 19.33 24.69 -27.77
CA ASP A 591 17.98 24.59 -27.20
C ASP A 591 17.21 23.34 -27.70
N GLU A 592 17.58 22.79 -28.87
CA GLU A 592 17.04 21.52 -29.41
C GLU A 592 17.63 20.26 -28.76
N HIS A 593 18.74 20.40 -28.03
CA HIS A 593 19.47 19.29 -27.43
C HIS A 593 19.56 19.41 -25.90
N THR A 594 19.95 18.32 -25.26
CA THR A 594 20.25 18.25 -23.82
C THR A 594 21.71 17.81 -23.66
N GLU A 595 22.22 17.80 -22.43
CA GLU A 595 23.59 17.33 -22.15
C GLU A 595 23.84 15.90 -22.65
N GLU A 596 22.82 15.04 -22.62
CA GLU A 596 22.91 13.65 -23.07
C GLU A 596 22.67 13.46 -24.58
N THR A 597 21.89 14.34 -25.20
CA THR A 597 21.50 14.17 -26.61
C THR A 597 22.36 14.93 -27.60
N LEU A 598 23.17 15.90 -27.14
CA LEU A 598 24.02 16.69 -28.02
C LEU A 598 25.11 15.81 -28.65
N PRO A 599 25.14 15.61 -29.98
CA PRO A 599 26.25 14.93 -30.63
C PRO A 599 27.50 15.83 -30.58
N GLN A 600 28.34 15.58 -29.57
CA GLN A 600 29.50 16.43 -29.25
C GLN A 600 30.42 16.68 -30.46
N GLU A 601 30.70 15.66 -31.27
CA GLU A 601 31.52 15.81 -32.48
C GLU A 601 30.89 16.76 -33.52
N GLU A 602 29.57 16.71 -33.68
CA GLU A 602 28.86 17.60 -34.60
C GLU A 602 28.82 19.03 -34.06
N TRP A 603 28.59 19.21 -32.76
CA TRP A 603 28.61 20.52 -32.11
C TRP A 603 29.98 21.19 -32.22
N GLU A 604 31.05 20.44 -31.95
CA GLU A 604 32.41 20.93 -32.10
C GLU A 604 32.70 21.31 -33.55
N GLU A 605 32.26 20.51 -34.53
CA GLU A 605 32.43 20.88 -35.95
C GLU A 605 31.65 22.17 -36.28
N LYS A 606 30.45 22.40 -35.72
CA LYS A 606 29.73 23.68 -35.92
C LYS A 606 30.49 24.87 -35.30
N LEU A 607 31.09 24.71 -34.13
CA LEU A 607 31.92 25.75 -33.52
C LEU A 607 33.23 25.99 -34.28
N LEU A 608 33.86 24.94 -34.81
CA LEU A 608 35.04 25.06 -35.66
C LEU A 608 34.69 25.75 -36.98
N MET A 609 33.52 25.47 -37.54
CA MET A 609 32.99 26.20 -38.70
C MET A 609 32.78 27.68 -38.37
N PHE A 610 32.17 28.02 -37.22
CA PHE A 610 32.04 29.41 -36.76
C PHE A 610 33.40 30.10 -36.61
N LEU A 611 34.42 29.39 -36.11
CA LEU A 611 35.78 29.90 -36.04
C LEU A 611 36.39 30.10 -37.44
N ARG A 612 36.26 29.13 -38.36
CA ARG A 612 36.72 29.26 -39.76
C ARG A 612 36.11 30.48 -40.44
N ASP A 613 34.80 30.66 -40.29
CA ASP A 613 34.08 31.78 -40.87
C ASP A 613 34.54 33.11 -40.25
N THR A 614 34.73 33.14 -38.93
CA THR A 614 35.26 34.33 -38.22
C THR A 614 36.66 34.71 -38.72
N LEU A 615 37.56 33.72 -38.87
CA LEU A 615 38.92 33.94 -39.39
C LEU A 615 38.90 34.42 -40.84
N ALA A 616 38.00 33.87 -41.66
CA ALA A 616 37.80 34.29 -43.04
C ALA A 616 37.28 35.73 -43.14
N ILE A 617 36.37 36.16 -42.25
CA ILE A 617 35.83 37.54 -42.23
C ILE A 617 36.89 38.55 -41.83
N ILE A 618 37.69 38.26 -40.81
CA ILE A 618 38.73 39.17 -40.35
C ILE A 618 39.84 39.28 -41.42
N SER A 619 40.21 38.16 -42.06
CA SER A 619 41.18 38.11 -43.16
C SER A 619 42.52 38.83 -42.89
N ASP A 620 42.86 39.05 -41.62
CA ASP A 620 44.09 39.68 -41.18
C ASP A 620 45.02 38.61 -40.58
N ASN A 621 46.07 38.26 -41.32
CA ASN A 621 47.04 37.26 -40.88
C ASN A 621 47.73 37.65 -39.56
N ALA A 622 47.92 38.94 -39.26
CA ALA A 622 48.49 39.37 -37.98
C ALA A 622 47.50 39.09 -36.83
N TRP A 623 46.22 39.41 -37.01
CA TRP A 623 45.17 39.09 -36.04
C TRP A 623 45.03 37.58 -35.83
N ILE A 624 45.03 36.79 -36.92
CA ILE A 624 44.96 35.32 -36.87
C ILE A 624 46.13 34.73 -36.10
N CYS A 625 47.36 35.21 -36.35
CA CYS A 625 48.54 34.77 -35.60
C CYS A 625 48.53 35.20 -34.12
N GLN A 626 47.97 36.37 -33.78
CA GLN A 626 47.82 36.79 -32.38
C GLN A 626 46.77 35.94 -31.66
N LEU A 627 45.66 35.61 -32.32
CA LEU A 627 44.67 34.69 -31.77
C LEU A 627 45.28 33.30 -31.56
N SER A 628 46.00 32.75 -32.55
CA SER A 628 46.62 31.43 -32.40
C SER A 628 47.62 31.41 -31.23
N LEU A 629 48.39 32.49 -31.04
CA LEU A 629 49.34 32.61 -29.95
C LEU A 629 48.64 32.71 -28.58
N GLU A 630 47.55 33.49 -28.48
CA GLU A 630 46.75 33.58 -27.26
C GLU A 630 46.06 32.24 -26.93
N LEU A 631 45.56 31.52 -27.93
CA LEU A 631 44.99 30.17 -27.76
C LEU A 631 46.04 29.17 -27.25
N CYS A 632 47.26 29.18 -27.81
CA CYS A 632 48.36 28.36 -27.29
C CYS A 632 48.71 28.75 -25.84
N ARG A 633 48.74 30.05 -25.51
CA ARG A 633 49.02 30.55 -24.15
C ARG A 633 47.96 30.13 -23.13
N GLN A 634 46.72 29.90 -23.57
CA GLN A 634 45.63 29.47 -22.70
C GLN A 634 45.63 27.95 -22.41
N LEU A 635 46.38 27.12 -23.14
CA LEU A 635 46.42 25.66 -22.93
C LEU A 635 46.59 25.23 -21.45
N PRO A 636 47.49 25.83 -20.65
CA PRO A 636 47.65 25.47 -19.23
C PRO A 636 46.42 25.78 -18.37
N CYS A 637 45.55 26.71 -18.80
CA CYS A 637 44.34 27.08 -18.06
C CYS A 637 43.26 25.99 -18.11
N TYR A 638 43.41 24.98 -18.96
CA TYR A 638 42.46 23.89 -19.19
C TYR A 638 43.02 22.52 -18.79
N ASP A 639 44.09 22.48 -17.99
CA ASP A 639 44.67 21.23 -17.49
C ASP A 639 43.71 20.41 -16.61
N GLU A 640 42.70 21.06 -16.01
CA GLU A 640 41.62 20.41 -15.25
C GLU A 640 40.37 20.12 -16.11
N ALA A 641 40.39 20.46 -17.41
CA ALA A 641 39.25 20.33 -18.33
C ALA A 641 39.69 19.71 -19.69
N PRO A 642 39.98 18.40 -19.75
CA PRO A 642 40.63 17.76 -20.89
C PRO A 642 39.83 17.82 -22.20
N GLN A 643 38.49 17.83 -22.14
CA GLN A 643 37.64 17.97 -23.34
C GLN A 643 37.67 19.40 -23.92
N GLU A 644 37.60 20.42 -23.07
CA GLU A 644 37.76 21.81 -23.50
C GLU A 644 39.18 22.03 -24.08
N LYS A 645 40.18 21.35 -23.50
CA LYS A 645 41.55 21.34 -24.03
C LYS A 645 41.65 20.64 -25.39
N ASN A 646 40.97 19.50 -25.60
CA ASN A 646 40.88 18.84 -26.91
C ASN A 646 40.29 19.79 -27.97
N PHE A 647 39.19 20.46 -27.64
CA PHE A 647 38.58 21.43 -28.54
C PHE A 647 39.50 22.62 -28.82
N LEU A 648 40.26 23.08 -27.82
CA LEU A 648 41.29 24.11 -28.00
C LEU A 648 42.37 23.66 -29.00
N TYR A 649 42.81 22.39 -28.98
CA TYR A 649 43.71 21.85 -30.02
C TYR A 649 43.09 21.91 -31.42
N LYS A 650 41.79 21.58 -31.55
CA LYS A 650 41.07 21.69 -32.84
C LYS A 650 40.95 23.15 -33.30
N CYS A 651 40.74 24.09 -32.39
CA CYS A 651 40.75 25.53 -32.67
C CYS A 651 42.12 25.99 -33.15
N ILE A 652 43.19 25.55 -32.48
CA ILE A 652 44.57 25.83 -32.89
C ILE A 652 44.82 25.27 -34.29
N GLY A 653 44.51 23.99 -34.55
CA GLY A 653 44.65 23.38 -35.88
C GLY A 653 43.86 24.10 -36.98
N THR A 654 42.70 24.66 -36.63
CA THR A 654 41.87 25.47 -37.54
C THR A 654 42.49 26.84 -37.80
N THR A 655 42.99 27.54 -36.78
CA THR A 655 43.72 28.82 -36.95
C THR A 655 45.02 28.65 -37.73
N LEU A 656 45.74 27.54 -37.53
CA LEU A 656 46.97 27.20 -38.26
C LEU A 656 46.67 26.81 -39.72
N GLY A 657 45.60 26.06 -39.98
CA GLY A 657 45.17 25.74 -41.34
C GLY A 657 44.74 26.97 -42.16
N ALA A 658 44.31 28.05 -41.49
CA ALA A 658 44.01 29.34 -42.11
C ALA A 658 45.24 30.25 -42.23
N ALA A 659 46.33 29.95 -41.51
CA ALA A 659 47.54 30.77 -41.54
C ALA A 659 48.31 30.56 -42.84
N SER A 660 48.66 31.65 -43.52
CA SER A 660 49.41 31.60 -44.78
C SER A 660 50.91 31.31 -44.59
N SER A 661 51.43 31.54 -43.38
CA SER A 661 52.86 31.39 -43.08
C SER A 661 53.23 29.96 -42.70
N LYS A 662 53.88 29.24 -43.63
CA LYS A 662 54.40 27.88 -43.40
C LYS A 662 55.37 27.80 -42.23
N GLU A 663 56.13 28.87 -41.97
CA GLU A 663 57.08 28.93 -40.87
C GLU A 663 56.35 28.97 -39.52
N VAL A 664 55.29 29.78 -39.41
CA VAL A 664 54.43 29.83 -38.23
C VAL A 664 53.76 28.48 -38.01
N VAL A 665 53.23 27.84 -39.07
CA VAL A 665 52.59 26.53 -38.98
C VAL A 665 53.56 25.45 -38.47
N ARG A 666 54.74 25.32 -39.09
CA ARG A 666 55.73 24.31 -38.67
C ARG A 666 56.21 24.55 -37.23
N LYS A 667 56.48 25.81 -36.86
CA LYS A 667 56.92 26.16 -35.50
C LYS A 667 55.87 25.81 -34.46
N HIS A 668 54.60 26.18 -34.69
CA HIS A 668 53.53 25.89 -33.73
C HIS A 668 53.25 24.39 -33.67
N LEU A 669 53.22 23.66 -34.79
CA LEU A 669 53.05 22.19 -34.77
C LEU A 669 54.16 21.49 -33.99
N GLN A 670 55.40 21.95 -34.12
CA GLN A 670 56.52 21.45 -33.33
C GLN A 670 56.32 21.75 -31.84
N GLU A 671 56.00 22.99 -31.46
CA GLU A 671 55.73 23.37 -30.07
C GLU A 671 54.60 22.54 -29.46
N LEU A 672 53.54 22.24 -30.22
CA LEU A 672 52.42 21.40 -29.76
C LEU A 672 52.86 19.96 -29.50
N LEU A 673 53.70 19.37 -30.35
CA LEU A 673 54.26 18.03 -30.10
C LEU A 673 55.20 18.03 -28.89
N GLU A 674 55.96 19.10 -28.66
CA GLU A 674 56.89 19.19 -27.53
C GLU A 674 56.20 19.45 -26.19
N THR A 675 55.01 20.07 -26.19
CA THR A 675 54.30 20.50 -24.97
C THR A 675 53.08 19.65 -24.60
N ALA A 676 52.62 18.75 -25.48
CA ALA A 676 51.43 17.93 -25.23
C ALA A 676 51.60 16.95 -24.05
N ARG A 677 50.56 16.84 -23.23
CA ARG A 677 50.44 15.84 -22.15
C ARG A 677 49.85 14.56 -22.72
N TYR A 678 50.73 13.70 -23.24
CA TYR A 678 50.36 12.41 -23.83
C TYR A 678 49.63 11.46 -22.87
N GLN A 679 49.61 11.75 -21.57
CA GLN A 679 48.88 10.96 -20.58
C GLN A 679 47.37 11.05 -20.72
N GLU A 680 46.86 12.16 -21.24
CA GLU A 680 45.43 12.40 -21.41
C GLU A 680 44.96 11.92 -22.79
N GLU A 681 43.94 11.06 -22.84
CA GLU A 681 43.40 10.53 -24.10
C GLU A 681 42.79 11.62 -24.97
N ALA A 682 42.00 12.51 -24.38
CA ALA A 682 41.41 13.64 -25.08
C ALA A 682 42.49 14.56 -25.66
N GLU A 683 43.63 14.73 -24.98
CA GLU A 683 44.74 15.54 -25.48
C GLU A 683 45.43 14.86 -26.67
N ARG A 684 45.65 13.54 -26.62
CA ARG A 684 46.19 12.75 -27.76
C ARG A 684 45.29 12.83 -28.98
N GLU A 685 43.98 12.65 -28.81
CA GLU A 685 43.01 12.74 -29.89
C GLU A 685 42.90 14.17 -30.44
N GLY A 686 42.92 15.18 -29.57
CA GLY A 686 42.87 16.59 -29.95
C GLY A 686 44.09 17.02 -30.75
N LEU A 687 45.28 16.59 -30.32
CA LEU A 687 46.53 16.77 -31.03
C LEU A 687 46.50 16.07 -32.39
N ALA A 688 46.06 14.81 -32.45
CA ALA A 688 45.95 14.07 -33.71
C ALA A 688 44.93 14.70 -34.68
N CYS A 689 43.81 15.20 -34.17
CA CYS A 689 42.84 15.98 -34.94
C CYS A 689 43.45 17.29 -35.46
N CYS A 690 44.23 18.00 -34.64
CA CYS A 690 44.94 19.22 -35.06
C CYS A 690 45.84 18.94 -36.27
N PHE A 691 46.61 17.85 -36.23
CA PHE A 691 47.44 17.41 -37.36
C PHE A 691 46.59 17.00 -38.56
N GLY A 692 45.50 16.24 -38.36
CA GLY A 692 44.57 15.86 -39.43
C GLY A 692 43.91 17.05 -40.13
N ILE A 693 43.49 18.08 -39.37
CA ILE A 693 42.89 19.32 -39.89
C ILE A 693 43.95 20.13 -40.65
N CYS A 694 45.17 20.22 -40.11
CA CYS A 694 46.28 20.89 -40.79
C CYS A 694 46.67 20.18 -42.10
N ALA A 695 46.61 18.84 -42.16
CA ALA A 695 46.94 18.05 -43.34
C ALA A 695 46.02 18.28 -44.54
N ILE A 696 44.83 18.87 -44.33
CA ILE A 696 43.90 19.24 -45.42
C ILE A 696 44.58 20.22 -46.39
N SER A 697 45.26 21.24 -45.85
CA SER A 697 45.96 22.27 -46.64
C SER A 697 47.47 22.05 -46.71
N HIS A 698 48.04 21.28 -45.77
CA HIS A 698 49.48 21.13 -45.57
C HIS A 698 49.92 19.66 -45.40
N LEU A 699 49.46 18.73 -46.26
CA LEU A 699 49.73 17.27 -46.12
C LEU A 699 51.23 16.93 -46.02
N GLU A 700 52.04 17.45 -46.93
CA GLU A 700 53.48 17.15 -46.94
C GLU A 700 54.19 17.74 -45.72
N ASP A 701 53.88 18.99 -45.38
CA ASP A 701 54.44 19.66 -44.19
C ASP A 701 54.06 18.91 -42.91
N THR A 702 52.82 18.41 -42.82
CA THR A 702 52.32 17.66 -41.65
C THR A 702 53.01 16.30 -41.52
N LEU A 703 53.14 15.54 -42.62
CA LEU A 703 53.85 14.26 -42.63
C LEU A 703 55.34 14.44 -42.32
N ALA A 704 55.97 15.49 -42.86
CA ALA A 704 57.35 15.83 -42.58
C ALA A 704 57.56 16.16 -41.10
N GLN A 705 56.70 16.96 -40.48
CA GLN A 705 56.80 17.28 -39.05
C GLN A 705 56.61 16.04 -38.16
N LEU A 706 55.71 15.10 -38.52
CA LEU A 706 55.57 13.85 -37.79
C LEU A 706 56.84 12.98 -37.87
N GLU A 707 57.47 12.90 -39.04
CA GLU A 707 58.75 12.19 -39.18
C GLU A 707 59.90 12.91 -38.46
N ASP A 708 59.98 14.23 -38.54
CA ASP A 708 61.01 15.04 -37.91
C ASP A 708 60.92 14.97 -36.38
N PHE A 709 59.70 14.93 -35.82
CA PHE A 709 59.51 14.73 -34.38
C PHE A 709 60.04 13.39 -33.89
N VAL A 710 59.86 12.31 -34.66
CA VAL A 710 60.45 11.00 -34.35
C VAL A 710 61.99 11.05 -34.37
N ARG A 711 62.58 11.96 -35.16
CA ARG A 711 64.03 12.20 -35.21
C ARG A 711 64.53 13.15 -34.11
N SER A 712 63.63 13.91 -33.47
CA SER A 712 63.95 14.92 -32.46
C SER A 712 64.57 14.32 -31.18
N GLU A 713 65.32 15.15 -30.44
CA GLU A 713 65.88 14.76 -29.14
C GLU A 713 64.80 14.51 -28.08
N VAL A 714 63.64 15.16 -28.19
CA VAL A 714 62.52 15.03 -27.24
C VAL A 714 61.97 13.60 -27.27
N PHE A 715 61.77 13.04 -28.47
CA PHE A 715 61.37 11.65 -28.64
C PHE A 715 62.47 10.66 -28.23
N ARG A 716 63.75 10.97 -28.52
CA ARG A 716 64.89 10.11 -28.15
C ARG A 716 65.17 10.08 -26.64
N LYS A 717 64.97 11.18 -25.91
CA LYS A 717 65.10 11.21 -24.44
C LYS A 717 64.11 10.26 -23.76
N SER A 718 62.92 10.08 -24.34
CA SER A 718 61.93 9.10 -23.89
C SER A 718 62.39 7.64 -24.07
N ILE A 719 63.31 7.38 -24.99
CA ILE A 719 63.80 6.04 -25.38
C ILE A 719 65.17 5.69 -24.76
N GLY A 720 65.81 6.63 -24.05
CA GLY A 720 67.21 6.54 -23.60
C GLY A 720 67.63 5.20 -22.95
N ILE A 721 68.68 4.61 -23.52
CA ILE A 721 69.28 3.28 -23.25
C ILE A 721 69.74 3.06 -21.78
N LEU A 722 69.70 4.09 -20.92
CA LEU A 722 70.10 4.01 -19.51
C LEU A 722 68.93 3.83 -18.51
N ASN A 723 67.67 3.73 -18.98
CA ASN A 723 66.47 3.59 -18.12
C ASN A 723 65.93 2.15 -17.96
N ILE A 724 66.69 1.12 -18.35
CA ILE A 724 66.27 -0.31 -18.36
C ILE A 724 65.93 -0.87 -16.95
N PHE A 725 66.12 -0.10 -15.86
CA PHE A 725 65.89 -0.56 -14.48
C PHE A 725 64.75 0.14 -13.71
N LYS A 726 63.83 0.86 -14.36
CA LYS A 726 62.61 1.40 -13.70
C LYS A 726 61.38 1.31 -14.61
N ASP A 727 60.42 0.44 -14.25
CA ASP A 727 59.11 0.19 -14.90
C ASP A 727 58.17 1.42 -15.05
N ARG A 728 58.63 2.65 -14.81
CA ARG A 728 57.81 3.87 -14.90
C ARG A 728 57.86 4.56 -16.28
N SER A 729 58.76 4.18 -17.19
CA SER A 729 58.92 4.89 -18.49
C SER A 729 58.30 4.20 -19.70
N GLU A 730 57.95 2.91 -19.67
CA GLU A 730 57.36 2.22 -20.84
C GLU A 730 56.01 2.82 -21.23
N ASN A 731 55.16 3.13 -20.24
CA ASN A 731 53.81 3.64 -20.45
C ASN A 731 53.80 5.03 -21.13
N GLU A 732 54.79 5.89 -20.86
CA GLU A 732 54.92 7.21 -21.50
C GLU A 732 55.28 7.10 -22.98
N VAL A 733 56.21 6.20 -23.32
CA VAL A 733 56.60 5.96 -24.71
C VAL A 733 55.43 5.37 -25.50
N GLU A 734 54.67 4.44 -24.91
CA GLU A 734 53.47 3.85 -25.53
C GLU A 734 52.37 4.89 -25.78
N LYS A 735 52.20 5.85 -24.87
CA LYS A 735 51.25 6.96 -25.04
C LYS A 735 51.65 7.92 -26.17
N VAL A 736 52.94 8.26 -26.29
CA VAL A 736 53.45 9.05 -27.42
C VAL A 736 53.26 8.29 -28.73
N LYS A 737 53.59 6.99 -28.76
CA LYS A 737 53.35 6.12 -29.94
C LYS A 737 51.88 6.07 -30.33
N SER A 738 50.98 6.02 -29.35
CA SER A 738 49.53 6.05 -29.58
C SER A 738 49.10 7.34 -30.27
N ALA A 739 49.59 8.50 -29.80
CA ALA A 739 49.32 9.80 -30.42
C ALA A 739 49.85 9.85 -31.86
N LEU A 740 51.06 9.34 -32.11
CA LEU A 740 51.62 9.29 -33.47
C LEU A 740 50.82 8.38 -34.40
N ILE A 741 50.42 7.19 -33.93
CA ILE A 741 49.58 6.25 -34.69
C ILE A 741 48.25 6.92 -35.05
N LEU A 742 47.60 7.60 -34.09
CA LEU A 742 46.39 8.36 -34.33
C LEU A 742 46.61 9.51 -35.32
N CYS A 743 47.73 10.25 -35.22
CA CYS A 743 48.07 11.30 -36.19
C CYS A 743 48.12 10.72 -37.61
N TYR A 744 48.81 9.59 -37.82
CA TYR A 744 48.84 8.93 -39.14
C TYR A 744 47.46 8.44 -39.59
N GLY A 745 46.63 7.92 -38.69
CA GLY A 745 45.26 7.53 -38.99
C GLY A 745 44.39 8.72 -39.45
N HIS A 746 44.43 9.83 -38.71
CA HIS A 746 43.70 11.07 -39.04
C HIS A 746 44.22 11.72 -40.31
N VAL A 747 45.53 11.72 -40.54
CA VAL A 747 46.13 12.15 -41.80
C VAL A 747 45.63 11.26 -42.95
N ALA A 748 45.59 9.93 -42.81
CA ALA A 748 45.06 9.03 -43.83
C ALA A 748 43.57 9.29 -44.14
N ALA A 749 42.78 9.58 -43.12
CA ALA A 749 41.35 9.83 -43.24
C ALA A 749 41.02 11.19 -43.87
N ARG A 750 41.84 12.22 -43.63
CA ARG A 750 41.63 13.60 -44.10
C ARG A 750 42.47 13.96 -45.34
N ALA A 751 43.41 13.11 -45.73
CA ALA A 751 44.23 13.32 -46.92
C ALA A 751 43.36 13.36 -48.20
N PRO A 752 43.80 14.10 -49.23
CA PRO A 752 43.15 14.08 -50.55
C PRO A 752 43.09 12.65 -51.12
N ARG A 753 41.89 12.23 -51.58
CA ARG A 753 41.60 10.84 -52.02
C ARG A 753 42.51 10.34 -53.14
N GLU A 754 43.02 11.24 -53.97
CA GLU A 754 43.90 10.94 -55.11
C GLU A 754 45.31 10.53 -54.68
N LEU A 755 45.76 10.98 -53.50
CA LEU A 755 47.13 10.79 -53.02
C LEU A 755 47.24 9.66 -52.00
N VAL A 756 46.13 9.19 -51.42
CA VAL A 756 46.14 8.28 -50.28
C VAL A 756 46.70 6.89 -50.64
N LEU A 757 46.23 6.26 -51.73
CA LEU A 757 46.62 4.89 -52.09
C LEU A 757 48.14 4.72 -52.29
N ALA A 758 48.81 5.71 -52.89
CA ALA A 758 50.25 5.68 -53.12
C ALA A 758 51.07 5.80 -51.81
N LYS A 759 50.44 6.31 -50.75
CA LYS A 759 51.04 6.60 -49.44
C LYS A 759 50.64 5.61 -48.35
N VAL A 760 49.57 4.83 -48.55
CA VAL A 760 49.05 3.89 -47.55
C VAL A 760 50.08 2.83 -47.13
N GLU A 761 50.62 2.04 -48.07
CA GLU A 761 51.59 0.99 -47.70
C GLU A 761 52.99 1.56 -47.43
N SER A 762 53.39 2.58 -48.20
CA SER A 762 54.75 3.11 -48.20
C SER A 762 55.08 3.98 -46.99
N ASP A 763 54.20 4.90 -46.61
CA ASP A 763 54.47 5.90 -45.57
C ASP A 763 53.58 5.66 -44.34
N ILE A 764 52.26 5.46 -44.52
CA ILE A 764 51.30 5.43 -43.41
C ILE A 764 51.35 4.10 -42.64
N LEU A 765 51.01 2.97 -43.27
CA LEU A 765 51.00 1.65 -42.63
C LEU A 765 52.39 1.21 -42.21
N ARG A 766 53.43 1.59 -42.97
CA ARG A 766 54.82 1.36 -42.57
C ARG A 766 55.09 1.98 -41.21
N ASN A 767 54.80 3.28 -41.06
CA ASN A 767 55.07 3.99 -39.83
C ASN A 767 54.14 3.51 -38.68
N ILE A 768 52.85 3.27 -38.94
CA ILE A 768 51.93 2.68 -37.95
C ILE A 768 52.45 1.33 -37.43
N CYS A 769 52.83 0.43 -38.34
CA CYS A 769 53.36 -0.87 -37.93
C CYS A 769 54.71 -0.76 -37.23
N GLN A 770 55.57 0.17 -37.62
CA GLN A 770 56.84 0.43 -36.94
C GLN A 770 56.64 0.94 -35.51
N HIS A 771 55.65 1.81 -35.28
CA HIS A 771 55.33 2.33 -33.95
C HIS A 771 54.70 1.27 -33.05
N PHE A 772 53.87 0.37 -33.59
CA PHE A 772 53.27 -0.72 -32.84
C PHE A 772 54.25 -1.87 -32.56
N SER A 773 55.09 -2.22 -33.54
CA SER A 773 56.00 -3.37 -33.46
C SER A 773 57.32 -2.98 -32.80
N THR A 774 57.35 -2.93 -31.47
CA THR A 774 58.63 -2.74 -30.76
C THR A 774 59.44 -4.05 -30.85
N LYS A 775 60.35 -4.14 -31.82
CA LYS A 775 61.32 -5.23 -31.89
C LYS A 775 62.46 -4.94 -30.92
N VAL A 776 62.54 -5.69 -29.82
CA VAL A 776 63.71 -5.69 -28.93
C VAL A 776 64.51 -6.95 -29.24
N LEU A 777 65.75 -6.79 -29.69
CA LEU A 777 66.68 -7.90 -30.03
C LEU A 777 66.10 -8.95 -31.01
N GLY A 778 65.23 -8.53 -31.93
CA GLY A 778 64.62 -9.43 -32.93
C GLY A 778 63.38 -10.19 -32.47
N ILE A 779 62.95 -10.04 -31.20
CA ILE A 779 61.72 -10.63 -30.67
C ILE A 779 60.59 -9.58 -30.73
N LYS A 780 59.42 -9.98 -31.23
CA LYS A 780 58.21 -9.15 -31.27
C LYS A 780 57.61 -9.13 -29.85
N VAL A 781 57.64 -7.99 -29.17
CA VAL A 781 57.02 -7.81 -27.85
C VAL A 781 55.56 -7.40 -28.06
N GLU A 782 54.61 -8.19 -27.56
CA GLU A 782 53.18 -7.85 -27.57
C GLU A 782 52.89 -6.74 -26.56
N THR A 783 52.43 -5.59 -27.04
CA THR A 783 52.10 -4.43 -26.22
C THR A 783 50.81 -4.69 -25.44
N LYS A 784 50.85 -4.54 -24.11
CA LYS A 784 49.70 -4.77 -23.23
C LYS A 784 48.76 -3.57 -23.10
N ASP A 785 49.16 -2.38 -23.55
CA ASP A 785 48.36 -1.17 -23.41
C ASP A 785 47.08 -1.21 -24.28
N PRO A 786 45.87 -1.19 -23.67
CA PRO A 786 44.61 -1.17 -24.41
C PRO A 786 44.43 0.12 -25.22
N ALA A 787 44.99 1.25 -24.77
CA ALA A 787 44.87 2.52 -25.51
C ALA A 787 45.66 2.45 -26.82
N LEU A 788 46.88 1.92 -26.80
CA LEU A 788 47.66 1.68 -28.00
C LEU A 788 46.98 0.70 -28.96
N LYS A 789 46.39 -0.39 -28.46
CA LYS A 789 45.61 -1.34 -29.27
C LYS A 789 44.42 -0.65 -29.93
N LEU A 790 43.67 0.15 -29.18
CA LEU A 790 42.53 0.89 -29.71
C LEU A 790 42.97 1.88 -30.80
N CYS A 791 44.02 2.66 -30.56
CA CYS A 791 44.60 3.60 -31.53
C CYS A 791 45.02 2.88 -32.82
N LEU A 792 45.61 1.68 -32.70
CA LEU A 792 45.99 0.86 -33.84
C LEU A 792 44.75 0.40 -34.61
N VAL A 793 43.77 -0.24 -33.95
CA VAL A 793 42.57 -0.76 -34.62
C VAL A 793 41.80 0.40 -35.27
N GLN A 794 41.71 1.55 -34.62
CA GLN A 794 41.09 2.75 -35.16
C GLN A 794 41.82 3.24 -36.40
N SER A 795 43.15 3.32 -36.36
CA SER A 795 43.96 3.78 -37.50
C SER A 795 43.93 2.80 -38.66
N VAL A 796 44.01 1.49 -38.40
CA VAL A 796 43.88 0.44 -39.42
C VAL A 796 42.47 0.44 -40.01
N CYS A 797 41.43 0.66 -39.20
CA CYS A 797 40.07 0.80 -39.69
C CYS A 797 39.92 2.02 -40.61
N MET A 798 40.48 3.18 -40.23
CA MET A 798 40.52 4.39 -41.08
C MET A 798 41.24 4.11 -42.41
N VAL A 799 42.36 3.40 -42.36
CA VAL A 799 43.13 3.01 -43.56
C VAL A 799 42.35 2.03 -44.44
N SER A 800 41.83 0.93 -43.88
CA SER A 800 41.04 -0.07 -44.62
C SER A 800 39.81 0.57 -45.28
N ARG A 801 39.14 1.49 -44.57
CA ARG A 801 38.03 2.27 -45.11
C ARG A 801 38.49 3.19 -46.24
N ALA A 802 39.62 3.87 -46.08
CA ALA A 802 40.20 4.70 -47.14
C ALA A 802 40.51 3.87 -48.39
N ILE A 803 41.05 2.66 -48.25
CA ILE A 803 41.31 1.72 -49.36
C ILE A 803 40.00 1.33 -50.05
N CYS A 804 39.00 0.86 -49.30
CA CYS A 804 37.70 0.45 -49.86
C CYS A 804 36.94 1.61 -50.52
N SER A 805 37.12 2.84 -50.04
CA SER A 805 36.48 4.03 -50.61
C SER A 805 37.13 4.57 -51.88
N SER A 806 38.31 4.04 -52.24
CA SER A 806 39.02 4.44 -53.44
C SER A 806 38.39 3.82 -54.70
N THR A 807 38.42 4.55 -55.81
CA THR A 807 37.90 4.11 -57.11
C THR A 807 38.65 2.89 -57.68
N GLN A 808 39.81 2.51 -57.13
CA GLN A 808 40.67 1.42 -57.61
C GLN A 808 40.68 0.17 -56.70
N ALA A 809 39.74 0.04 -55.76
CA ALA A 809 39.76 -0.99 -54.72
C ALA A 809 39.75 -2.45 -55.24
N GLY A 810 39.00 -2.75 -56.30
CA GLY A 810 38.85 -4.13 -56.82
C GLY A 810 40.10 -4.71 -57.49
N SER A 811 41.04 -3.85 -57.92
CA SER A 811 42.33 -4.26 -58.49
C SER A 811 43.49 -4.19 -57.49
N PHE A 812 43.23 -3.68 -56.27
CA PHE A 812 44.26 -3.51 -55.27
C PHE A 812 44.51 -4.84 -54.53
N HIS A 813 45.67 -5.43 -54.79
CA HIS A 813 46.09 -6.66 -54.12
C HIS A 813 46.72 -6.33 -52.77
N PHE A 814 45.98 -6.58 -51.68
CA PHE A 814 46.44 -6.18 -50.36
C PHE A 814 47.29 -7.27 -49.70
N THR A 815 48.62 -7.16 -49.90
CA THR A 815 49.60 -8.17 -49.50
C THR A 815 49.56 -8.53 -48.01
N ARG A 816 49.18 -7.59 -47.13
CA ARG A 816 49.16 -7.77 -45.67
C ARG A 816 47.79 -8.16 -45.08
N LYS A 817 46.80 -8.53 -45.92
CA LYS A 817 45.43 -8.86 -45.46
C LYS A 817 45.39 -9.94 -44.38
N ALA A 818 45.99 -11.10 -44.63
CA ALA A 818 45.91 -12.24 -43.71
C ALA A 818 46.55 -11.92 -42.34
N GLU A 819 47.68 -11.20 -42.35
CA GLU A 819 48.36 -10.71 -41.14
C GLU A 819 47.43 -9.81 -40.33
N LEU A 820 46.74 -8.87 -40.99
CA LEU A 820 45.83 -7.95 -40.33
C LEU A 820 44.57 -8.65 -39.80
N VAL A 821 43.97 -9.60 -40.54
CA VAL A 821 42.80 -10.38 -40.05
C VAL A 821 43.17 -11.19 -38.82
N ALA A 822 44.33 -11.87 -38.82
CA ALA A 822 44.81 -12.62 -37.68
C ALA A 822 45.01 -11.71 -36.45
N GLN A 823 45.60 -10.53 -36.65
CA GLN A 823 45.79 -9.53 -35.59
C GLN A 823 44.45 -9.01 -35.04
N MET A 824 43.45 -8.77 -35.89
CA MET A 824 42.10 -8.36 -35.45
C MET A 824 41.42 -9.45 -34.62
N MET A 825 41.51 -10.72 -35.04
CA MET A 825 40.95 -11.87 -34.30
C MET A 825 41.66 -12.11 -32.96
N GLU A 826 42.95 -11.81 -32.88
CA GLU A 826 43.70 -11.81 -31.61
C GLU A 826 43.14 -10.74 -30.66
N PHE A 827 42.86 -9.53 -31.16
CA PHE A 827 42.27 -8.47 -30.35
C PHE A 827 40.86 -8.80 -29.86
N ILE A 828 40.02 -9.45 -30.69
CA ILE A 828 38.68 -9.88 -30.26
C ILE A 828 38.78 -10.92 -29.13
N ARG A 829 39.73 -11.87 -29.23
CA ARG A 829 39.95 -12.92 -28.24
C ARG A 829 40.58 -12.43 -26.95
N ALA A 830 41.39 -11.38 -27.02
CA ALA A 830 42.01 -10.76 -25.84
C ALA A 830 41.00 -9.98 -24.97
N GLU A 831 39.84 -9.61 -25.51
CA GLU A 831 38.78 -8.90 -24.79
C GLU A 831 37.94 -9.84 -23.89
N PRO A 832 37.45 -9.39 -22.72
CA PRO A 832 36.68 -10.23 -21.78
C PRO A 832 35.35 -10.72 -22.39
N PRO A 833 35.04 -12.03 -22.40
CA PRO A 833 33.88 -12.58 -23.10
C PRO A 833 32.54 -12.02 -22.60
N ASP A 834 32.44 -11.72 -21.30
CA ASP A 834 31.19 -11.40 -20.62
C ASP A 834 30.86 -9.90 -20.60
N SER A 835 31.78 -9.03 -21.02
CA SER A 835 31.58 -7.57 -20.97
C SER A 835 32.19 -6.87 -22.18
N LEU A 836 31.41 -5.97 -22.80
CA LEU A 836 31.87 -5.11 -23.88
C LEU A 836 32.22 -3.73 -23.32
N ARG A 837 33.49 -3.54 -22.90
CA ARG A 837 33.96 -2.29 -22.28
C ARG A 837 34.70 -1.37 -23.25
N THR A 838 35.27 -1.93 -24.31
CA THR A 838 36.05 -1.17 -25.30
C THR A 838 35.44 -1.35 -26.69
N PRO A 839 35.62 -0.37 -27.59
CA PRO A 839 35.20 -0.50 -28.99
C PRO A 839 36.12 -1.38 -29.83
N ILE A 840 37.04 -2.13 -29.22
CA ILE A 840 38.00 -2.97 -29.91
C ILE A 840 37.28 -4.04 -30.74
N ARG A 841 36.27 -4.74 -30.18
CA ARG A 841 35.51 -5.76 -30.93
C ARG A 841 34.80 -5.18 -32.15
N LYS A 842 34.05 -4.07 -31.99
CA LYS A 842 33.39 -3.34 -33.07
C LYS A 842 34.38 -3.02 -34.19
N LYS A 843 35.46 -2.31 -33.85
CA LYS A 843 36.41 -1.81 -34.83
C LYS A 843 37.20 -2.95 -35.48
N ALA A 844 37.52 -4.01 -34.74
CA ALA A 844 38.17 -5.20 -35.27
C ALA A 844 37.26 -5.97 -36.25
N MET A 845 35.98 -6.17 -35.92
CA MET A 845 35.00 -6.81 -36.81
C MET A 845 34.75 -5.98 -38.06
N LEU A 846 34.55 -4.66 -37.95
CA LEU A 846 34.43 -3.78 -39.11
C LEU A 846 35.68 -3.83 -39.99
N THR A 847 36.86 -3.89 -39.36
CA THR A 847 38.12 -4.06 -40.09
C THR A 847 38.13 -5.42 -40.81
N CYS A 848 37.74 -6.52 -40.16
CA CYS A 848 37.59 -7.82 -40.80
C CYS A 848 36.58 -7.80 -41.95
N THR A 849 35.45 -7.09 -41.82
CA THR A 849 34.46 -6.92 -42.90
C THR A 849 35.10 -6.28 -44.12
N TYR A 850 35.78 -5.14 -43.96
CA TYR A 850 36.49 -4.49 -45.08
C TYR A 850 37.59 -5.38 -45.66
N LEU A 851 38.33 -6.10 -44.82
CA LEU A 851 39.40 -7.00 -45.26
C LEU A 851 38.86 -8.21 -46.03
N VAL A 852 37.79 -8.88 -45.57
CA VAL A 852 37.18 -10.06 -46.23
C VAL A 852 36.80 -9.74 -47.68
N SER A 853 36.39 -8.51 -47.96
CA SER A 853 36.01 -8.02 -49.30
C SER A 853 37.19 -7.73 -50.24
N VAL A 854 38.41 -7.52 -49.73
CA VAL A 854 39.61 -7.25 -50.55
C VAL A 854 40.30 -8.56 -50.94
N GLU A 855 40.87 -8.66 -52.14
CA GLU A 855 41.59 -9.88 -52.58
C GLU A 855 42.95 -10.03 -51.86
N PRO A 856 43.39 -11.27 -51.47
CA PRO A 856 42.84 -12.61 -51.76
C PRO A 856 41.81 -13.18 -50.73
N ALA A 857 41.05 -14.24 -51.08
CA ALA A 857 40.07 -14.90 -50.20
C ALA A 857 40.67 -15.70 -49.00
N LEU A 858 39.91 -15.88 -47.92
CA LEU A 858 40.32 -16.62 -46.71
C LEU A 858 40.11 -18.15 -46.83
N ASP A 859 40.96 -18.95 -46.17
CA ASP A 859 40.83 -20.41 -46.08
C ASP A 859 39.64 -20.86 -45.17
N GLU A 860 39.29 -22.16 -45.20
CA GLU A 860 38.12 -22.69 -44.46
C GLU A 860 38.29 -22.65 -42.94
N GLN A 861 39.49 -22.93 -42.42
CA GLN A 861 39.76 -22.94 -40.99
C GLN A 861 39.70 -21.52 -40.43
N ALA A 862 40.38 -20.56 -41.08
CA ALA A 862 40.35 -19.15 -40.72
C ALA A 862 38.92 -18.61 -40.77
N ARG A 863 38.08 -19.10 -41.69
CA ARG A 863 36.67 -18.73 -41.77
C ARG A 863 35.86 -19.27 -40.58
N ALA A 864 36.01 -20.55 -40.24
CA ALA A 864 35.34 -21.14 -39.08
C ALA A 864 35.77 -20.45 -37.77
N ASP A 865 37.05 -20.14 -37.63
CA ASP A 865 37.61 -19.44 -36.48
C ASP A 865 37.06 -18.01 -36.36
N VAL A 866 36.91 -17.30 -37.49
CA VAL A 866 36.25 -15.99 -37.53
C VAL A 866 34.78 -16.10 -37.13
N ILE A 867 34.01 -17.06 -37.68
CA ILE A 867 32.58 -17.24 -37.36
C ILE A 867 32.40 -17.57 -35.89
N HIS A 868 33.06 -18.63 -35.40
CA HIS A 868 32.91 -19.09 -34.02
C HIS A 868 33.41 -18.03 -33.04
N GLY A 869 34.59 -17.45 -33.29
CA GLY A 869 35.18 -16.43 -32.43
C GLY A 869 34.31 -15.17 -32.33
N CYS A 870 33.77 -14.69 -33.45
CA CYS A 870 32.92 -13.50 -33.45
C CYS A 870 31.53 -13.77 -32.85
N LEU A 871 30.90 -14.92 -33.14
CA LEU A 871 29.63 -15.33 -32.52
C LEU A 871 29.77 -15.42 -31.01
N HIS A 872 30.76 -16.16 -30.51
CA HIS A 872 30.97 -16.32 -29.07
C HIS A 872 31.24 -14.98 -28.39
N SER A 873 31.92 -14.05 -29.07
CA SER A 873 32.24 -12.73 -28.51
C SER A 873 31.03 -11.80 -28.34
N ILE A 874 29.88 -12.10 -28.94
CA ILE A 874 28.68 -11.24 -28.91
C ILE A 874 27.47 -11.95 -28.33
N MET A 875 27.23 -13.21 -28.71
CA MET A 875 26.00 -13.93 -28.37
C MET A 875 25.75 -14.00 -26.86
N ALA A 876 26.80 -14.28 -26.09
CA ALA A 876 26.78 -14.42 -24.64
C ALA A 876 26.73 -13.10 -23.85
N LEU A 877 26.89 -11.94 -24.52
CA LEU A 877 26.91 -10.64 -23.82
C LEU A 877 25.55 -10.39 -23.15
N LEU A 878 25.56 -10.13 -21.85
CA LEU A 878 24.32 -9.87 -21.13
C LEU A 878 23.60 -8.66 -21.73
N PRO A 879 22.26 -8.70 -21.90
CA PRO A 879 21.48 -7.53 -22.22
C PRO A 879 21.60 -6.61 -21.01
N GLU A 880 22.14 -5.42 -21.23
CA GLU A 880 22.46 -4.53 -20.12
C GLU A 880 21.22 -4.17 -19.30
N PRO A 881 21.38 -4.03 -17.97
CA PRO A 881 20.29 -3.64 -17.09
C PRO A 881 19.74 -2.29 -17.54
N LYS A 882 18.42 -2.09 -17.37
CA LYS A 882 17.73 -0.80 -17.58
C LYS A 882 18.17 0.27 -16.56
N GLU A 883 19.39 0.20 -16.04
CA GLU A 883 19.92 1.20 -15.11
C GLU A 883 20.30 2.46 -15.89
N GLU A 884 19.90 3.58 -15.30
CA GLU A 884 19.78 4.90 -15.93
C GLU A 884 21.12 5.55 -16.31
N ASP A 885 22.27 4.89 -16.08
CA ASP A 885 23.62 5.38 -16.42
C ASP A 885 24.28 4.68 -17.65
N GLY A 886 23.58 3.78 -18.35
CA GLY A 886 24.15 2.86 -19.36
C GLY A 886 24.13 3.30 -20.84
N GLY A 887 23.81 4.56 -21.15
CA GLY A 887 23.57 5.01 -22.54
C GLY A 887 24.70 4.68 -23.54
N CYS A 888 25.95 4.74 -23.08
CA CYS A 888 27.12 4.54 -23.93
C CYS A 888 27.43 3.06 -24.27
N GLN A 889 27.06 2.13 -23.38
CA GLN A 889 27.33 0.71 -23.61
C GLN A 889 26.26 0.04 -24.49
N LYS A 890 25.00 0.48 -24.41
CA LYS A 890 23.92 0.01 -25.30
C LYS A 890 24.20 0.36 -26.77
N SER A 891 24.66 1.59 -27.03
CA SER A 891 25.04 1.98 -28.40
C SER A 891 26.21 1.13 -28.88
N LEU A 892 27.24 0.94 -28.03
CA LEU A 892 28.40 0.14 -28.37
C LEU A 892 28.05 -1.32 -28.69
N TYR A 893 27.15 -1.94 -27.93
CA TYR A 893 26.66 -3.29 -28.21
C TYR A 893 25.96 -3.38 -29.57
N LEU A 894 25.00 -2.47 -29.84
CA LEU A 894 24.26 -2.48 -31.10
C LEU A 894 25.20 -2.30 -32.28
N GLU A 895 26.12 -1.35 -32.20
CA GLU A 895 27.11 -1.13 -33.25
C GLU A 895 28.03 -2.33 -33.46
N THR A 896 28.36 -3.06 -32.38
CA THR A 896 29.16 -4.29 -32.45
C THR A 896 28.38 -5.44 -33.07
N LEU A 897 27.07 -5.54 -32.81
CA LEU A 897 26.19 -6.53 -33.42
C LEU A 897 26.04 -6.30 -34.93
N HIS A 898 25.83 -5.06 -35.38
CA HIS A 898 25.79 -4.75 -36.81
C HIS A 898 27.11 -5.11 -37.51
N ALA A 899 28.24 -4.89 -36.83
CA ALA A 899 29.55 -5.31 -37.36
C ALA A 899 29.67 -6.83 -37.53
N LEU A 900 29.02 -7.62 -36.66
CA LEU A 900 28.94 -9.08 -36.80
C LEU A 900 28.01 -9.49 -37.95
N GLU A 901 26.87 -8.84 -38.11
CA GLU A 901 25.93 -9.10 -39.22
C GLU A 901 26.60 -8.86 -40.58
N ASP A 902 27.28 -7.72 -40.72
CA ASP A 902 28.06 -7.38 -41.93
C ASP A 902 29.16 -8.43 -42.20
N LEU A 903 29.80 -8.93 -41.13
CA LEU A 903 30.84 -9.95 -41.25
C LEU A 903 30.27 -11.31 -41.69
N LEU A 904 29.21 -11.81 -41.03
CA LEU A 904 28.63 -13.12 -41.33
C LEU A 904 27.99 -13.17 -42.72
N THR A 905 27.36 -12.08 -43.17
CA THR A 905 26.82 -11.97 -44.54
C THR A 905 27.93 -11.95 -45.59
N SER A 906 29.00 -11.19 -45.34
CA SER A 906 30.21 -11.18 -46.19
C SER A 906 30.86 -12.58 -46.27
N LEU A 907 30.83 -13.37 -45.19
CA LEU A 907 31.32 -14.76 -45.17
C LEU A 907 30.39 -15.75 -45.89
N LEU A 908 29.08 -15.68 -45.67
CA LEU A 908 28.09 -16.53 -46.34
C LEU A 908 28.11 -16.32 -47.86
N GLN A 909 28.34 -15.07 -48.31
CA GLN A 909 28.47 -14.74 -49.73
C GLN A 909 29.60 -15.51 -50.42
N ARG A 910 30.61 -15.99 -49.66
CA ARG A 910 31.71 -16.81 -50.19
C ARG A 910 31.35 -18.31 -50.33
N ASN A 911 30.28 -18.84 -49.72
CA ASN A 911 29.84 -20.26 -49.84
C ASN A 911 28.31 -20.46 -49.76
N MET A 912 27.61 -20.33 -50.89
CA MET A 912 26.15 -20.37 -50.99
C MET A 912 25.58 -21.79 -51.32
N THR A 913 25.62 -22.75 -50.39
CA THR A 913 25.05 -24.14 -50.51
C THR A 913 24.21 -24.57 -49.27
N PRO A 914 23.31 -25.60 -49.33
CA PRO A 914 22.55 -26.08 -48.16
C PRO A 914 23.43 -26.56 -47.02
N GLN A 915 24.54 -27.20 -47.34
CA GLN A 915 25.54 -27.59 -46.37
C GLN A 915 26.20 -26.35 -45.74
N GLY A 916 26.57 -25.35 -46.56
CA GLY A 916 27.10 -24.08 -46.06
C GLY A 916 26.12 -23.37 -45.11
N LEU A 917 24.82 -23.36 -45.44
CA LEU A 917 23.78 -22.82 -44.59
C LEU A 917 23.61 -23.64 -43.30
N GLN A 918 23.58 -24.96 -43.39
CA GLN A 918 23.51 -25.84 -42.23
C GLN A 918 24.68 -25.61 -41.29
N ILE A 919 25.91 -25.48 -41.80
CA ILE A 919 27.10 -25.19 -40.97
C ILE A 919 26.90 -23.86 -40.21
N MET A 920 26.39 -22.83 -40.87
CA MET A 920 26.08 -21.56 -40.19
C MET A 920 25.01 -21.74 -39.08
N ILE A 921 23.96 -22.52 -39.33
CA ILE A 921 22.87 -22.77 -38.35
C ILE A 921 23.31 -23.71 -37.22
N GLU A 922 24.19 -24.68 -37.49
CA GLU A 922 24.78 -25.55 -36.48
C GLU A 922 25.61 -24.75 -35.47
N HIS A 923 26.38 -23.76 -35.93
CA HIS A 923 27.05 -22.81 -35.05
C HIS A 923 26.08 -21.93 -34.23
N LEU A 924 24.83 -21.78 -34.69
CA LEU A 924 23.78 -21.00 -33.99
C LEU A 924 22.90 -21.86 -33.06
N SER A 925 22.75 -23.17 -33.31
CA SER A 925 21.84 -24.09 -32.61
C SER A 925 21.92 -24.04 -31.07
N PRO A 926 23.10 -23.99 -30.43
CA PRO A 926 23.20 -23.87 -28.97
C PRO A 926 22.53 -22.60 -28.43
N TRP A 927 22.60 -21.50 -29.19
CA TRP A 927 22.02 -20.21 -28.83
C TRP A 927 20.52 -20.17 -29.09
N ILE A 928 20.02 -20.88 -30.11
CA ILE A 928 18.59 -21.01 -30.43
C ILE A 928 17.81 -21.69 -29.29
N LYS A 929 18.41 -22.71 -28.65
CA LYS A 929 17.82 -23.45 -27.52
C LYS A 929 18.26 -22.93 -26.15
N SER A 930 18.92 -21.78 -26.09
CA SER A 930 19.43 -21.24 -24.83
C SER A 930 18.30 -20.96 -23.82
N PRO A 931 18.49 -21.22 -22.51
CA PRO A 931 17.54 -20.77 -21.50
C PRO A 931 17.40 -19.23 -21.45
N ARG A 932 18.38 -18.49 -22.00
CA ARG A 932 18.40 -17.03 -21.99
C ARG A 932 17.69 -16.45 -23.21
N GLY A 933 16.61 -15.70 -22.98
CA GLY A 933 15.77 -15.15 -24.06
C GLY A 933 16.53 -14.24 -25.04
N HIS A 934 17.50 -13.45 -24.56
CA HIS A 934 18.29 -12.56 -25.43
C HIS A 934 19.22 -13.34 -26.37
N GLU A 935 19.84 -14.43 -25.90
CA GLU A 935 20.67 -15.31 -26.73
C GLU A 935 19.83 -15.93 -27.85
N ARG A 936 18.62 -16.42 -27.52
CA ARG A 936 17.68 -16.96 -28.50
C ARG A 936 17.24 -15.91 -29.53
N ALA A 937 16.86 -14.71 -29.08
CA ALA A 937 16.40 -13.65 -29.96
C ALA A 937 17.48 -13.25 -30.98
N ARG A 938 18.73 -13.10 -30.52
CA ARG A 938 19.88 -12.81 -31.38
C ARG A 938 20.17 -13.95 -32.34
N ALA A 939 20.11 -15.19 -31.86
CA ALA A 939 20.41 -16.37 -32.68
C ALA A 939 19.38 -16.55 -33.79
N LEU A 940 18.10 -16.33 -33.47
CA LEU A 940 17.03 -16.39 -34.44
C LEU A 940 17.08 -15.23 -35.43
N GLY A 941 17.34 -14.00 -34.96
CA GLY A 941 17.52 -12.84 -35.85
C GLY A 941 18.68 -13.04 -36.83
N LEU A 942 19.83 -13.56 -36.36
CA LEU A 942 20.94 -13.94 -37.24
C LEU A 942 20.55 -15.10 -38.17
N SER A 943 19.83 -16.11 -37.69
CA SER A 943 19.37 -17.23 -38.53
C SER A 943 18.45 -16.75 -39.65
N ALA A 944 17.50 -15.87 -39.36
CA ALA A 944 16.58 -15.29 -40.32
C ALA A 944 17.30 -14.37 -41.31
N LEU A 945 18.24 -13.53 -40.83
CA LEU A 945 19.11 -12.72 -41.70
C LEU A 945 19.88 -13.61 -42.70
N LEU A 946 20.51 -14.68 -42.21
CA LEU A 946 21.27 -15.60 -43.05
C LEU A 946 20.38 -16.39 -44.01
N LEU A 947 19.21 -16.87 -43.57
CA LEU A 947 18.25 -17.57 -44.43
C LEU A 947 17.69 -16.66 -45.52
N ARG A 948 17.35 -15.42 -45.19
CA ARG A 948 16.89 -14.41 -46.16
C ARG A 948 17.99 -14.05 -47.14
N TYR A 949 19.20 -13.78 -46.63
CA TYR A 949 20.36 -13.51 -47.47
C TYR A 949 20.65 -14.68 -48.42
N PHE A 950 20.53 -15.91 -47.91
CA PHE A 950 20.68 -17.14 -48.70
C PHE A 950 19.64 -17.21 -49.80
N LEU A 951 18.36 -17.01 -49.46
CA LEU A 951 17.24 -17.02 -50.40
C LEU A 951 17.41 -15.96 -51.52
N GLU A 952 17.78 -14.74 -51.16
CA GLU A 952 17.97 -13.61 -52.10
C GLU A 952 19.15 -13.84 -53.07
N HIS A 953 20.20 -14.55 -52.65
CA HIS A 953 21.43 -14.76 -53.43
C HIS A 953 21.59 -16.18 -54.00
N LEU A 954 20.69 -17.13 -53.69
CA LEU A 954 20.69 -18.51 -54.19
C LEU A 954 20.57 -18.65 -55.72
N ARG A 955 21.61 -19.11 -56.40
CA ARG A 955 21.53 -19.54 -57.82
C ARG A 955 21.46 -21.06 -57.88
N VAL A 956 20.26 -21.62 -58.07
CA VAL A 956 20.06 -23.09 -58.15
C VAL A 956 20.67 -23.61 -59.45
N SER A 957 21.84 -24.25 -59.37
CA SER A 957 22.49 -24.91 -60.51
C SER A 957 22.28 -26.44 -60.53
N ALA A 958 21.79 -27.05 -59.44
CA ALA A 958 21.47 -28.49 -59.35
C ALA A 958 20.37 -28.78 -58.29
N LEU A 959 19.45 -29.71 -58.60
CA LEU A 959 18.36 -30.18 -57.71
C LEU A 959 18.92 -31.20 -56.70
N VAL A 960 19.23 -30.77 -55.48
CA VAL A 960 19.67 -31.64 -54.37
C VAL A 960 18.56 -31.67 -53.31
N PRO A 961 18.13 -32.85 -52.81
CA PRO A 961 17.06 -32.92 -51.81
C PRO A 961 17.48 -32.27 -50.48
N PHE A 962 16.60 -31.44 -49.94
CA PHE A 962 16.79 -30.76 -48.67
C PHE A 962 16.45 -31.70 -47.49
N HIS A 963 17.35 -32.67 -47.26
CA HIS A 963 17.17 -33.80 -46.34
C HIS A 963 16.91 -33.44 -44.87
N ASN A 964 17.22 -32.21 -44.43
CA ASN A 964 17.13 -31.80 -43.02
C ASN A 964 15.89 -30.95 -42.71
N LEU A 965 14.89 -30.94 -43.60
CA LEU A 965 13.69 -30.11 -43.45
C LEU A 965 12.92 -30.40 -42.15
N GLY A 966 12.62 -31.66 -41.84
CA GLY A 966 11.84 -32.02 -40.65
C GLY A 966 12.53 -31.61 -39.35
N LEU A 967 13.87 -31.68 -39.32
CA LEU A 967 14.68 -31.29 -38.18
C LEU A 967 14.76 -29.76 -38.02
N LEU A 968 15.03 -29.02 -39.10
CA LEU A 968 15.08 -27.56 -39.05
C LEU A 968 13.69 -26.96 -38.74
N ILE A 969 12.61 -27.50 -39.33
CA ILE A 969 11.24 -27.09 -38.97
C ILE A 969 10.94 -27.44 -37.51
N GLY A 970 11.31 -28.64 -37.04
CA GLY A 970 11.15 -29.01 -35.63
C GLY A 970 11.96 -28.13 -34.67
N LEU A 971 13.09 -27.56 -35.12
CA LEU A 971 13.91 -26.63 -34.36
C LEU A 971 13.29 -25.22 -34.27
N PHE A 972 12.81 -24.67 -35.39
CA PHE A 972 12.29 -23.30 -35.44
C PHE A 972 10.80 -23.20 -35.08
N SER A 973 9.96 -24.18 -35.43
CA SER A 973 8.51 -24.05 -35.27
C SER A 973 8.00 -23.88 -33.83
N PRO A 974 8.60 -24.50 -32.77
CA PRO A 974 8.21 -24.19 -31.40
C PRO A 974 8.56 -22.75 -30.98
N ARG A 975 9.59 -22.14 -31.59
CA ARG A 975 10.00 -20.74 -31.31
C ARG A 975 8.96 -19.72 -31.77
N CYS A 976 7.99 -20.11 -32.61
CA CYS A 976 6.86 -19.25 -32.98
C CYS A 976 6.04 -18.80 -31.75
N ALA A 977 6.15 -19.52 -30.62
CA ALA A 977 5.57 -19.09 -29.36
C ALA A 977 6.59 -18.66 -28.29
N ASP A 978 7.81 -18.28 -28.66
CA ASP A 978 8.79 -17.78 -27.68
C ASP A 978 8.26 -16.57 -26.89
N LEU A 979 8.76 -16.37 -25.68
CA LEU A 979 8.40 -15.24 -24.84
C LEU A 979 8.71 -13.90 -25.53
N TRP A 980 9.76 -13.85 -26.35
CA TRP A 980 10.21 -12.63 -27.01
C TRP A 980 9.48 -12.46 -28.37
N PRO A 981 8.73 -11.36 -28.58
CA PRO A 981 8.02 -11.11 -29.85
C PRO A 981 8.95 -11.15 -31.07
N ALA A 982 10.17 -10.63 -30.93
CA ALA A 982 11.18 -10.70 -31.99
C ALA A 982 11.47 -12.15 -32.37
N THR A 983 11.80 -13.00 -31.39
CA THR A 983 12.04 -14.44 -31.61
C THR A 983 10.86 -15.12 -32.31
N ARG A 984 9.62 -14.76 -32.00
CA ARG A 984 8.42 -15.34 -32.64
C ARG A 984 8.29 -14.99 -34.12
N GLN A 985 8.55 -13.72 -34.47
CA GLN A 985 8.53 -13.25 -35.86
C GLN A 985 9.63 -13.93 -36.68
N GLU A 986 10.85 -13.88 -36.15
CA GLU A 986 12.02 -14.47 -36.82
C GLU A 986 11.86 -15.99 -36.97
N ALA A 987 11.20 -16.68 -36.03
CA ALA A 987 10.93 -18.11 -36.14
C ALA A 987 10.06 -18.45 -37.36
N VAL A 988 8.99 -17.68 -37.59
CA VAL A 988 8.16 -17.88 -38.77
C VAL A 988 8.85 -17.45 -40.05
N ASP A 989 9.69 -16.41 -40.02
CA ASP A 989 10.54 -16.07 -41.17
C ASP A 989 11.51 -17.20 -41.51
N CYS A 990 12.08 -17.86 -40.51
CA CYS A 990 12.90 -19.05 -40.71
C CYS A 990 12.09 -20.19 -41.35
N VAL A 991 10.90 -20.53 -40.82
CA VAL A 991 10.04 -21.59 -41.38
C VAL A 991 9.59 -21.24 -42.80
N TYR A 992 9.18 -20.00 -43.04
CA TYR A 992 8.81 -19.50 -44.36
C TYR A 992 9.98 -19.65 -45.35
N SER A 993 11.16 -19.18 -44.97
CA SER A 993 12.36 -19.29 -45.80
C SER A 993 12.71 -20.75 -46.09
N LEU A 994 12.59 -21.66 -45.10
CA LEU A 994 12.86 -23.09 -45.28
C LEU A 994 11.87 -23.77 -46.22
N LEU A 995 10.58 -23.45 -46.15
CA LEU A 995 9.60 -23.97 -47.09
C LEU A 995 9.85 -23.45 -48.51
N TYR A 996 10.25 -22.18 -48.67
CA TYR A 996 10.61 -21.63 -49.97
C TYR A 996 11.93 -22.17 -50.51
N LEU A 997 12.89 -22.47 -49.65
CA LEU A 997 14.09 -23.19 -50.03
C LEU A 997 13.73 -24.61 -50.50
N GLN A 998 12.86 -25.33 -49.78
CA GLN A 998 12.35 -26.64 -50.22
C GLN A 998 11.71 -26.54 -51.61
N LEU A 999 10.84 -25.55 -51.84
CA LEU A 999 10.24 -25.31 -53.16
C LEU A 999 11.30 -25.00 -54.23
N GLY A 1000 12.29 -24.16 -53.91
CA GLY A 1000 13.42 -23.90 -54.82
C GLY A 1000 14.19 -25.18 -55.18
N TYR A 1001 14.39 -26.09 -54.23
CA TYR A 1001 15.02 -27.40 -54.44
C TYR A 1001 14.10 -28.43 -55.11
N GLU A 1002 12.78 -28.26 -55.04
CA GLU A 1002 11.80 -28.99 -55.84
C GLU A 1002 11.69 -28.45 -57.28
N GLY A 1003 12.38 -27.34 -57.61
CA GLY A 1003 12.48 -26.78 -58.95
C GLY A 1003 11.57 -25.58 -59.23
N PHE A 1004 10.92 -25.01 -58.21
CA PHE A 1004 10.08 -23.83 -58.38
C PHE A 1004 10.92 -22.54 -58.56
N SER A 1005 10.43 -21.62 -59.40
CA SER A 1005 11.08 -20.31 -59.64
C SER A 1005 11.08 -19.42 -58.38
N ARG A 1006 12.01 -18.46 -58.27
CA ARG A 1006 12.02 -17.47 -57.18
C ARG A 1006 10.76 -16.59 -57.14
N ASP A 1007 10.14 -16.39 -58.31
CA ASP A 1007 8.90 -15.62 -58.42
C ASP A 1007 7.65 -16.47 -58.15
N TYR A 1008 7.80 -17.79 -58.01
CA TYR A 1008 6.70 -18.68 -57.65
C TYR A 1008 6.25 -18.36 -56.23
N ARG A 1009 4.94 -18.23 -56.02
CA ARG A 1009 4.33 -18.02 -54.71
C ARG A 1009 3.44 -19.20 -54.37
N ASP A 1010 3.73 -19.88 -53.27
CA ASP A 1010 2.95 -21.02 -52.82
C ASP A 1010 1.81 -20.57 -51.90
N ASP A 1011 0.55 -20.75 -52.34
CA ASP A 1011 -0.63 -20.29 -51.60
C ASP A 1011 -0.75 -20.84 -50.17
N VAL A 1012 -0.09 -21.97 -49.86
CA VAL A 1012 -0.10 -22.59 -48.52
C VAL A 1012 1.05 -22.04 -47.67
N ALA A 1013 2.25 -21.86 -48.25
CA ALA A 1013 3.39 -21.27 -47.53
C ALA A 1013 3.27 -19.75 -47.34
N GLU A 1014 2.70 -19.00 -48.30
CA GLU A 1014 2.44 -17.56 -48.20
C GLU A 1014 1.55 -17.20 -47.00
N ARG A 1015 0.67 -18.11 -46.59
CA ARG A 1015 -0.16 -17.94 -45.39
C ARG A 1015 0.68 -17.81 -44.12
N LEU A 1016 1.95 -18.25 -44.10
CA LEU A 1016 2.82 -18.01 -42.95
C LEU A 1016 3.08 -16.52 -42.72
N LEU A 1017 3.20 -15.72 -43.79
CA LEU A 1017 3.43 -14.28 -43.66
C LEU A 1017 2.21 -13.56 -43.10
N SER A 1018 1.00 -13.95 -43.50
CA SER A 1018 -0.22 -13.36 -42.94
C SER A 1018 -0.47 -13.75 -41.48
N LEU A 1019 0.17 -14.82 -41.00
CA LEU A 1019 0.11 -15.24 -39.60
C LEU A 1019 1.03 -14.42 -38.68
N LYS A 1020 1.94 -13.60 -39.23
CA LYS A 1020 2.89 -12.78 -38.45
C LYS A 1020 2.21 -11.85 -37.45
N ASP A 1021 1.11 -11.20 -37.82
CA ASP A 1021 0.40 -10.29 -36.91
C ASP A 1021 -0.07 -11.02 -35.64
N GLY A 1022 -0.51 -12.27 -35.77
CA GLY A 1022 -0.89 -13.13 -34.65
C GLY A 1022 0.26 -13.50 -33.71
N LEU A 1023 1.49 -13.55 -34.23
CA LEU A 1023 2.69 -13.89 -33.45
C LEU A 1023 3.26 -12.69 -32.67
N VAL A 1024 2.96 -11.45 -33.07
CA VAL A 1024 3.31 -10.26 -32.26
C VAL A 1024 2.41 -10.20 -31.03
N HIS A 1025 1.17 -10.66 -31.16
CA HIS A 1025 0.14 -10.51 -30.15
C HIS A 1025 0.59 -11.12 -28.79
N PRO A 1026 0.48 -10.38 -27.68
CA PRO A 1026 0.93 -10.87 -26.38
C PRO A 1026 0.01 -11.96 -25.81
N ASP A 1027 -1.25 -12.03 -26.27
CA ASP A 1027 -2.20 -13.05 -25.85
C ASP A 1027 -1.76 -14.46 -26.30
N PRO A 1028 -1.49 -15.38 -25.35
CA PRO A 1028 -1.15 -16.75 -25.66
C PRO A 1028 -2.25 -17.49 -26.45
N ALA A 1029 -3.54 -17.13 -26.32
CA ALA A 1029 -4.63 -17.81 -27.05
C ALA A 1029 -4.53 -17.58 -28.56
N ILE A 1030 -4.34 -16.32 -28.97
CA ILE A 1030 -4.09 -15.96 -30.37
C ILE A 1030 -2.80 -16.61 -30.84
N LEU A 1031 -1.74 -16.54 -30.03
CA LEU A 1031 -0.44 -17.14 -30.34
C LEU A 1031 -0.53 -18.64 -30.63
N PHE A 1032 -1.23 -19.40 -29.79
CA PHE A 1032 -1.38 -20.85 -30.00
C PHE A 1032 -2.34 -21.18 -31.14
N HIS A 1033 -3.36 -20.36 -31.40
CA HIS A 1033 -4.16 -20.50 -32.62
C HIS A 1033 -3.30 -20.31 -33.87
N THR A 1034 -2.45 -19.30 -33.86
CA THR A 1034 -1.48 -19.06 -34.93
C THR A 1034 -0.50 -20.24 -35.04
N CYS A 1035 0.02 -20.77 -33.94
CA CYS A 1035 0.85 -21.99 -33.95
C CYS A 1035 0.10 -23.21 -34.50
N HIS A 1036 -1.20 -23.36 -34.22
CA HIS A 1036 -2.02 -24.41 -34.83
C HIS A 1036 -2.10 -24.25 -36.34
N SER A 1037 -2.35 -23.03 -36.84
CA SER A 1037 -2.36 -22.74 -38.28
C SER A 1037 -0.99 -23.00 -38.93
N VAL A 1038 0.11 -22.64 -38.25
CA VAL A 1038 1.48 -23.01 -38.67
C VAL A 1038 1.62 -24.54 -38.73
N GLY A 1039 1.15 -25.25 -37.71
CA GLY A 1039 1.12 -26.73 -37.66
C GLY A 1039 0.33 -27.35 -38.82
N GLN A 1040 -0.81 -26.76 -39.20
CA GLN A 1040 -1.60 -27.21 -40.36
C GLN A 1040 -0.87 -26.98 -41.69
N ILE A 1041 -0.18 -25.84 -41.83
CA ILE A 1041 0.62 -25.53 -43.02
C ILE A 1041 1.77 -26.55 -43.13
N ILE A 1042 2.47 -26.81 -42.01
CA ILE A 1042 3.51 -27.83 -41.94
C ILE A 1042 2.92 -29.20 -42.30
N ALA A 1043 1.81 -29.63 -41.70
CA ALA A 1043 1.19 -30.93 -41.95
C ALA A 1043 0.81 -31.16 -43.43
N LYS A 1044 0.49 -30.08 -44.17
CA LYS A 1044 0.13 -30.11 -45.58
C LYS A 1044 1.33 -30.12 -46.53
N ARG A 1045 2.44 -29.46 -46.16
CA ARG A 1045 3.63 -29.30 -47.01
C ARG A 1045 4.78 -30.24 -46.65
N LEU A 1046 4.74 -30.86 -45.47
CA LEU A 1046 5.78 -31.78 -45.03
C LEU A 1046 5.69 -33.13 -45.76
N PRO A 1047 6.81 -33.63 -46.32
CA PRO A 1047 6.89 -34.99 -46.84
C PRO A 1047 6.56 -36.07 -45.78
N PRO A 1048 5.87 -37.18 -46.13
CA PRO A 1048 5.38 -38.17 -45.16
C PRO A 1048 6.49 -38.91 -44.39
N ASP A 1049 7.67 -39.08 -45.01
CA ASP A 1049 8.88 -39.66 -44.41
C ASP A 1049 9.46 -38.78 -43.30
N GLN A 1050 9.13 -37.49 -43.27
CA GLN A 1050 9.59 -36.54 -42.25
C GLN A 1050 8.61 -36.39 -41.06
N LEU A 1051 7.46 -37.09 -41.03
CA LEU A 1051 6.44 -36.91 -39.98
C LEU A 1051 6.89 -37.42 -38.61
N ILE A 1052 7.56 -38.58 -38.57
CA ILE A 1052 8.04 -39.14 -37.29
C ILE A 1052 9.25 -38.35 -36.76
N SER A 1053 10.17 -37.91 -37.64
CA SER A 1053 11.30 -37.06 -37.23
C SER A 1053 10.82 -35.72 -36.68
N LEU A 1054 9.77 -35.15 -37.30
CA LEU A 1054 9.07 -33.99 -36.75
C LEU A 1054 8.41 -34.32 -35.40
N LEU A 1055 7.55 -35.34 -35.30
CA LEU A 1055 6.85 -35.66 -34.05
C LEU A 1055 7.81 -35.93 -32.89
N LEU A 1056 8.92 -36.64 -33.12
CA LEU A 1056 9.95 -36.87 -32.11
C LEU A 1056 10.66 -35.58 -31.70
N THR A 1057 11.09 -34.75 -32.66
CA THR A 1057 11.69 -33.44 -32.36
C THR A 1057 10.71 -32.53 -31.60
N MET A 1058 9.41 -32.64 -31.90
CA MET A 1058 8.34 -31.90 -31.22
C MET A 1058 8.04 -32.46 -29.83
N PHE A 1059 8.08 -33.78 -29.63
CA PHE A 1059 7.98 -34.40 -28.31
C PHE A 1059 9.19 -34.02 -27.42
N GLU A 1060 10.38 -33.87 -27.98
CA GLU A 1060 11.55 -33.32 -27.28
C GLU A 1060 11.32 -31.85 -26.88
N ALA A 1061 10.68 -31.06 -27.74
CA ALA A 1061 10.30 -29.68 -27.44
C ALA A 1061 9.24 -29.56 -26.33
N LEU A 1062 8.60 -30.65 -25.89
CA LEU A 1062 7.78 -30.63 -24.65
C LEU A 1062 8.63 -30.39 -23.39
N GLY A 1063 9.93 -30.71 -23.44
CA GLY A 1063 10.90 -30.45 -22.38
C GLY A 1063 11.69 -29.15 -22.56
N ASP A 1064 11.23 -28.26 -23.44
CA ASP A 1064 11.93 -27.02 -23.72
C ASP A 1064 11.98 -26.08 -22.50
N PRO A 1065 13.10 -25.36 -22.24
CA PRO A 1065 13.19 -24.42 -21.12
C PRO A 1065 12.17 -23.28 -21.21
N GLU A 1066 11.71 -22.92 -22.41
CA GLU A 1066 10.69 -21.89 -22.61
C GLU A 1066 9.27 -22.49 -22.62
N LYS A 1067 8.46 -22.12 -21.63
CA LYS A 1067 7.13 -22.71 -21.39
C LYS A 1067 6.20 -22.52 -22.58
N ASN A 1068 6.18 -21.35 -23.22
CA ASN A 1068 5.29 -21.14 -24.36
C ASN A 1068 5.71 -21.94 -25.59
N CYS A 1069 7.00 -22.22 -25.78
CA CYS A 1069 7.47 -23.09 -26.84
C CYS A 1069 7.06 -24.54 -26.61
N SER A 1070 7.11 -25.03 -25.37
CA SER A 1070 6.56 -26.35 -25.03
C SER A 1070 5.04 -26.43 -25.27
N ARG A 1071 4.30 -25.33 -25.05
CA ARG A 1071 2.87 -25.21 -25.39
C ARG A 1071 2.61 -25.19 -26.89
N ALA A 1072 3.43 -24.50 -27.66
CA ALA A 1072 3.31 -24.52 -29.11
C ALA A 1072 3.62 -25.90 -29.68
N ALA A 1073 4.65 -26.57 -29.17
CA ALA A 1073 4.97 -27.94 -29.54
C ALA A 1073 3.76 -28.85 -29.31
N THR A 1074 3.14 -28.71 -28.15
CA THR A 1074 1.92 -29.41 -27.77
C THR A 1074 0.75 -29.20 -28.75
N VAL A 1075 0.47 -27.95 -29.13
CA VAL A 1075 -0.60 -27.60 -30.07
C VAL A 1075 -0.34 -28.19 -31.44
N MET A 1076 0.91 -28.09 -31.90
CA MET A 1076 1.32 -28.64 -33.18
C MET A 1076 1.30 -30.17 -33.18
N ILE A 1077 1.66 -30.84 -32.08
CA ILE A 1077 1.54 -32.30 -31.94
C ILE A 1077 0.09 -32.74 -32.07
N ASN A 1078 -0.83 -32.11 -31.34
CA ASN A 1078 -2.25 -32.44 -31.42
C ASN A 1078 -2.82 -32.19 -32.82
N CYS A 1079 -2.42 -31.09 -33.46
CA CYS A 1079 -2.76 -30.83 -34.86
C CYS A 1079 -2.24 -31.96 -35.78
N LEU A 1080 -0.99 -32.38 -35.61
CA LEU A 1080 -0.41 -33.47 -36.40
C LEU A 1080 -1.11 -34.81 -36.14
N LEU A 1081 -1.45 -35.14 -34.88
CA LEU A 1081 -2.19 -36.36 -34.51
C LEU A 1081 -3.64 -36.32 -35.02
N GLN A 1082 -4.28 -35.15 -35.05
CA GLN A 1082 -5.62 -35.02 -35.60
C GLN A 1082 -5.63 -35.21 -37.12
N GLU A 1083 -4.70 -34.56 -37.84
CA GLU A 1083 -4.63 -34.60 -39.30
C GLU A 1083 -4.08 -35.92 -39.83
N ARG A 1084 -3.20 -36.59 -39.07
CA ARG A 1084 -2.44 -37.77 -39.54
C ARG A 1084 -2.42 -38.96 -38.56
N GLY A 1085 -3.19 -38.96 -37.47
CA GLY A 1085 -3.11 -39.99 -36.42
C GLY A 1085 -3.65 -41.37 -36.79
N GLY A 1086 -4.52 -41.48 -37.79
CA GLY A 1086 -5.08 -42.76 -38.24
C GLY A 1086 -4.04 -43.77 -38.73
N VAL A 1087 -2.81 -43.33 -39.02
CA VAL A 1087 -1.70 -44.21 -39.44
C VAL A 1087 -0.87 -44.73 -38.24
N LEU A 1088 -1.32 -44.55 -36.98
CA LEU A 1088 -0.53 -44.79 -35.76
C LEU A 1088 -1.01 -45.95 -34.83
N GLN A 1089 -1.95 -46.84 -35.23
CA GLN A 1089 -2.52 -47.88 -34.35
C GLN A 1089 -1.49 -48.76 -33.61
N GLU A 1090 -0.49 -49.29 -34.32
CA GLU A 1090 0.56 -50.14 -33.73
C GLU A 1090 1.48 -49.38 -32.76
N LYS A 1091 1.49 -48.05 -32.86
CA LYS A 1091 2.29 -47.15 -32.05
C LYS A 1091 1.53 -46.62 -30.83
N VAL A 1092 0.25 -46.97 -30.61
CA VAL A 1092 -0.57 -46.47 -29.48
C VAL A 1092 0.03 -46.79 -28.11
N PRO A 1093 0.50 -48.03 -27.79
CA PRO A 1093 1.15 -48.30 -26.51
C PRO A 1093 2.45 -47.50 -26.33
N GLU A 1094 3.24 -47.35 -27.40
CA GLU A 1094 4.50 -46.58 -27.41
C GLU A 1094 4.22 -45.10 -27.16
N ILE A 1095 3.22 -44.53 -27.84
CA ILE A 1095 2.80 -43.13 -27.68
C ILE A 1095 2.19 -42.90 -26.29
N VAL A 1096 1.29 -43.75 -25.79
CA VAL A 1096 0.71 -43.61 -24.44
C VAL A 1096 1.80 -43.75 -23.36
N SER A 1097 2.81 -44.58 -23.59
CA SER A 1097 3.96 -44.70 -22.70
C SER A 1097 4.88 -43.48 -22.75
N VAL A 1098 5.23 -42.96 -23.94
CA VAL A 1098 6.04 -41.74 -24.10
C VAL A 1098 5.31 -40.55 -23.51
N LEU A 1099 3.99 -40.42 -23.73
CA LEU A 1099 3.17 -39.39 -23.10
C LEU A 1099 3.15 -39.55 -21.58
N ARG A 1100 2.99 -40.77 -21.04
CA ARG A 1100 3.06 -40.98 -19.59
C ARG A 1100 4.45 -40.65 -19.01
N SER A 1101 5.53 -40.99 -19.71
CA SER A 1101 6.91 -40.65 -19.29
C SER A 1101 7.16 -39.15 -19.35
N LYS A 1102 6.74 -38.50 -20.44
CA LYS A 1102 6.85 -37.03 -20.59
C LYS A 1102 5.95 -36.28 -19.62
N LEU A 1103 4.80 -36.84 -19.23
CA LEU A 1103 3.98 -36.29 -18.13
C LEU A 1103 4.67 -36.41 -16.76
N GLN A 1104 5.52 -37.42 -16.58
CA GLN A 1104 6.33 -37.57 -15.36
C GLN A 1104 7.55 -36.61 -15.37
N GLU A 1105 8.19 -36.40 -16.52
CA GLU A 1105 9.36 -35.51 -16.69
C GLU A 1105 8.98 -34.03 -16.75
N ALA A 1106 7.93 -33.68 -17.50
CA ALA A 1106 7.51 -32.31 -17.75
C ALA A 1106 6.39 -31.91 -16.79
N GLN A 1107 6.74 -31.20 -15.71
CA GLN A 1107 5.77 -30.67 -14.73
C GLN A 1107 5.00 -29.43 -15.25
N GLY A 1108 4.89 -29.23 -16.56
CA GLY A 1108 4.19 -28.10 -17.14
C GLY A 1108 2.67 -28.26 -17.04
N GLU A 1109 1.98 -27.31 -16.40
CA GLU A 1109 0.51 -27.28 -16.25
C GLU A 1109 -0.25 -27.46 -17.58
N HIS A 1110 0.38 -27.08 -18.70
CA HIS A 1110 -0.18 -27.14 -20.05
C HIS A 1110 0.15 -28.40 -20.85
N VAL A 1111 1.21 -29.13 -20.49
CA VAL A 1111 1.58 -30.39 -21.17
C VAL A 1111 0.52 -31.46 -20.88
N LEU A 1112 -0.05 -31.38 -19.67
CA LEU A 1112 -1.03 -32.32 -19.14
C LEU A 1112 -2.38 -32.32 -19.89
N PRO A 1113 -3.12 -31.19 -20.01
CA PRO A 1113 -4.37 -31.13 -20.79
C PRO A 1113 -4.20 -31.63 -22.22
N ALA A 1114 -3.03 -31.44 -22.79
CA ALA A 1114 -2.80 -31.80 -24.15
C ALA A 1114 -2.37 -33.23 -24.34
N ALA A 1115 -1.60 -33.81 -23.42
CA ALA A 1115 -1.40 -35.25 -23.39
C ALA A 1115 -2.73 -35.97 -23.15
N GLN A 1116 -3.61 -35.44 -22.29
CA GLN A 1116 -4.99 -35.93 -22.15
C GLN A 1116 -5.74 -35.87 -23.48
N HIS A 1117 -5.61 -34.76 -24.23
CA HIS A 1117 -6.23 -34.63 -25.54
C HIS A 1117 -5.62 -35.60 -26.56
N SER A 1118 -4.30 -35.80 -26.55
CA SER A 1118 -3.64 -36.82 -27.38
C SER A 1118 -4.18 -38.21 -27.06
N VAL A 1119 -4.33 -38.58 -25.77
CA VAL A 1119 -4.91 -39.87 -25.36
C VAL A 1119 -6.40 -39.97 -25.73
N TYR A 1120 -7.15 -38.88 -25.64
CA TYR A 1120 -8.52 -38.80 -26.13
C TYR A 1120 -8.60 -39.03 -27.65
N LEU A 1121 -7.78 -38.35 -28.46
CA LEU A 1121 -7.69 -38.53 -29.91
C LEU A 1121 -7.30 -39.96 -30.29
N LEU A 1122 -6.46 -40.61 -29.47
CA LEU A 1122 -6.16 -42.02 -29.62
C LEU A 1122 -7.34 -42.92 -29.19
N ALA A 1123 -8.06 -42.60 -28.11
CA ALA A 1123 -9.18 -43.38 -27.58
C ALA A 1123 -10.43 -43.35 -28.46
N THR A 1124 -10.68 -42.23 -29.16
CA THR A 1124 -11.76 -42.13 -30.16
C THR A 1124 -11.51 -43.07 -31.34
N GLN A 1125 -10.25 -43.31 -31.68
CA GLN A 1125 -9.84 -44.25 -32.72
C GLN A 1125 -9.70 -45.68 -32.17
N HIS A 1126 -9.35 -45.86 -30.87
CA HIS A 1126 -8.94 -47.15 -30.27
C HIS A 1126 -9.36 -47.37 -28.76
N CYS A 1127 -10.65 -47.27 -28.39
CA CYS A 1127 -11.17 -47.26 -26.99
C CYS A 1127 -10.78 -48.45 -26.07
N ALA A 1128 -11.02 -49.70 -26.48
CA ALA A 1128 -10.78 -50.87 -25.63
C ALA A 1128 -9.30 -51.06 -25.26
N ALA A 1129 -8.40 -50.72 -26.19
CA ALA A 1129 -6.95 -50.76 -25.98
C ALA A 1129 -6.54 -49.73 -24.91
N VAL A 1130 -7.20 -48.56 -24.89
CA VAL A 1130 -6.95 -47.52 -23.89
C VAL A 1130 -7.50 -47.91 -22.50
N VAL A 1131 -8.76 -48.37 -22.38
CA VAL A 1131 -9.38 -48.78 -21.09
C VAL A 1131 -8.59 -49.92 -20.41
N SER A 1132 -8.12 -50.89 -21.19
CA SER A 1132 -7.33 -52.01 -20.67
C SER A 1132 -5.93 -51.56 -20.25
N SER A 1133 -5.30 -50.68 -21.04
CA SER A 1133 -4.01 -50.06 -20.68
C SER A 1133 -4.12 -49.27 -19.36
N LEU A 1134 -5.26 -48.62 -19.10
CA LEU A 1134 -5.50 -47.85 -17.89
C LEU A 1134 -5.92 -48.69 -16.66
N LEU A 1135 -6.72 -49.76 -16.79
CA LEU A 1135 -7.08 -50.63 -15.64
C LEU A 1135 -5.88 -51.41 -15.09
N GLY A 1136 -4.83 -51.59 -15.90
CA GLY A 1136 -3.56 -52.16 -15.47
C GLY A 1136 -2.71 -51.23 -14.60
N SER A 1137 -3.19 -50.02 -14.30
CA SER A 1137 -2.48 -49.06 -13.46
C SER A 1137 -2.54 -49.45 -11.97
N PRO A 1138 -1.49 -49.16 -11.18
CA PRO A 1138 -1.45 -49.49 -9.75
C PRO A 1138 -2.47 -48.68 -8.92
N LEU A 1139 -2.96 -49.27 -7.81
CA LEU A 1139 -3.77 -48.57 -6.80
C LEU A 1139 -2.90 -48.13 -5.60
N PRO A 1140 -3.14 -46.94 -5.00
CA PRO A 1140 -4.06 -45.89 -5.46
C PRO A 1140 -3.63 -45.31 -6.82
N LEU A 1141 -4.60 -44.93 -7.64
CA LEU A 1141 -4.33 -44.35 -8.97
C LEU A 1141 -3.51 -43.06 -8.80
N ASP A 1142 -2.42 -42.92 -9.55
CA ASP A 1142 -1.66 -41.67 -9.56
C ASP A 1142 -2.47 -40.54 -10.23
N SER A 1143 -2.09 -39.30 -9.94
CA SER A 1143 -2.80 -38.12 -10.45
C SER A 1143 -2.91 -38.15 -11.98
N HIS A 1144 -1.84 -38.52 -12.68
CA HIS A 1144 -1.79 -38.59 -14.14
C HIS A 1144 -2.75 -39.63 -14.70
N THR A 1145 -2.83 -40.80 -14.09
CA THR A 1145 -3.72 -41.89 -14.48
C THR A 1145 -5.18 -41.51 -14.22
N CYS A 1146 -5.49 -40.88 -13.09
CA CYS A 1146 -6.83 -40.33 -12.85
C CYS A 1146 -7.23 -39.33 -13.96
N MET A 1147 -6.28 -38.51 -14.39
CA MET A 1147 -6.50 -37.53 -15.46
C MET A 1147 -6.71 -38.19 -16.83
N LEU A 1148 -6.04 -39.31 -17.11
CA LEU A 1148 -6.32 -40.11 -18.30
C LEU A 1148 -7.70 -40.78 -18.25
N TRP A 1149 -8.14 -41.28 -17.09
CA TRP A 1149 -9.50 -41.82 -16.91
C TRP A 1149 -10.59 -40.76 -17.16
N ARG A 1150 -10.38 -39.55 -16.63
CA ARG A 1150 -11.28 -38.41 -16.86
C ARG A 1150 -11.30 -37.99 -18.34
N ALA A 1151 -10.18 -38.11 -19.05
CA ALA A 1151 -10.11 -37.80 -20.48
C ALA A 1151 -11.02 -38.72 -21.33
N LEU A 1152 -11.27 -39.95 -20.88
CA LEU A 1152 -12.20 -40.88 -21.55
C LEU A 1152 -13.67 -40.52 -21.32
N ALA A 1153 -13.96 -39.70 -20.32
CA ALA A 1153 -15.30 -39.31 -19.94
C ALA A 1153 -15.74 -37.97 -20.57
N VAL A 1154 -14.91 -37.38 -21.43
CA VAL A 1154 -15.16 -36.09 -22.09
C VAL A 1154 -16.30 -36.19 -23.12
N GLU A 1155 -16.45 -37.33 -23.78
CA GLU A 1155 -17.52 -37.56 -24.75
C GLU A 1155 -18.56 -38.54 -24.18
N PRO A 1156 -19.86 -38.19 -24.13
CA PRO A 1156 -20.89 -39.02 -23.47
C PRO A 1156 -20.99 -40.46 -24.00
N ARG A 1157 -20.79 -40.66 -25.31
CA ARG A 1157 -20.83 -42.00 -25.92
C ARG A 1157 -19.65 -42.86 -25.46
N LEU A 1158 -18.46 -42.29 -25.46
CA LEU A 1158 -17.26 -42.93 -24.93
C LEU A 1158 -17.43 -43.21 -23.44
N ALA A 1159 -17.97 -42.25 -22.68
CA ALA A 1159 -18.24 -42.38 -21.25
C ALA A 1159 -19.24 -43.51 -20.92
N ALA A 1160 -20.34 -43.64 -21.67
CA ALA A 1160 -21.33 -44.72 -21.47
C ALA A 1160 -20.72 -46.11 -21.70
N GLN A 1161 -19.91 -46.26 -22.75
CA GLN A 1161 -19.16 -47.50 -23.00
C GLN A 1161 -18.22 -47.81 -21.84
N VAL A 1162 -17.52 -46.80 -21.32
CA VAL A 1162 -16.61 -46.96 -20.17
C VAL A 1162 -17.38 -47.32 -18.89
N LEU A 1163 -18.48 -46.65 -18.55
CA LEU A 1163 -19.28 -46.91 -17.34
C LEU A 1163 -19.92 -48.30 -17.34
N GLY A 1164 -20.45 -48.72 -18.50
CA GLY A 1164 -21.01 -50.06 -18.67
C GLY A 1164 -19.96 -51.14 -18.43
N LEU A 1165 -18.77 -50.98 -19.02
CA LEU A 1165 -17.63 -51.88 -18.79
C LEU A 1165 -17.22 -51.93 -17.31
N LEU A 1166 -17.35 -50.84 -16.56
CA LEU A 1166 -16.99 -50.79 -15.14
C LEU A 1166 -18.04 -51.43 -14.20
N LEU A 1167 -19.34 -51.21 -14.42
CA LEU A 1167 -20.41 -51.84 -13.64
C LEU A 1167 -20.40 -53.35 -13.72
N GLU A 1168 -20.17 -53.89 -14.92
CA GLU A 1168 -20.04 -55.34 -15.16
C GLU A 1168 -18.85 -55.91 -14.37
N LYS A 1169 -17.75 -55.16 -14.28
CA LYS A 1169 -16.57 -55.59 -13.50
C LYS A 1169 -16.81 -55.54 -11.99
N MET A 1170 -17.68 -54.66 -11.49
CA MET A 1170 -17.94 -54.48 -10.05
C MET A 1170 -18.88 -55.55 -9.46
N SER A 1171 -19.90 -55.98 -10.20
CA SER A 1171 -20.93 -56.93 -9.72
C SER A 1171 -20.52 -58.40 -9.78
N ARG A 1172 -19.39 -58.72 -10.43
CA ARG A 1172 -18.90 -60.10 -10.59
C ARG A 1172 -18.29 -60.73 -9.32
N ASP A 1173 -18.13 -60.00 -8.22
CA ASP A 1173 -17.42 -60.47 -7.00
C ASP A 1173 -18.10 -60.02 -5.68
N VAL A 1174 -17.81 -60.69 -4.54
CA VAL A 1174 -18.43 -60.40 -3.22
C VAL A 1174 -17.94 -59.08 -2.61
N PRO A 1175 -18.79 -58.34 -1.86
CA PRO A 1175 -18.46 -56.99 -1.43
C PRO A 1175 -17.40 -56.92 -0.33
N PHE A 1176 -17.43 -57.87 0.61
CA PHE A 1176 -16.44 -58.08 1.65
C PHE A 1176 -16.39 -59.56 2.02
N LYS A 1177 -15.30 -59.98 2.66
CA LYS A 1177 -15.17 -61.30 3.29
C LYS A 1177 -15.06 -61.10 4.80
N GLU A 1178 -15.85 -61.84 5.57
CA GLU A 1178 -15.74 -61.86 7.03
C GLU A 1178 -14.51 -62.69 7.42
N SER A 1179 -13.64 -62.09 8.23
CA SER A 1179 -12.46 -62.76 8.78
C SER A 1179 -12.68 -62.99 10.27
N ARG A 1180 -12.77 -64.26 10.69
CA ARG A 1180 -12.81 -64.64 12.11
C ARG A 1180 -11.40 -64.59 12.75
N ALA A 1181 -10.64 -63.54 12.51
CA ALA A 1181 -9.27 -63.44 12.97
C ALA A 1181 -9.13 -63.11 14.48
N PHE A 1182 -10.20 -62.68 15.17
CA PHE A 1182 -10.16 -62.35 16.60
C PHE A 1182 -11.21 -63.11 17.42
N LEU A 1183 -10.76 -64.06 18.25
CA LEU A 1183 -11.60 -64.83 19.20
C LEU A 1183 -12.09 -64.02 20.42
N LEU A 1184 -11.71 -62.73 20.55
CA LEU A 1184 -12.00 -61.88 21.73
C LEU A 1184 -12.79 -60.59 21.42
N GLY A 1185 -13.07 -60.29 20.15
CA GLY A 1185 -13.88 -59.13 19.78
C GLY A 1185 -15.37 -59.46 19.74
N ARG A 1186 -16.24 -58.65 20.36
CA ARG A 1186 -17.70 -58.82 20.30
C ARG A 1186 -18.29 -58.59 18.88
N THR A 1187 -17.48 -58.23 17.88
CA THR A 1187 -17.90 -58.01 16.48
C THR A 1187 -16.86 -58.56 15.47
N PRO A 1188 -17.27 -59.30 14.40
CA PRO A 1188 -16.36 -59.85 13.39
C PRO A 1188 -15.77 -58.77 12.44
N ASP A 1189 -14.48 -58.89 12.09
CA ASP A 1189 -13.80 -57.98 11.15
C ASP A 1189 -14.16 -58.31 9.68
N ARG A 1190 -14.43 -57.27 8.88
CA ARG A 1190 -14.86 -57.39 7.46
C ARG A 1190 -13.81 -56.76 6.52
N VAL A 1191 -13.40 -57.44 5.43
CA VAL A 1191 -12.35 -56.97 4.49
C VAL A 1191 -12.84 -56.91 3.03
N ALA A 1192 -12.52 -55.84 2.28
CA ALA A 1192 -12.93 -55.62 0.88
C ALA A 1192 -12.16 -56.46 -0.18
N THR A 1193 -12.73 -56.60 -1.40
CA THR A 1193 -12.17 -57.30 -2.58
C THR A 1193 -11.60 -56.34 -3.64
N LEU A 1194 -10.56 -56.73 -4.41
CA LEU A 1194 -9.76 -55.81 -5.25
C LEU A 1194 -10.49 -55.33 -6.52
N LEU A 1195 -11.08 -56.22 -7.32
CA LEU A 1195 -11.71 -55.82 -8.57
C LEU A 1195 -12.93 -54.89 -8.35
N PRO A 1196 -13.84 -55.15 -7.39
CA PRO A 1196 -14.90 -54.20 -7.06
C PRO A 1196 -14.35 -52.88 -6.52
N LEU A 1197 -13.22 -52.90 -5.82
CA LEU A 1197 -12.55 -51.68 -5.35
C LEU A 1197 -11.96 -50.86 -6.50
N SER A 1198 -11.17 -51.47 -7.40
CA SER A 1198 -10.63 -50.81 -8.60
C SER A 1198 -11.73 -50.26 -9.49
N ALA A 1199 -12.81 -51.03 -9.67
CA ALA A 1199 -13.98 -50.57 -10.41
C ALA A 1199 -14.69 -49.41 -9.69
N THR A 1200 -14.80 -49.43 -8.36
CA THR A 1200 -15.36 -48.31 -7.57
C THR A 1200 -14.52 -47.03 -7.77
N CYS A 1201 -13.18 -47.16 -7.77
CA CYS A 1201 -12.27 -46.04 -8.02
C CYS A 1201 -12.36 -45.52 -9.46
N ALA A 1202 -12.36 -46.40 -10.46
CA ALA A 1202 -12.49 -46.01 -11.86
C ALA A 1202 -13.88 -45.40 -12.15
N LEU A 1203 -14.94 -45.96 -11.57
CA LEU A 1203 -16.30 -45.39 -11.63
C LEU A 1203 -16.32 -43.99 -11.06
N PHE A 1204 -15.67 -43.78 -9.91
CA PHE A 1204 -15.51 -42.45 -9.36
C PHE A 1204 -14.81 -41.52 -10.34
N GLU A 1205 -13.67 -41.92 -10.94
CA GLU A 1205 -12.90 -41.04 -11.82
C GLU A 1205 -13.66 -40.66 -13.10
N VAL A 1206 -14.35 -41.63 -13.71
CA VAL A 1206 -15.17 -41.39 -14.91
C VAL A 1206 -16.36 -40.51 -14.56
N MET A 1207 -17.08 -40.80 -13.47
CA MET A 1207 -18.20 -39.97 -13.01
C MET A 1207 -17.75 -38.62 -12.44
N SER A 1208 -16.48 -38.43 -12.08
CA SER A 1208 -16.01 -37.10 -11.67
C SER A 1208 -16.00 -36.10 -12.82
N THR A 1209 -16.12 -36.58 -14.06
CA THR A 1209 -16.13 -35.74 -15.26
C THR A 1209 -17.56 -35.28 -15.58
N PRO A 1210 -17.84 -33.97 -15.66
CA PRO A 1210 -19.19 -33.48 -15.90
C PRO A 1210 -19.86 -34.02 -17.18
N ALA A 1211 -19.07 -34.25 -18.23
CA ALA A 1211 -19.54 -34.76 -19.50
C ALA A 1211 -20.04 -36.23 -19.45
N ALA A 1212 -19.76 -36.96 -18.36
CA ALA A 1212 -20.34 -38.29 -18.12
C ALA A 1212 -21.83 -38.25 -17.75
N GLY A 1213 -22.42 -37.07 -17.49
CA GLY A 1213 -23.79 -36.93 -16.99
C GLY A 1213 -24.87 -37.69 -17.78
N PRO A 1214 -24.94 -37.57 -19.12
CA PRO A 1214 -25.91 -38.32 -19.92
C PRO A 1214 -25.76 -39.83 -19.77
N ALA A 1215 -24.53 -40.32 -19.67
CA ALA A 1215 -24.23 -41.74 -19.47
C ALA A 1215 -24.63 -42.22 -18.06
N VAL A 1216 -24.49 -41.38 -17.03
CA VAL A 1216 -24.94 -41.68 -15.66
C VAL A 1216 -26.46 -41.72 -15.57
N LEU A 1217 -27.15 -40.81 -16.28
CA LEU A 1217 -28.62 -40.78 -16.35
C LEU A 1217 -29.20 -42.05 -16.97
N GLU A 1218 -28.57 -42.56 -18.03
CA GLU A 1218 -28.97 -43.80 -18.70
C GLU A 1218 -28.98 -45.00 -17.74
N LEU A 1219 -28.07 -45.01 -16.75
CA LEU A 1219 -27.84 -46.12 -15.82
C LEU A 1219 -28.27 -45.81 -14.37
N TYR A 1220 -29.16 -44.82 -14.16
CA TYR A 1220 -29.46 -44.25 -12.84
C TYR A 1220 -29.91 -45.26 -11.77
N PRO A 1221 -31.00 -46.04 -11.94
CA PRO A 1221 -31.52 -46.86 -10.84
C PRO A 1221 -30.53 -47.97 -10.44
N GLN A 1222 -29.79 -48.52 -11.40
CA GLN A 1222 -28.76 -49.53 -11.13
C GLN A 1222 -27.59 -48.90 -10.37
N LEU A 1223 -27.09 -47.76 -10.83
CA LEU A 1223 -25.98 -47.07 -10.17
C LEU A 1223 -26.37 -46.66 -8.74
N PHE A 1224 -27.54 -46.05 -8.51
CA PHE A 1224 -27.95 -45.56 -7.19
C PHE A 1224 -28.08 -46.68 -6.16
N VAL A 1225 -28.83 -47.74 -6.49
CA VAL A 1225 -29.11 -48.82 -5.54
C VAL A 1225 -27.86 -49.63 -5.25
N VAL A 1226 -27.05 -49.95 -6.27
CA VAL A 1226 -25.80 -50.68 -6.09
C VAL A 1226 -24.85 -49.87 -5.20
N LEU A 1227 -24.76 -48.55 -5.39
CA LEU A 1227 -23.91 -47.69 -4.58
C LEU A 1227 -24.45 -47.49 -3.15
N LEU A 1228 -25.76 -47.31 -2.93
CA LEU A 1228 -26.36 -47.19 -1.59
C LEU A 1228 -26.17 -48.47 -0.75
N LEU A 1229 -26.36 -49.63 -1.38
CA LEU A 1229 -26.12 -50.91 -0.72
C LEU A 1229 -24.62 -51.17 -0.53
N ARG A 1230 -23.77 -50.70 -1.47
CA ARG A 1230 -22.32 -50.72 -1.30
C ARG A 1230 -21.91 -49.91 -0.08
N VAL A 1231 -22.48 -48.72 0.14
CA VAL A 1231 -22.26 -47.91 1.35
C VAL A 1231 -22.66 -48.71 2.60
N SER A 1232 -23.90 -49.20 2.67
CA SER A 1232 -24.42 -49.97 3.82
C SER A 1232 -23.56 -51.19 4.16
N CYS A 1233 -23.06 -51.90 3.15
CA CYS A 1233 -22.18 -53.07 3.31
C CYS A 1233 -20.73 -52.72 3.63
N THR A 1234 -20.27 -51.50 3.32
CA THR A 1234 -18.89 -51.08 3.56
C THR A 1234 -18.71 -50.32 4.87
N VAL A 1235 -19.79 -49.93 5.56
CA VAL A 1235 -19.71 -49.35 6.91
C VAL A 1235 -19.01 -50.32 7.85
N GLY A 1236 -17.81 -49.92 8.31
CA GLY A 1236 -16.94 -50.75 9.16
C GLY A 1236 -16.10 -51.82 8.44
N VAL A 1237 -15.90 -51.73 7.12
CA VAL A 1237 -15.07 -52.67 6.31
C VAL A 1237 -13.65 -52.14 6.04
N GLN A 1238 -12.64 -53.00 6.16
CA GLN A 1238 -11.21 -52.70 6.00
C GLN A 1238 -10.64 -53.03 4.60
N LEU A 1239 -9.47 -52.47 4.24
CA LEU A 1239 -8.75 -52.73 2.98
C LEU A 1239 -8.07 -54.12 2.87
N PRO A 1240 -7.83 -54.64 1.64
CA PRO A 1240 -6.93 -55.77 1.42
C PRO A 1240 -5.49 -55.51 1.88
N ARG A 1241 -4.83 -56.50 2.48
CA ARG A 1241 -3.46 -56.40 3.03
C ARG A 1241 -2.39 -55.96 2.01
N ASN A 1242 -2.54 -56.33 0.74
CA ASN A 1242 -1.59 -55.98 -0.33
C ASN A 1242 -1.53 -54.47 -0.58
N LEU A 1243 -2.63 -53.76 -0.33
CA LEU A 1243 -2.74 -52.31 -0.48
C LEU A 1243 -2.39 -51.58 0.82
N GLN A 1244 -2.64 -52.20 1.98
CA GLN A 1244 -2.22 -51.67 3.28
C GLN A 1244 -0.69 -51.54 3.43
N ALA A 1245 0.09 -52.33 2.68
CA ALA A 1245 1.55 -52.25 2.68
C ALA A 1245 2.10 -51.07 1.86
N GLN A 1246 1.37 -50.60 0.84
CA GLN A 1246 1.77 -49.48 -0.02
C GLN A 1246 1.51 -48.12 0.66
N GLU A 1247 0.43 -47.98 1.43
CA GLU A 1247 0.16 -46.76 2.22
C GLU A 1247 1.24 -46.48 3.29
N ARG A 1248 1.95 -47.51 3.78
CA ARG A 1248 3.00 -47.33 4.81
C ARG A 1248 4.36 -46.87 4.28
N ARG A 1249 4.59 -46.82 2.95
CA ARG A 1249 5.89 -46.42 2.37
C ARG A 1249 5.90 -45.07 1.66
N GLY A 1250 4.76 -44.39 1.55
CA GLY A 1250 4.63 -43.09 0.88
C GLY A 1250 4.32 -41.94 1.83
N ALA A 1251 5.25 -41.57 2.71
CA ALA A 1251 5.18 -40.31 3.46
C ALA A 1251 5.95 -39.22 2.69
N SER A 1252 5.33 -38.64 1.67
CA SER A 1252 5.73 -37.35 1.10
C SER A 1252 4.55 -36.37 1.21
N PRO A 1253 4.75 -35.16 1.74
CA PRO A 1253 3.68 -34.20 1.96
C PRO A 1253 3.44 -33.39 0.68
N ALA A 1254 2.71 -33.94 -0.28
CA ALA A 1254 2.16 -33.16 -1.39
C ALA A 1254 0.92 -33.85 -1.97
N LEU A 1255 -0.21 -33.14 -1.87
CA LEU A 1255 -1.53 -33.45 -2.45
C LEU A 1255 -2.18 -34.75 -1.94
N ALA A 1256 -3.14 -34.56 -1.02
CA ALA A 1256 -4.07 -35.53 -0.44
C ALA A 1256 -4.30 -36.79 -1.30
N THR A 1257 -3.42 -37.76 -1.15
CA THR A 1257 -3.66 -39.12 -1.63
C THR A 1257 -4.81 -39.65 -0.80
N ARG A 1258 -5.98 -39.72 -1.43
CA ARG A 1258 -7.21 -40.27 -0.85
C ARG A 1258 -6.89 -41.50 -0.02
N ASN A 1259 -7.18 -41.45 1.28
CA ASN A 1259 -7.22 -42.65 2.11
C ASN A 1259 -8.17 -43.63 1.44
N LEU A 1260 -7.66 -44.77 0.99
CA LEU A 1260 -8.41 -45.71 0.15
C LEU A 1260 -9.37 -46.54 1.02
N GLU A 1261 -10.21 -45.90 1.81
CA GLU A 1261 -11.17 -46.60 2.66
C GLU A 1261 -12.38 -47.07 1.83
N PRO A 1262 -12.81 -48.34 1.97
CA PRO A 1262 -13.91 -48.89 1.18
C PRO A 1262 -15.23 -48.14 1.30
N CYS A 1263 -15.60 -47.71 2.53
CA CYS A 1263 -16.85 -46.98 2.77
C CYS A 1263 -16.80 -45.56 2.20
N SER A 1264 -15.73 -44.84 2.49
CA SER A 1264 -15.51 -43.50 1.97
C SER A 1264 -15.48 -43.49 0.44
N SER A 1265 -14.83 -44.47 -0.18
CA SER A 1265 -14.84 -44.64 -1.65
C SER A 1265 -16.26 -44.87 -2.19
N ALA A 1266 -17.05 -45.73 -1.54
CA ALA A 1266 -18.43 -45.99 -1.95
C ALA A 1266 -19.36 -44.78 -1.78
N VAL A 1267 -19.22 -44.05 -0.67
CA VAL A 1267 -19.97 -42.82 -0.37
C VAL A 1267 -19.63 -41.76 -1.41
N ASP A 1268 -18.34 -41.58 -1.71
CA ASP A 1268 -17.88 -40.60 -2.68
C ASP A 1268 -18.34 -40.95 -4.10
N THR A 1269 -18.37 -42.24 -4.46
CA THR A 1269 -18.91 -42.69 -5.75
C THR A 1269 -20.42 -42.49 -5.81
N LEU A 1270 -21.18 -42.76 -4.74
CA LEU A 1270 -22.61 -42.47 -4.66
C LEU A 1270 -22.89 -40.96 -4.81
N ARG A 1271 -22.10 -40.14 -4.13
CA ARG A 1271 -22.19 -38.68 -4.22
C ARG A 1271 -21.88 -38.20 -5.64
N SER A 1272 -20.81 -38.70 -6.25
CA SER A 1272 -20.43 -38.36 -7.63
C SER A 1272 -21.52 -38.76 -8.63
N MET A 1273 -22.12 -39.93 -8.45
CA MET A 1273 -23.25 -40.39 -9.25
C MET A 1273 -24.46 -39.46 -9.16
N LEU A 1274 -24.85 -39.03 -7.95
CA LEU A 1274 -25.95 -38.09 -7.76
C LEU A 1274 -25.66 -36.72 -8.39
N LEU A 1275 -24.43 -36.21 -8.25
CA LEU A 1275 -24.01 -34.97 -8.91
C LEU A 1275 -24.13 -35.09 -10.44
N ARG A 1276 -23.64 -36.18 -11.04
CA ARG A 1276 -23.66 -36.33 -12.50
C ARG A 1276 -25.01 -36.59 -13.11
N SER A 1277 -25.93 -37.20 -12.35
CA SER A 1277 -27.29 -37.47 -12.78
C SER A 1277 -28.23 -36.26 -12.67
N GLY A 1278 -27.71 -35.08 -12.33
CA GLY A 1278 -28.53 -33.89 -12.09
C GLY A 1278 -29.37 -33.99 -10.81
N SER A 1279 -29.06 -34.89 -9.89
CA SER A 1279 -29.58 -34.87 -8.51
C SER A 1279 -28.74 -33.93 -7.63
N GLU A 1280 -28.29 -32.79 -8.16
CA GLU A 1280 -27.41 -31.88 -7.43
C GLU A 1280 -28.11 -31.34 -6.17
N ASP A 1281 -29.40 -31.05 -6.27
CA ASP A 1281 -30.22 -30.63 -5.12
C ASP A 1281 -30.22 -31.68 -3.99
N VAL A 1282 -30.24 -32.98 -4.33
CA VAL A 1282 -30.13 -34.06 -3.34
C VAL A 1282 -28.77 -34.01 -2.64
N VAL A 1283 -27.69 -33.78 -3.39
CA VAL A 1283 -26.33 -33.72 -2.86
C VAL A 1283 -26.13 -32.48 -1.99
N GLN A 1284 -26.61 -31.33 -2.46
CA GLN A 1284 -26.58 -30.09 -1.70
C GLN A 1284 -27.37 -30.23 -0.40
N ARG A 1285 -28.55 -30.83 -0.45
CA ARG A 1285 -29.34 -31.10 0.75
C ARG A 1285 -28.58 -32.01 1.73
N MET A 1286 -27.95 -33.06 1.22
CA MET A 1286 -27.10 -33.95 2.02
C MET A 1286 -25.85 -33.26 2.58
N ASP A 1287 -25.24 -32.33 1.86
CA ASP A 1287 -24.11 -31.53 2.33
C ASP A 1287 -24.53 -30.54 3.42
N LEU A 1288 -25.62 -29.81 3.20
CA LEU A 1288 -26.18 -28.84 4.13
C LEU A 1288 -26.57 -29.47 5.46
N GLU A 1289 -27.15 -30.67 5.39
CA GLU A 1289 -27.51 -31.39 6.61
C GLU A 1289 -26.29 -32.14 7.19
N GLY A 1290 -25.20 -32.38 6.45
CA GLY A 1290 -24.09 -33.22 6.91
C GLY A 1290 -24.40 -34.73 6.84
N GLY A 1291 -25.33 -35.11 5.98
CA GLY A 1291 -25.76 -36.50 5.76
C GLY A 1291 -24.66 -37.43 5.25
N TRP A 1292 -23.67 -36.92 4.51
CA TRP A 1292 -22.57 -37.75 3.99
C TRP A 1292 -21.66 -38.30 5.08
N GLU A 1293 -21.29 -37.47 6.08
CA GLU A 1293 -20.47 -37.92 7.21
C GLU A 1293 -21.25 -38.88 8.12
N LEU A 1294 -22.55 -38.63 8.25
CA LEU A 1294 -23.44 -39.54 8.95
C LEU A 1294 -23.47 -40.92 8.28
N LEU A 1295 -23.54 -41.00 6.94
CA LEU A 1295 -23.52 -42.27 6.21
C LEU A 1295 -22.23 -43.08 6.44
N ARG A 1296 -21.10 -42.41 6.69
CA ARG A 1296 -19.78 -43.03 6.90
C ARG A 1296 -19.60 -43.61 8.31
N THR A 1297 -20.36 -43.14 9.29
CA THR A 1297 -20.19 -43.53 10.71
C THR A 1297 -21.29 -44.48 11.17
N SER A 1298 -20.95 -45.45 12.03
CA SER A 1298 -21.95 -46.37 12.57
C SER A 1298 -23.03 -45.67 13.41
N ALA A 1299 -22.66 -44.65 14.20
CA ALA A 1299 -23.60 -43.89 15.03
C ALA A 1299 -24.51 -42.94 14.21
N GLY A 1300 -24.00 -42.42 13.11
CA GLY A 1300 -24.73 -41.49 12.24
C GLY A 1300 -25.52 -42.17 11.12
N HIS A 1301 -25.21 -43.42 10.79
CA HIS A 1301 -25.69 -44.06 9.56
C HIS A 1301 -27.21 -44.01 9.39
N GLU A 1302 -27.96 -44.22 10.48
CA GLU A 1302 -29.43 -44.16 10.49
C GLU A 1302 -29.92 -42.79 10.01
N GLU A 1303 -29.41 -41.72 10.63
CA GLU A 1303 -29.80 -40.35 10.33
C GLU A 1303 -29.26 -39.93 8.95
N GLY A 1304 -28.09 -40.42 8.53
CA GLY A 1304 -27.56 -40.23 7.18
C GLY A 1304 -28.47 -40.84 6.10
N ALA A 1305 -29.01 -42.04 6.35
CA ALA A 1305 -29.94 -42.71 5.45
C ALA A 1305 -31.30 -42.00 5.40
N THR A 1306 -31.82 -41.57 6.55
CA THR A 1306 -33.02 -40.73 6.66
C THR A 1306 -32.88 -39.46 5.84
N ARG A 1307 -31.77 -38.72 5.99
CA ARG A 1307 -31.53 -37.48 5.25
C ARG A 1307 -31.41 -37.70 3.75
N LEU A 1308 -30.79 -38.80 3.32
CA LEU A 1308 -30.73 -39.16 1.90
C LEU A 1308 -32.13 -39.43 1.35
N ALA A 1309 -32.99 -40.10 2.13
CA ALA A 1309 -34.37 -40.36 1.74
C ALA A 1309 -35.21 -39.08 1.64
N ARG A 1310 -35.07 -38.18 2.62
CA ARG A 1310 -35.71 -36.86 2.60
C ARG A 1310 -35.27 -36.08 1.36
N ALA A 1311 -33.97 -35.98 1.13
CA ALA A 1311 -33.41 -35.27 -0.01
C ALA A 1311 -33.90 -35.86 -1.34
N MET A 1312 -33.98 -37.20 -1.43
CA MET A 1312 -34.54 -37.89 -2.58
C MET A 1312 -36.04 -37.63 -2.77
N ALA A 1313 -36.83 -37.57 -1.69
CA ALA A 1313 -38.25 -37.23 -1.76
C ALA A 1313 -38.47 -35.78 -2.21
N GLU A 1314 -37.72 -34.84 -1.65
CA GLU A 1314 -37.83 -33.41 -1.97
C GLU A 1314 -37.41 -33.11 -3.42
N HIS A 1315 -36.34 -33.75 -3.91
CA HIS A 1315 -35.68 -33.30 -5.14
C HIS A 1315 -35.58 -34.35 -6.25
N ALA A 1316 -35.89 -35.62 -5.97
CA ALA A 1316 -35.79 -36.71 -6.94
C ALA A 1316 -37.00 -37.66 -6.91
N GLY A 1317 -38.17 -37.14 -6.52
CA GLY A 1317 -39.43 -37.88 -6.39
C GLY A 1317 -39.75 -38.82 -7.56
N PRO A 1318 -39.71 -38.39 -8.83
CA PRO A 1318 -40.00 -39.24 -9.98
C PRO A 1318 -39.07 -40.46 -10.13
N ARG A 1319 -37.89 -40.43 -9.51
CA ARG A 1319 -36.92 -41.53 -9.53
C ARG A 1319 -37.22 -42.56 -8.43
N LEU A 1320 -37.96 -42.20 -7.39
CA LEU A 1320 -38.27 -43.05 -6.24
C LEU A 1320 -39.00 -44.35 -6.60
N PRO A 1321 -39.99 -44.41 -7.50
CA PRO A 1321 -40.68 -45.66 -7.78
C PRO A 1321 -39.72 -46.74 -8.32
N LEU A 1322 -38.80 -46.37 -9.21
CA LEU A 1322 -37.79 -47.29 -9.75
C LEU A 1322 -36.78 -47.68 -8.67
N VAL A 1323 -36.35 -46.72 -7.85
CA VAL A 1323 -35.43 -46.99 -6.72
C VAL A 1323 -36.07 -47.91 -5.67
N LEU A 1324 -37.32 -47.66 -5.28
CA LEU A 1324 -38.07 -48.45 -4.30
C LEU A 1324 -38.36 -49.86 -4.82
N LYS A 1325 -38.67 -49.99 -6.12
CA LYS A 1325 -38.80 -51.31 -6.76
C LYS A 1325 -37.50 -52.10 -6.69
N THR A 1326 -36.35 -51.45 -6.88
CA THR A 1326 -35.05 -52.11 -6.73
C THR A 1326 -34.68 -52.36 -5.24
N LEU A 1327 -35.10 -51.49 -4.31
CA LEU A 1327 -34.86 -51.63 -2.87
C LEU A 1327 -35.75 -52.66 -2.17
N ALA A 1328 -36.95 -52.95 -2.69
CA ALA A 1328 -37.88 -53.91 -2.10
C ALA A 1328 -37.25 -55.32 -1.92
N CYS A 1329 -36.29 -55.67 -2.77
CA CYS A 1329 -35.50 -56.89 -2.67
C CYS A 1329 -34.63 -56.99 -1.39
N THR A 1330 -34.55 -55.93 -0.58
CA THR A 1330 -33.71 -55.85 0.63
C THR A 1330 -34.46 -56.06 1.95
N HIS A 1331 -35.80 -56.19 1.93
CA HIS A 1331 -36.61 -56.38 3.14
C HIS A 1331 -36.20 -57.63 3.94
N SER A 1332 -35.73 -58.67 3.26
CA SER A 1332 -35.21 -59.91 3.84
C SER A 1332 -33.68 -60.00 3.81
N SER A 1333 -32.98 -58.86 3.67
CA SER A 1333 -31.51 -58.86 3.60
C SER A 1333 -30.89 -59.54 4.83
N ALA A 1334 -29.89 -60.38 4.55
CA ALA A 1334 -29.03 -60.99 5.56
C ALA A 1334 -28.22 -59.95 6.35
N TYR A 1335 -28.04 -58.73 5.82
CA TYR A 1335 -27.24 -57.68 6.44
C TYR A 1335 -28.13 -56.72 7.27
N GLU A 1336 -27.93 -56.67 8.60
CA GLU A 1336 -28.70 -55.79 9.52
C GLU A 1336 -28.64 -54.32 9.12
N ASN A 1337 -27.45 -53.82 8.76
CA ASN A 1337 -27.28 -52.44 8.30
C ASN A 1337 -28.18 -52.14 7.11
N GLN A 1338 -28.32 -53.06 6.14
CA GLN A 1338 -29.22 -52.84 5.02
C GLN A 1338 -30.68 -52.72 5.49
N ARG A 1339 -31.12 -53.50 6.49
CA ARG A 1339 -32.49 -53.37 7.05
C ARG A 1339 -32.69 -52.04 7.79
N VAL A 1340 -31.69 -51.58 8.52
CA VAL A 1340 -31.72 -50.28 9.22
C VAL A 1340 -31.73 -49.14 8.20
N THR A 1341 -30.81 -49.14 7.23
CA THR A 1341 -30.76 -48.17 6.12
C THR A 1341 -32.11 -48.12 5.41
N THR A 1342 -32.68 -49.28 5.07
CA THR A 1342 -33.97 -49.34 4.38
C THR A 1342 -35.10 -48.83 5.27
N THR A 1343 -35.18 -49.18 6.56
CA THR A 1343 -36.26 -48.67 7.44
C THR A 1343 -36.16 -47.17 7.65
N ALA A 1344 -34.96 -46.66 7.91
CA ALA A 1344 -34.69 -45.23 8.05
C ALA A 1344 -35.07 -44.48 6.76
N PHE A 1345 -34.79 -45.08 5.59
CA PHE A 1345 -35.15 -44.53 4.30
C PHE A 1345 -36.68 -44.50 4.14
N LEU A 1346 -37.38 -45.61 4.38
CA LEU A 1346 -38.85 -45.70 4.23
C LEU A 1346 -39.62 -44.85 5.25
N ALA A 1347 -39.20 -44.84 6.52
CA ALA A 1347 -39.86 -44.07 7.59
C ALA A 1347 -39.83 -42.56 7.34
N GLU A 1348 -38.75 -42.08 6.72
CA GLU A 1348 -38.65 -40.66 6.35
C GLU A 1348 -39.49 -40.31 5.12
N LEU A 1349 -39.74 -41.25 4.20
CA LEU A 1349 -40.62 -40.99 3.06
C LEU A 1349 -42.04 -40.63 3.49
N LEU A 1350 -42.53 -41.15 4.63
CA LEU A 1350 -43.83 -40.78 5.21
C LEU A 1350 -43.88 -39.35 5.76
N ASN A 1351 -42.74 -38.69 5.92
CA ASN A 1351 -42.66 -37.27 6.30
C ASN A 1351 -42.97 -36.35 5.11
N SER A 1352 -43.08 -36.90 3.90
CA SER A 1352 -43.36 -36.16 2.66
C SER A 1352 -44.64 -36.65 1.99
N ASN A 1353 -45.39 -35.73 1.39
CA ASN A 1353 -46.60 -36.06 0.62
C ASN A 1353 -46.30 -36.87 -0.65
N VAL A 1354 -45.03 -36.97 -1.05
CA VAL A 1354 -44.56 -37.80 -2.18
C VAL A 1354 -44.99 -39.26 -2.03
N ALA A 1355 -45.08 -39.76 -0.80
CA ALA A 1355 -45.62 -41.09 -0.54
C ALA A 1355 -47.06 -41.24 -1.04
N ASN A 1356 -47.89 -40.22 -0.87
CA ASN A 1356 -49.27 -40.23 -1.35
C ASN A 1356 -49.35 -39.90 -2.84
N ASP A 1357 -48.61 -38.90 -3.32
CA ASP A 1357 -48.62 -38.46 -4.72
C ASP A 1357 -48.16 -39.54 -5.70
N LEU A 1358 -47.21 -40.39 -5.28
CA LEU A 1358 -46.72 -41.52 -6.05
C LEU A 1358 -47.46 -42.84 -5.75
N MET A 1359 -48.56 -42.79 -4.99
CA MET A 1359 -49.38 -43.95 -4.58
C MET A 1359 -48.57 -45.03 -3.83
N LEU A 1360 -47.65 -44.61 -2.97
CA LEU A 1360 -46.79 -45.46 -2.15
C LEU A 1360 -47.24 -45.56 -0.68
N LEU A 1361 -48.15 -44.71 -0.21
CA LEU A 1361 -48.49 -44.54 1.21
C LEU A 1361 -48.88 -45.84 1.92
N ASP A 1362 -49.82 -46.59 1.37
CA ASP A 1362 -50.27 -47.86 1.98
C ASP A 1362 -49.14 -48.88 2.04
N SER A 1363 -48.35 -48.99 0.95
CA SER A 1363 -47.18 -49.88 0.90
C SER A 1363 -46.13 -49.53 1.96
N LEU A 1364 -45.97 -48.24 2.28
CA LEU A 1364 -45.03 -47.75 3.29
C LEU A 1364 -45.56 -47.97 4.70
N LEU A 1365 -46.85 -47.69 4.95
CA LEU A 1365 -47.49 -47.91 6.26
C LEU A 1365 -47.50 -49.40 6.62
N GLU A 1366 -47.84 -50.29 5.69
CA GLU A 1366 -47.77 -51.73 5.89
C GLU A 1366 -46.34 -52.18 6.19
N SER A 1367 -45.36 -51.67 5.43
CA SER A 1367 -43.94 -51.97 5.63
C SER A 1367 -43.42 -51.55 7.01
N LEU A 1368 -43.91 -50.43 7.58
CA LEU A 1368 -43.52 -49.96 8.91
C LEU A 1368 -44.31 -50.61 10.05
N ALA A 1369 -45.62 -50.80 9.89
CA ALA A 1369 -46.47 -51.43 10.89
C ALA A 1369 -46.01 -52.86 11.19
N ALA A 1370 -45.56 -53.59 10.16
CA ALA A 1370 -44.96 -54.92 10.30
C ALA A 1370 -43.72 -54.95 11.22
N ARG A 1371 -43.14 -53.77 11.55
CA ARG A 1371 -41.91 -53.62 12.33
C ARG A 1371 -42.10 -52.99 13.71
N GLN A 1372 -43.32 -52.67 14.14
CA GLN A 1372 -43.57 -52.05 15.45
C GLN A 1372 -43.09 -52.92 16.63
N LYS A 1373 -43.00 -54.24 16.41
CA LYS A 1373 -42.49 -55.25 17.35
C LYS A 1373 -41.11 -55.83 16.94
N ASP A 1374 -40.34 -55.13 16.09
CA ASP A 1374 -38.98 -55.55 15.69
C ASP A 1374 -38.07 -55.72 16.92
N THR A 1375 -37.09 -56.63 16.83
CA THR A 1375 -36.16 -56.92 17.93
C THR A 1375 -35.27 -55.72 18.25
N CYS A 1376 -34.96 -54.87 17.27
CA CYS A 1376 -34.11 -53.69 17.43
C CYS A 1376 -34.88 -52.47 17.95
N ALA A 1377 -34.42 -51.87 19.05
CA ALA A 1377 -35.00 -50.65 19.61
C ALA A 1377 -34.89 -49.44 18.66
N SER A 1378 -33.81 -49.34 17.87
CA SER A 1378 -33.70 -48.32 16.83
C SER A 1378 -34.81 -48.46 15.80
N VAL A 1379 -35.11 -49.69 15.37
CA VAL A 1379 -36.20 -49.94 14.42
C VAL A 1379 -37.54 -49.55 15.05
N ARG A 1380 -37.85 -49.95 16.29
CA ARG A 1380 -39.12 -49.57 16.95
C ARG A 1380 -39.28 -48.06 17.13
N ARG A 1381 -38.21 -47.36 17.53
CA ARG A 1381 -38.17 -45.89 17.61
C ARG A 1381 -38.40 -45.26 16.24
N LEU A 1382 -37.72 -45.75 15.19
CA LEU A 1382 -37.89 -45.27 13.81
C LEU A 1382 -39.30 -45.57 13.27
N VAL A 1383 -39.94 -46.64 13.74
CA VAL A 1383 -41.34 -46.92 13.44
C VAL A 1383 -42.26 -45.89 14.10
N LEU A 1384 -42.12 -45.59 15.40
CA LEU A 1384 -42.92 -44.54 16.04
C LEU A 1384 -42.68 -43.17 15.39
N ARG A 1385 -41.43 -42.85 15.07
CA ARG A 1385 -41.08 -41.64 14.31
C ARG A 1385 -41.76 -41.64 12.94
N GLY A 1386 -41.67 -42.74 12.19
CA GLY A 1386 -42.29 -42.88 10.87
C GLY A 1386 -43.82 -42.79 10.90
N LEU A 1387 -44.46 -43.38 11.91
CA LEU A 1387 -45.91 -43.27 12.12
C LEU A 1387 -46.31 -41.85 12.50
N ALA A 1388 -45.55 -41.19 13.38
CA ALA A 1388 -45.78 -39.79 13.73
C ALA A 1388 -45.48 -38.83 12.56
N ASN A 1389 -44.57 -39.19 11.64
CA ASN A 1389 -44.24 -38.41 10.44
C ASN A 1389 -45.44 -38.29 9.48
N LEU A 1390 -46.43 -39.20 9.57
CA LEU A 1390 -47.68 -39.07 8.83
C LEU A 1390 -48.40 -37.74 9.11
N ALA A 1391 -48.22 -37.19 10.32
CA ALA A 1391 -48.74 -35.87 10.69
C ALA A 1391 -48.22 -34.75 9.77
N SER A 1392 -46.97 -34.84 9.34
CA SER A 1392 -46.33 -33.87 8.45
C SER A 1392 -46.58 -34.20 6.98
N GLY A 1393 -46.47 -35.47 6.61
CA GLY A 1393 -46.50 -35.89 5.21
C GLY A 1393 -47.91 -35.95 4.61
N CYS A 1394 -48.89 -36.46 5.35
CA CYS A 1394 -50.25 -36.69 4.85
C CYS A 1394 -51.30 -36.36 5.92
N PRO A 1395 -51.43 -35.09 6.35
CA PRO A 1395 -52.26 -34.70 7.49
C PRO A 1395 -53.73 -35.10 7.32
N ASP A 1396 -54.26 -35.07 6.10
CA ASP A 1396 -55.65 -35.46 5.80
C ASP A 1396 -55.93 -36.94 6.07
N LYS A 1397 -54.89 -37.79 6.04
CA LYS A 1397 -54.99 -39.23 6.31
C LYS A 1397 -54.83 -39.57 7.79
N VAL A 1398 -54.33 -38.64 8.61
CA VAL A 1398 -54.18 -38.86 10.06
C VAL A 1398 -55.50 -39.16 10.71
N ARG A 1399 -56.60 -38.51 10.29
CA ARG A 1399 -57.95 -38.80 10.82
C ARG A 1399 -58.37 -40.24 10.59
N THR A 1400 -58.11 -40.76 9.39
CA THR A 1400 -58.41 -42.15 9.03
C THR A 1400 -57.65 -43.16 9.91
N HIS A 1401 -56.46 -42.80 10.38
CA HIS A 1401 -55.61 -43.65 11.21
C HIS A 1401 -55.51 -43.18 12.68
N GLY A 1402 -56.34 -42.22 13.11
CA GLY A 1402 -56.19 -41.46 14.35
C GLY A 1402 -56.12 -42.32 15.61
N PRO A 1403 -57.06 -43.26 15.83
CA PRO A 1403 -57.04 -44.17 16.97
C PRO A 1403 -55.79 -45.05 17.02
N GLN A 1404 -55.33 -45.57 15.88
CA GLN A 1404 -54.13 -46.41 15.78
C GLN A 1404 -52.88 -45.61 16.15
N LEU A 1405 -52.78 -44.36 15.68
CA LEU A 1405 -51.66 -43.47 15.97
C LEU A 1405 -51.63 -43.03 17.44
N LEU A 1406 -52.77 -42.62 18.02
CA LEU A 1406 -52.84 -42.22 19.44
C LEU A 1406 -52.52 -43.40 20.36
N THR A 1407 -53.03 -44.59 20.07
CA THR A 1407 -52.72 -45.80 20.85
C THR A 1407 -51.22 -46.10 20.83
N ALA A 1408 -50.59 -46.00 19.65
CA ALA A 1408 -49.15 -46.21 19.52
C ALA A 1408 -48.33 -45.18 20.32
N MET A 1409 -48.75 -43.91 20.36
CA MET A 1409 -48.02 -42.88 21.11
C MET A 1409 -48.28 -42.91 22.61
N ILE A 1410 -49.53 -43.10 23.07
CA ILE A 1410 -49.84 -43.24 24.50
C ILE A 1410 -49.12 -44.47 25.06
N GLY A 1411 -49.15 -45.60 24.33
CA GLY A 1411 -48.37 -46.79 24.71
C GLY A 1411 -46.85 -46.53 24.74
N GLY A 1412 -46.36 -45.57 23.95
CA GLY A 1412 -44.98 -45.11 24.00
C GLY A 1412 -44.64 -44.26 25.23
N LEU A 1413 -45.59 -43.48 25.79
CA LEU A 1413 -45.39 -42.75 27.06
C LEU A 1413 -45.20 -43.70 28.24
N ASP A 1414 -45.81 -44.88 28.14
CA ASP A 1414 -45.74 -45.95 29.12
C ASP A 1414 -44.63 -47.00 28.77
N ASP A 1415 -43.76 -46.74 27.77
CA ASP A 1415 -42.70 -47.66 27.33
C ASP A 1415 -41.55 -47.79 28.37
N GLY A 1416 -41.72 -48.75 29.29
CA GLY A 1416 -40.74 -49.17 30.30
C GLY A 1416 -40.72 -48.32 31.58
N ASP A 1417 -39.98 -48.77 32.61
CA ASP A 1417 -39.97 -48.15 33.95
C ASP A 1417 -39.09 -46.88 34.10
N ASN A 1418 -38.37 -46.47 33.05
CA ASN A 1418 -37.45 -45.33 33.13
C ASN A 1418 -38.20 -44.00 32.90
N PRO A 1419 -38.25 -43.06 33.88
CA PRO A 1419 -38.90 -41.75 33.71
C PRO A 1419 -38.28 -40.89 32.60
N HIS A 1420 -37.14 -41.33 32.02
CA HIS A 1420 -36.47 -40.70 30.88
C HIS A 1420 -36.15 -41.64 29.70
N SER A 1421 -37.07 -42.52 29.29
CA SER A 1421 -36.94 -43.37 28.09
C SER A 1421 -36.92 -42.55 26.77
N PRO A 1422 -36.04 -42.87 25.78
CA PRO A 1422 -36.06 -42.19 24.47
C PRO A 1422 -37.34 -42.49 23.68
N VAL A 1423 -38.00 -43.60 23.96
CA VAL A 1423 -39.30 -43.95 23.40
C VAL A 1423 -40.40 -43.06 23.99
N ALA A 1424 -40.39 -42.80 25.30
CA ALA A 1424 -41.32 -41.88 25.97
C ALA A 1424 -41.14 -40.42 25.53
N LEU A 1425 -39.90 -40.00 25.28
CA LEU A 1425 -39.63 -38.69 24.67
C LEU A 1425 -40.19 -38.62 23.24
N GLU A 1426 -39.91 -39.62 22.39
CA GLU A 1426 -40.47 -39.66 21.03
C GLU A 1426 -42.00 -39.74 21.05
N ALA A 1427 -42.59 -40.37 22.07
CA ALA A 1427 -44.03 -40.40 22.28
C ALA A 1427 -44.60 -39.02 22.68
N MET A 1428 -43.97 -38.27 23.59
CA MET A 1428 -44.38 -36.89 23.90
C MET A 1428 -44.31 -35.99 22.65
N LEU A 1429 -43.24 -36.14 21.86
CA LEU A 1429 -43.07 -35.41 20.60
C LEU A 1429 -44.11 -35.84 19.55
N GLY A 1430 -44.38 -37.13 19.45
CA GLY A 1430 -45.41 -37.71 18.60
C GLY A 1430 -46.81 -37.21 18.96
N LEU A 1431 -47.15 -37.21 20.25
CA LEU A 1431 -48.42 -36.66 20.74
C LEU A 1431 -48.54 -35.17 20.44
N ALA A 1432 -47.50 -34.37 20.70
CA ALA A 1432 -47.52 -32.95 20.38
C ALA A 1432 -47.80 -32.69 18.87
N ARG A 1433 -47.29 -33.56 17.97
CA ARG A 1433 -47.56 -33.50 16.53
C ARG A 1433 -48.99 -33.93 16.16
N LEU A 1434 -49.52 -34.95 16.83
CA LEU A 1434 -50.81 -35.56 16.47
C LEU A 1434 -52.03 -34.84 17.08
N VAL A 1435 -51.89 -34.24 18.27
CA VAL A 1435 -53.02 -33.68 19.07
C VAL A 1435 -53.97 -32.77 18.29
N HIS A 1436 -53.49 -32.04 17.27
CA HIS A 1436 -54.31 -31.11 16.46
C HIS A 1436 -54.96 -31.74 15.22
N LEU A 1437 -54.56 -32.96 14.86
CA LEU A 1437 -55.01 -33.64 13.64
C LEU A 1437 -56.02 -34.75 13.92
N VAL A 1438 -56.05 -35.25 15.15
CA VAL A 1438 -57.01 -36.27 15.58
C VAL A 1438 -58.34 -35.64 16.00
N GLU A 1439 -59.43 -36.39 15.89
CA GLU A 1439 -60.74 -35.93 16.33
C GLU A 1439 -60.75 -35.62 17.83
N SER A 1440 -61.40 -34.51 18.20
CA SER A 1440 -61.46 -34.04 19.59
C SER A 1440 -62.06 -35.07 20.55
N TRP A 1441 -62.93 -35.94 20.06
CA TRP A 1441 -63.53 -37.02 20.84
C TRP A 1441 -62.50 -38.08 21.28
N ASP A 1442 -61.65 -38.54 20.37
CA ASP A 1442 -60.63 -39.54 20.66
C ASP A 1442 -59.63 -39.02 21.70
N LEU A 1443 -59.32 -37.73 21.66
CA LEU A 1443 -58.38 -37.08 22.55
C LEU A 1443 -58.90 -36.93 23.99
N ARG A 1444 -60.21 -36.64 24.16
CA ARG A 1444 -60.83 -36.33 25.47
C ARG A 1444 -60.58 -37.40 26.53
N SER A 1445 -60.57 -38.67 26.13
CA SER A 1445 -60.37 -39.80 27.04
C SER A 1445 -59.00 -39.84 27.73
N GLY A 1446 -57.98 -39.15 27.19
CA GLY A 1446 -56.61 -39.13 27.73
C GLY A 1446 -56.07 -37.77 28.19
N LEU A 1447 -56.75 -36.65 27.86
CA LEU A 1447 -56.22 -35.29 28.05
C LEU A 1447 -55.75 -34.98 29.49
N LEU A 1448 -56.61 -35.24 30.49
CA LEU A 1448 -56.29 -34.94 31.89
C LEU A 1448 -55.11 -35.81 32.39
N HIS A 1449 -55.08 -37.08 31.97
CA HIS A 1449 -53.98 -37.98 32.32
C HIS A 1449 -52.64 -37.43 31.81
N VAL A 1450 -52.61 -36.98 30.56
CA VAL A 1450 -51.41 -36.36 29.98
C VAL A 1450 -51.04 -35.07 30.73
N ALA A 1451 -51.99 -34.17 31.03
CA ALA A 1451 -51.70 -32.89 31.71
C ALA A 1451 -51.09 -33.06 33.11
N ILE A 1452 -51.60 -34.01 33.90
CA ILE A 1452 -51.08 -34.30 35.25
C ILE A 1452 -49.71 -34.95 35.15
N ARG A 1453 -49.53 -35.91 34.23
CA ARG A 1453 -48.26 -36.63 34.05
C ARG A 1453 -47.11 -35.71 33.63
N ILE A 1454 -47.40 -34.62 32.92
CA ILE A 1454 -46.34 -33.74 32.39
C ILE A 1454 -45.95 -32.57 33.30
N ARG A 1455 -46.82 -32.06 34.19
CA ARG A 1455 -46.56 -30.83 34.98
C ARG A 1455 -45.28 -30.87 35.85
N PRO A 1456 -44.96 -31.96 36.56
CA PRO A 1456 -43.71 -32.04 37.33
C PRO A 1456 -42.45 -31.88 36.46
N PHE A 1457 -42.53 -32.16 35.16
CA PHE A 1457 -41.40 -31.96 34.26
C PHE A 1457 -41.12 -30.49 33.95
N PHE A 1458 -41.94 -29.52 34.41
CA PHE A 1458 -41.66 -28.08 34.24
C PHE A 1458 -40.40 -27.66 35.00
N ASP A 1459 -40.16 -28.27 36.17
CA ASP A 1459 -38.99 -28.03 37.01
C ASP A 1459 -37.93 -29.16 36.88
N SER A 1460 -38.02 -30.01 35.84
CA SER A 1460 -37.06 -31.09 35.59
C SER A 1460 -35.66 -30.55 35.31
N GLU A 1461 -34.62 -31.28 35.74
CA GLU A 1461 -33.23 -30.91 35.43
C GLU A 1461 -32.93 -31.03 33.93
N LYS A 1462 -33.54 -32.00 33.22
CA LYS A 1462 -33.31 -32.24 31.78
C LYS A 1462 -34.13 -31.29 30.91
N MET A 1463 -33.45 -30.50 30.07
CA MET A 1463 -34.10 -29.50 29.22
C MET A 1463 -35.10 -30.10 28.22
N GLU A 1464 -34.81 -31.28 27.67
CA GLU A 1464 -35.65 -31.96 26.68
C GLU A 1464 -37.02 -32.27 27.27
N PHE A 1465 -37.05 -32.64 28.56
CA PHE A 1465 -38.27 -32.91 29.31
C PHE A 1465 -39.01 -31.63 29.66
N ARG A 1466 -38.33 -30.57 30.16
CA ARG A 1466 -38.97 -29.26 30.37
C ARG A 1466 -39.61 -28.74 29.08
N THR A 1467 -38.87 -28.80 27.98
CA THR A 1467 -39.33 -28.32 26.66
C THR A 1467 -40.52 -29.12 26.15
N ALA A 1468 -40.41 -30.45 26.14
CA ALA A 1468 -41.48 -31.32 25.63
C ALA A 1468 -42.74 -31.25 26.49
N SER A 1469 -42.61 -31.24 27.82
CA SER A 1469 -43.74 -31.16 28.74
C SER A 1469 -44.45 -29.80 28.68
N ILE A 1470 -43.73 -28.68 28.69
CA ILE A 1470 -44.33 -27.35 28.61
C ILE A 1470 -45.00 -27.15 27.24
N ARG A 1471 -44.37 -27.60 26.14
CA ARG A 1471 -45.00 -27.54 24.80
C ARG A 1471 -46.25 -28.41 24.75
N LEU A 1472 -46.19 -29.64 25.25
CA LEU A 1472 -47.35 -30.52 25.28
C LEU A 1472 -48.46 -29.89 26.14
N PHE A 1473 -48.15 -29.30 27.30
CA PHE A 1473 -49.11 -28.57 28.12
C PHE A 1473 -49.78 -27.41 27.37
N GLY A 1474 -49.01 -26.66 26.58
CA GLY A 1474 -49.55 -25.65 25.69
C GLY A 1474 -50.47 -26.23 24.60
N HIS A 1475 -50.09 -27.35 23.98
CA HIS A 1475 -50.94 -28.00 22.98
C HIS A 1475 -52.24 -28.52 23.59
N LEU A 1476 -52.21 -29.10 24.79
CA LEU A 1476 -53.40 -29.53 25.53
C LEU A 1476 -54.33 -28.32 25.81
N ASN A 1477 -53.76 -27.20 26.27
CA ASN A 1477 -54.52 -25.95 26.48
C ASN A 1477 -55.22 -25.45 25.22
N LYS A 1478 -54.60 -25.60 24.06
CA LYS A 1478 -55.16 -25.14 22.78
C LYS A 1478 -56.37 -25.97 22.32
N VAL A 1479 -56.43 -27.26 22.65
CA VAL A 1479 -57.57 -28.12 22.27
C VAL A 1479 -58.67 -28.18 23.34
N CYS A 1480 -58.41 -27.71 24.55
CA CYS A 1480 -59.40 -27.60 25.61
C CYS A 1480 -60.25 -26.32 25.44
N HIS A 1481 -61.32 -26.38 24.65
CA HIS A 1481 -62.37 -25.35 24.60
C HIS A 1481 -63.76 -25.98 24.82
N GLY A 1482 -64.62 -25.38 25.65
CA GLY A 1482 -65.96 -25.88 26.00
C GLY A 1482 -66.08 -26.48 27.41
N ASP A 1483 -66.90 -27.53 27.59
CA ASP A 1483 -67.34 -28.12 28.87
C ASP A 1483 -66.23 -28.60 29.86
N CYS A 1484 -64.94 -28.43 29.53
CA CYS A 1484 -63.80 -28.74 30.39
C CYS A 1484 -63.14 -27.50 31.04
N GLU A 1485 -63.71 -26.30 30.84
CA GLU A 1485 -63.11 -25.01 31.26
C GLU A 1485 -62.78 -24.96 32.76
N ASP A 1486 -63.71 -25.34 33.65
CA ASP A 1486 -63.52 -25.21 35.10
C ASP A 1486 -62.40 -26.11 35.65
N VAL A 1487 -62.34 -27.36 35.17
CA VAL A 1487 -61.35 -28.35 35.65
C VAL A 1487 -59.94 -27.98 35.19
N PHE A 1488 -59.84 -27.29 34.05
CA PHE A 1488 -58.57 -26.93 33.46
C PHE A 1488 -58.08 -25.54 33.88
N LEU A 1489 -58.98 -24.61 34.24
CA LEU A 1489 -58.63 -23.29 34.76
C LEU A 1489 -57.69 -23.38 35.98
N ASP A 1490 -57.92 -24.33 36.89
CA ASP A 1490 -57.02 -24.54 38.03
C ASP A 1490 -55.60 -24.97 37.59
N GLN A 1491 -55.50 -25.78 36.52
CA GLN A 1491 -54.20 -26.16 35.96
C GLN A 1491 -53.50 -24.96 35.31
N VAL A 1492 -54.26 -24.05 34.68
CA VAL A 1492 -53.72 -22.83 34.08
C VAL A 1492 -53.21 -21.86 35.15
N VAL A 1493 -54.00 -21.60 36.19
CA VAL A 1493 -53.61 -20.70 37.29
C VAL A 1493 -52.39 -21.25 38.05
N GLY A 1494 -52.36 -22.57 38.30
CA GLY A 1494 -51.21 -23.24 38.91
C GLY A 1494 -49.93 -23.19 38.05
N GLY A 1495 -50.08 -23.11 36.72
CA GLY A 1495 -48.97 -22.97 35.79
C GLY A 1495 -48.50 -21.52 35.53
N LEU A 1496 -49.32 -20.50 35.84
CA LEU A 1496 -49.08 -19.14 35.36
C LEU A 1496 -47.79 -18.51 35.89
N ALA A 1497 -47.57 -18.51 37.21
CA ALA A 1497 -46.38 -17.92 37.81
C ALA A 1497 -45.08 -18.68 37.44
N PRO A 1498 -45.02 -20.02 37.48
CA PRO A 1498 -43.88 -20.78 36.94
C PRO A 1498 -43.60 -20.45 35.48
N LEU A 1499 -44.63 -20.41 34.62
CA LEU A 1499 -44.44 -20.10 33.21
C LEU A 1499 -43.91 -18.67 32.98
N LEU A 1500 -44.41 -17.67 33.72
CA LEU A 1500 -43.94 -16.28 33.61
C LEU A 1500 -42.49 -16.11 34.07
N LEU A 1501 -42.09 -16.86 35.10
CA LEU A 1501 -40.73 -16.82 35.63
C LEU A 1501 -39.75 -17.61 34.75
N HIS A 1502 -40.14 -18.78 34.24
CA HIS A 1502 -39.35 -19.56 33.27
C HIS A 1502 -39.30 -18.94 31.86
N LEU A 1503 -39.95 -17.80 31.61
CA LEU A 1503 -39.58 -16.95 30.47
C LEU A 1503 -38.12 -16.46 30.57
N GLN A 1504 -37.56 -16.45 31.78
CA GLN A 1504 -36.15 -16.16 32.06
C GLN A 1504 -35.32 -17.43 32.32
N ASP A 1505 -35.80 -18.61 31.90
CA ASP A 1505 -35.02 -19.85 31.99
C ASP A 1505 -33.71 -19.72 31.17
N PRO A 1506 -32.57 -20.24 31.67
CA PRO A 1506 -31.31 -20.20 30.93
C PRO A 1506 -31.37 -20.93 29.58
N GLN A 1507 -32.31 -21.87 29.41
CA GLN A 1507 -32.47 -22.61 28.16
C GLN A 1507 -33.52 -21.97 27.25
N ALA A 1508 -33.08 -21.46 26.10
CA ALA A 1508 -33.94 -20.76 25.14
C ALA A 1508 -35.13 -21.61 24.65
N THR A 1509 -34.97 -22.93 24.55
CA THR A 1509 -36.06 -23.84 24.14
C THR A 1509 -37.17 -23.91 25.18
N VAL A 1510 -36.81 -23.82 26.47
CA VAL A 1510 -37.75 -23.81 27.59
C VAL A 1510 -38.49 -22.48 27.63
N ALA A 1511 -37.77 -21.35 27.51
CA ALA A 1511 -38.39 -20.04 27.40
C ALA A 1511 -39.36 -19.95 26.20
N SER A 1512 -38.98 -20.51 25.03
CA SER A 1512 -39.88 -20.64 23.86
C SER A 1512 -41.11 -21.49 24.17
N ALA A 1513 -40.94 -22.62 24.86
CA ALA A 1513 -42.05 -23.45 25.30
C ALA A 1513 -42.98 -22.69 26.25
N CYS A 1514 -42.45 -21.91 27.20
CA CYS A 1514 -43.24 -21.08 28.11
C CYS A 1514 -44.04 -20.00 27.36
N ARG A 1515 -43.43 -19.34 26.36
CA ARG A 1515 -44.14 -18.38 25.49
C ARG A 1515 -45.32 -19.03 24.78
N PHE A 1516 -45.08 -20.20 24.20
CA PHE A 1516 -46.12 -20.97 23.54
C PHE A 1516 -47.23 -21.37 24.53
N ALA A 1517 -46.87 -21.93 25.68
CA ALA A 1517 -47.82 -22.37 26.68
C ALA A 1517 -48.68 -21.22 27.22
N LEU A 1518 -48.09 -20.07 27.57
CA LEU A 1518 -48.83 -18.89 28.04
C LEU A 1518 -49.82 -18.36 27.00
N ARG A 1519 -49.44 -18.36 25.71
CA ARG A 1519 -50.35 -17.97 24.63
C ARG A 1519 -51.55 -18.90 24.51
N MET A 1520 -51.33 -20.21 24.69
CA MET A 1520 -52.42 -21.19 24.67
C MET A 1520 -53.25 -21.17 25.95
N CYS A 1521 -52.68 -20.73 27.07
CA CYS A 1521 -53.41 -20.53 28.32
C CYS A 1521 -54.31 -19.30 28.30
N GLY A 1522 -53.95 -18.23 27.57
CA GLY A 1522 -54.66 -16.95 27.53
C GLY A 1522 -56.18 -17.06 27.31
N PRO A 1523 -56.66 -17.79 26.29
CA PRO A 1523 -58.09 -18.01 26.06
C PRO A 1523 -58.82 -18.67 27.23
N ASN A 1524 -58.13 -19.55 27.96
CA ASN A 1524 -58.72 -20.29 29.09
C ASN A 1524 -58.77 -19.45 30.38
N LEU A 1525 -58.18 -18.25 30.41
CA LEU A 1525 -58.19 -17.36 31.58
C LEU A 1525 -59.43 -16.45 31.65
N ALA A 1526 -60.34 -16.48 30.67
CA ALA A 1526 -61.52 -15.61 30.59
C ALA A 1526 -61.22 -14.09 30.68
N CYS A 1527 -60.01 -13.66 30.29
CA CYS A 1527 -59.60 -12.25 30.26
C CYS A 1527 -59.00 -11.90 28.88
N GLU A 1528 -59.77 -11.19 28.05
CA GLU A 1528 -59.37 -10.85 26.69
C GLU A 1528 -58.09 -10.00 26.64
N GLU A 1529 -57.90 -9.07 27.58
CA GLU A 1529 -56.74 -8.17 27.58
C GLU A 1529 -55.43 -8.91 27.86
N LEU A 1530 -55.42 -9.83 28.83
CA LEU A 1530 -54.29 -10.71 29.11
C LEU A 1530 -54.01 -11.65 27.96
N SER A 1531 -55.06 -12.23 27.38
CA SER A 1531 -54.93 -13.07 26.19
C SER A 1531 -54.29 -12.26 25.04
N ALA A 1532 -54.76 -11.05 24.79
CA ALA A 1532 -54.21 -10.14 23.78
C ALA A 1532 -52.74 -9.77 24.08
N ALA A 1533 -52.40 -9.50 25.34
CA ALA A 1533 -51.03 -9.21 25.76
C ALA A 1533 -50.10 -10.42 25.51
N PHE A 1534 -50.53 -11.62 25.89
CA PHE A 1534 -49.78 -12.85 25.62
C PHE A 1534 -49.62 -13.08 24.12
N GLN A 1535 -50.68 -12.92 23.33
CA GLN A 1535 -50.63 -13.08 21.87
C GLN A 1535 -49.75 -12.04 21.17
N LYS A 1536 -49.66 -10.82 21.70
CA LYS A 1536 -48.85 -9.73 21.13
C LYS A 1536 -47.37 -9.84 21.48
N HIS A 1537 -47.06 -10.05 22.76
CA HIS A 1537 -45.70 -9.94 23.27
C HIS A 1537 -44.93 -11.27 23.26
N LEU A 1538 -45.63 -12.41 23.36
CA LEU A 1538 -45.00 -13.74 23.43
C LEU A 1538 -44.92 -14.43 22.07
N GLN A 1539 -44.96 -13.67 20.97
CA GLN A 1539 -44.76 -14.22 19.64
C GLN A 1539 -43.36 -14.82 19.50
N GLU A 1540 -43.26 -15.91 18.76
CA GLU A 1540 -41.98 -16.54 18.48
C GLU A 1540 -41.10 -15.60 17.63
N GLY A 1541 -39.80 -15.53 17.95
CA GLY A 1541 -38.83 -14.71 17.23
C GLY A 1541 -38.73 -13.23 17.65
N ARG A 1542 -39.65 -12.70 18.46
CA ARG A 1542 -39.51 -11.33 19.00
C ARG A 1542 -38.65 -11.30 20.26
N ALA A 1543 -37.77 -10.29 20.35
CA ALA A 1543 -37.08 -9.98 21.59
C ALA A 1543 -38.14 -9.57 22.64
N LEU A 1544 -38.17 -10.29 23.75
CA LEU A 1544 -39.09 -9.98 24.84
C LEU A 1544 -38.40 -8.94 25.72
N HIS A 1545 -38.88 -7.70 25.68
CA HIS A 1545 -38.57 -6.73 26.72
C HIS A 1545 -39.28 -7.17 27.99
N PHE A 1546 -38.64 -8.09 28.72
CA PHE A 1546 -39.26 -8.81 29.82
C PHE A 1546 -39.85 -7.85 30.86
N GLY A 1547 -39.12 -6.78 31.20
CA GLY A 1547 -39.62 -5.75 32.10
C GLY A 1547 -40.93 -5.11 31.62
N GLU A 1548 -41.01 -4.68 30.36
CA GLU A 1548 -42.21 -4.04 29.81
C GLU A 1548 -43.39 -5.00 29.66
N PHE A 1549 -43.12 -6.23 29.19
CA PHE A 1549 -44.13 -7.27 29.09
C PHE A 1549 -44.69 -7.65 30.46
N LEU A 1550 -43.80 -7.85 31.43
CA LEU A 1550 -44.18 -8.21 32.78
C LEU A 1550 -44.98 -7.08 33.43
N ASN A 1551 -44.56 -5.83 33.22
CA ASN A 1551 -45.29 -4.63 33.66
C ASN A 1551 -46.73 -4.62 33.13
N THR A 1552 -46.89 -4.84 31.82
CA THR A 1552 -48.20 -4.88 31.15
C THR A 1552 -49.06 -6.05 31.65
N THR A 1553 -48.46 -7.22 31.81
CA THR A 1553 -49.13 -8.42 32.34
C THR A 1553 -49.62 -8.18 33.77
N CYS A 1554 -48.77 -7.60 34.62
CA CYS A 1554 -49.14 -7.22 35.98
C CYS A 1554 -50.30 -6.23 36.00
N LYS A 1555 -50.30 -5.24 35.10
CA LYS A 1555 -51.38 -4.27 34.98
C LYS A 1555 -52.73 -4.93 34.76
N HIS A 1556 -52.82 -5.85 33.81
CA HIS A 1556 -54.08 -6.55 33.52
C HIS A 1556 -54.43 -7.58 34.60
N LEU A 1557 -53.44 -8.29 35.16
CA LEU A 1557 -53.69 -9.20 36.29
C LEU A 1557 -54.28 -8.47 37.49
N MET A 1558 -53.75 -7.31 37.85
CA MET A 1558 -54.24 -6.53 39.00
C MET A 1558 -55.59 -5.85 38.73
N HIS A 1559 -55.95 -5.65 37.46
CA HIS A 1559 -57.25 -5.12 37.07
C HIS A 1559 -58.35 -6.19 37.10
N HIS A 1560 -58.10 -7.38 36.53
CA HIS A 1560 -59.11 -8.44 36.35
C HIS A 1560 -59.10 -9.50 37.44
N PHE A 1561 -57.94 -9.77 38.05
CA PHE A 1561 -57.77 -10.81 39.07
C PHE A 1561 -57.11 -10.25 40.34
N PRO A 1562 -57.71 -9.23 40.97
CA PRO A 1562 -57.12 -8.57 42.14
C PRO A 1562 -56.96 -9.52 43.33
N ASP A 1563 -57.76 -10.57 43.43
CA ASP A 1563 -57.71 -11.57 44.52
C ASP A 1563 -56.51 -12.53 44.40
N LEU A 1564 -55.82 -12.54 43.25
CA LEU A 1564 -54.63 -13.37 43.04
C LEU A 1564 -53.35 -12.74 43.59
N LEU A 1565 -53.36 -11.46 43.97
CA LEU A 1565 -52.16 -10.74 44.39
C LEU A 1565 -51.42 -11.49 45.51
N GLY A 1566 -52.11 -11.93 46.55
CA GLY A 1566 -51.50 -12.72 47.63
C GLY A 1566 -50.87 -14.05 47.18
N ARG A 1567 -51.55 -14.80 46.30
CA ARG A 1567 -51.04 -16.09 45.77
C ARG A 1567 -49.81 -15.88 44.89
N LEU A 1568 -49.84 -14.89 43.99
CA LEU A 1568 -48.75 -14.56 43.09
C LEU A 1568 -47.51 -14.07 43.87
N LEU A 1569 -47.70 -13.22 44.88
CA LEU A 1569 -46.62 -12.78 45.76
C LEU A 1569 -46.01 -13.96 46.52
N THR A 1570 -46.83 -14.89 47.01
CA THR A 1570 -46.35 -16.11 47.69
C THR A 1570 -45.51 -16.99 46.76
N THR A 1571 -45.94 -17.19 45.51
CA THR A 1571 -45.14 -17.91 44.52
C THR A 1571 -43.84 -17.16 44.20
N CYS A 1572 -43.88 -15.83 44.07
CA CYS A 1572 -42.66 -15.04 43.85
C CYS A 1572 -41.66 -15.19 45.01
N LEU A 1573 -42.13 -15.20 46.26
CA LEU A 1573 -41.30 -15.44 47.43
C LEU A 1573 -40.62 -16.82 47.42
N PHE A 1574 -41.26 -17.86 46.87
CA PHE A 1574 -40.61 -19.16 46.65
C PHE A 1574 -39.44 -19.03 45.65
N TYR A 1575 -39.65 -18.30 44.55
CA TYR A 1575 -38.63 -18.09 43.53
C TYR A 1575 -37.53 -17.07 43.91
N PHE A 1576 -37.69 -16.30 44.99
CA PHE A 1576 -36.57 -15.53 45.57
C PHE A 1576 -35.40 -16.45 45.99
N LYS A 1577 -35.65 -17.76 46.12
CA LYS A 1577 -34.65 -18.79 46.45
C LYS A 1577 -34.33 -19.73 45.28
N SER A 1578 -34.74 -19.40 44.05
CA SER A 1578 -34.48 -20.23 42.86
C SER A 1578 -32.98 -20.46 42.64
N SER A 1579 -32.61 -21.64 42.12
CA SER A 1579 -31.23 -21.96 41.71
C SER A 1579 -30.79 -21.19 40.46
N TRP A 1580 -31.73 -20.68 39.66
CA TRP A 1580 -31.43 -19.91 38.45
C TRP A 1580 -31.42 -18.41 38.73
N GLU A 1581 -30.28 -17.75 38.51
CA GLU A 1581 -30.07 -16.32 38.78
C GLU A 1581 -31.10 -15.42 38.09
N ASN A 1582 -31.35 -15.63 36.80
CA ASN A 1582 -32.30 -14.81 36.03
C ASN A 1582 -33.74 -14.95 36.55
N VAL A 1583 -34.13 -16.17 36.97
CA VAL A 1583 -35.43 -16.43 37.58
C VAL A 1583 -35.53 -15.77 38.95
N ARG A 1584 -34.42 -15.80 39.72
CA ARG A 1584 -34.30 -15.14 41.02
C ARG A 1584 -34.34 -13.61 40.91
N ALA A 1585 -33.79 -13.02 39.85
CA ALA A 1585 -33.86 -11.59 39.55
C ALA A 1585 -35.23 -11.16 38.98
N ALA A 1586 -35.89 -12.05 38.22
CA ALA A 1586 -37.22 -11.80 37.67
C ALA A 1586 -38.30 -11.70 38.75
N ALA A 1587 -38.16 -12.44 39.85
CA ALA A 1587 -39.13 -12.47 40.93
C ALA A 1587 -39.32 -11.12 41.67
N PRO A 1588 -38.27 -10.38 42.11
CA PRO A 1588 -38.45 -9.05 42.71
C PRO A 1588 -38.96 -8.03 41.68
N LEU A 1589 -38.58 -8.17 40.40
CA LEU A 1589 -39.13 -7.34 39.34
C LEU A 1589 -40.64 -7.57 39.14
N PHE A 1590 -41.08 -8.84 39.14
CA PHE A 1590 -42.49 -9.21 39.08
C PHE A 1590 -43.25 -8.61 40.27
N THR A 1591 -42.67 -8.72 41.46
CA THR A 1591 -43.21 -8.12 42.70
C THR A 1591 -43.38 -6.61 42.58
N GLY A 1592 -42.35 -5.90 42.11
CA GLY A 1592 -42.39 -4.44 41.95
C GLY A 1592 -43.46 -3.98 40.96
N PHE A 1593 -43.72 -4.75 39.89
CA PHE A 1593 -44.78 -4.44 38.93
C PHE A 1593 -46.18 -4.79 39.41
N LEU A 1594 -46.36 -5.89 40.15
CA LEU A 1594 -47.62 -6.22 40.81
C LEU A 1594 -48.03 -5.08 41.74
N VAL A 1595 -47.08 -4.57 42.54
CA VAL A 1595 -47.30 -3.42 43.42
C VAL A 1595 -47.56 -2.14 42.62
N LEU A 1596 -46.77 -1.87 41.57
CA LEU A 1596 -46.94 -0.68 40.74
C LEU A 1596 -48.35 -0.58 40.14
N HIS A 1597 -49.04 -1.68 39.88
CA HIS A 1597 -50.40 -1.67 39.32
C HIS A 1597 -51.50 -1.95 40.34
N SER A 1598 -51.15 -2.23 41.58
CA SER A 1598 -52.14 -2.39 42.63
C SER A 1598 -52.93 -1.10 42.90
N GLU A 1599 -54.19 -1.27 43.29
CA GLU A 1599 -55.06 -0.19 43.77
C GLU A 1599 -55.00 -0.08 45.30
N PRO A 1600 -55.28 1.11 45.89
CA PRO A 1600 -55.26 1.30 47.34
C PRO A 1600 -56.13 0.30 48.12
N ARG A 1601 -57.20 -0.22 47.50
CA ARG A 1601 -58.10 -1.23 48.09
C ARG A 1601 -57.45 -2.60 48.31
N GLN A 1602 -56.37 -2.90 47.59
CA GLN A 1602 -55.67 -4.19 47.62
C GLN A 1602 -54.52 -4.21 48.64
N GLN A 1603 -54.23 -3.07 49.26
CA GLN A 1603 -53.21 -2.92 50.29
C GLN A 1603 -53.29 -3.99 51.42
N PRO A 1604 -54.48 -4.47 51.87
CA PRO A 1604 -54.55 -5.52 52.90
C PRO A 1604 -54.02 -6.89 52.48
N GLN A 1605 -53.92 -7.19 51.17
CA GLN A 1605 -53.32 -8.45 50.69
C GLN A 1605 -51.79 -8.42 50.74
N VAL A 1606 -51.21 -7.24 50.97
CA VAL A 1606 -49.78 -6.99 50.88
C VAL A 1606 -49.25 -6.62 52.25
N ASP A 1607 -48.41 -7.49 52.82
CA ASP A 1607 -47.59 -7.13 53.97
C ASP A 1607 -46.38 -6.30 53.48
N LEU A 1608 -46.55 -4.97 53.46
CA LEU A 1608 -45.53 -4.03 52.96
C LEU A 1608 -44.23 -4.11 53.77
N ASP A 1609 -44.31 -4.36 55.08
CA ASP A 1609 -43.13 -4.51 55.92
C ASP A 1609 -42.39 -5.83 55.60
N GLN A 1610 -43.11 -6.94 55.38
CA GLN A 1610 -42.50 -8.20 54.93
C GLN A 1610 -41.82 -8.05 53.56
N LEU A 1611 -42.44 -7.33 52.62
CA LEU A 1611 -41.86 -7.09 51.30
C LEU A 1611 -40.63 -6.19 51.36
N ILE A 1612 -40.67 -5.08 52.11
CA ILE A 1612 -39.50 -4.21 52.30
C ILE A 1612 -38.35 -5.03 52.94
N ALA A 1613 -38.64 -5.84 53.95
CA ALA A 1613 -37.63 -6.70 54.58
C ALA A 1613 -37.04 -7.74 53.61
N ALA A 1614 -37.87 -8.40 52.81
CA ALA A 1614 -37.42 -9.38 51.82
C ALA A 1614 -36.57 -8.73 50.72
N LEU A 1615 -36.97 -7.56 50.21
CA LEU A 1615 -36.19 -6.80 49.21
C LEU A 1615 -34.90 -6.24 49.80
N GLN A 1616 -34.91 -5.83 51.07
CA GLN A 1616 -33.70 -5.39 51.77
C GLN A 1616 -32.68 -6.53 51.93
N ILE A 1617 -33.14 -7.78 52.08
CA ILE A 1617 -32.26 -8.95 52.03
C ILE A 1617 -31.68 -9.12 50.62
N LEU A 1618 -32.49 -8.96 49.57
CA LEU A 1618 -32.04 -9.05 48.17
C LEU A 1618 -31.08 -7.92 47.77
N LEU A 1619 -31.14 -6.75 48.41
CA LEU A 1619 -30.10 -5.70 48.28
C LEU A 1619 -28.72 -6.16 48.78
N LYS A 1620 -28.62 -7.32 49.43
CA LYS A 1620 -27.36 -7.94 49.86
C LYS A 1620 -27.05 -9.22 49.07
N ASP A 1621 -27.81 -9.55 48.02
CA ASP A 1621 -27.57 -10.72 47.17
C ASP A 1621 -26.19 -10.62 46.48
N PRO A 1622 -25.46 -11.73 46.27
CA PRO A 1622 -24.18 -11.71 45.54
C PRO A 1622 -24.31 -11.18 44.10
N ALA A 1623 -25.43 -11.43 43.42
CA ALA A 1623 -25.64 -11.04 42.04
C ALA A 1623 -26.05 -9.55 41.93
N PRO A 1624 -25.28 -8.71 41.20
CA PRO A 1624 -25.62 -7.30 41.00
C PRO A 1624 -26.98 -7.10 40.29
N GLU A 1625 -27.38 -8.01 39.40
CA GLU A 1625 -28.67 -7.92 38.73
C GLU A 1625 -29.83 -8.07 39.72
N VAL A 1626 -29.72 -9.00 40.67
CA VAL A 1626 -30.71 -9.18 41.74
C VAL A 1626 -30.80 -7.94 42.62
N ARG A 1627 -29.66 -7.35 43.01
CA ARG A 1627 -29.63 -6.10 43.79
C ARG A 1627 -30.25 -4.94 43.02
N THR A 1628 -29.95 -4.82 41.74
CA THR A 1628 -30.52 -3.81 40.83
C THR A 1628 -32.04 -3.94 40.76
N ARG A 1629 -32.58 -5.14 40.54
CA ARG A 1629 -34.03 -5.38 40.49
C ARG A 1629 -34.70 -5.17 41.84
N ALA A 1630 -34.02 -5.43 42.95
CA ALA A 1630 -34.50 -5.12 44.28
C ALA A 1630 -34.59 -3.60 44.52
N ALA A 1631 -33.56 -2.83 44.13
CA ALA A 1631 -33.57 -1.37 44.20
C ALA A 1631 -34.67 -0.76 43.31
N GLU A 1632 -34.84 -1.31 42.10
CA GLU A 1632 -35.92 -0.94 41.17
C GLU A 1632 -37.31 -1.23 41.77
N ALA A 1633 -37.49 -2.41 42.39
CA ALA A 1633 -38.74 -2.76 43.08
C ALA A 1633 -39.03 -1.82 44.25
N LEU A 1634 -38.01 -1.46 45.06
CA LEU A 1634 -38.15 -0.50 46.16
C LEU A 1634 -38.60 0.89 45.67
N GLY A 1635 -38.00 1.39 44.59
CA GLY A 1635 -38.41 2.67 43.99
C GLY A 1635 -39.89 2.70 43.56
N ARG A 1636 -40.48 1.55 43.22
CA ARG A 1636 -41.90 1.41 42.84
C ARG A 1636 -42.85 1.28 44.02
N LEU A 1637 -42.36 0.86 45.18
CA LEU A 1637 -43.18 0.77 46.39
C LEU A 1637 -43.69 2.14 46.85
N VAL A 1638 -43.13 3.25 46.35
CA VAL A 1638 -43.63 4.62 46.63
C VAL A 1638 -45.11 4.78 46.32
N LYS A 1639 -45.67 3.97 45.42
CA LYS A 1639 -47.10 4.03 45.10
C LYS A 1639 -48.00 3.60 46.27
N LEU A 1640 -47.52 2.70 47.13
CA LEU A 1640 -48.23 2.23 48.33
C LEU A 1640 -47.78 2.96 49.61
N ALA A 1641 -46.81 3.86 49.49
CA ALA A 1641 -46.23 4.65 50.59
C ALA A 1641 -46.80 6.08 50.60
#